data_AF-A0A374R108-F1
#
_entry.id   AF-A0A374R108-F1
#
_cell.length_a   1.000
_cell.length_b   1.000
_cell.length_c   1.000
_cell.angle_alpha   90.00
_cell.angle_beta   90.00
_cell.angle_gamma   90.00
#
_symmetry.space_group_name_H-M   'P 1'
#
loop_
_entity.id
_entity.type
_entity.pdbx_description
1 polymer ?
#
loop_
_entity_poly.entity_id
_entity_poly.type
_entity_poly.pdbx_seq_one_letter_code
_entity_poly.pdbx_strand_id
1 'polypeptide(L)'
;MITLDNLRDALRALCYEPSGDGTVYQKSWEETSAQITVDFSKKRIGYPKDLGFKVNKDTTCNFSDNENLVVLACVTMLLDKGYRPESLELEREWALGHEQKSGRADICINDERGDTLAIVECKTPGTEFKNEFKNMQSDGGQLLSYWQQERATRWLVLFACDFINNEIVPDQVSINCSDDENFIALAKRDDTIALYRDAHTVEQLHQVWTETYNQQVEGNILFGDRSTAYHPMVPPLLKKDLVDFRAEDSIVNRFEEILRHNNVSDKENAFNRLIALFIAKLQDELSKMPTQEIEFQYRQGRDTYETLQDRLQRLHSDGMRKLMREEVLYVPNDYAENLISNYTGQHRKKLIEELNGTLRKLKFYTNNDFAFKDVHNEELFLQNGKVLVETVQLLQPYRIVGTQDIQFLGDLFEQLLNQGFKQNEGQFFTPVPITRFIWKSLPLDSIVQDEAGAVHYPRVIDYACGAGHFLTEGFEEISDAACQYDPTIEDDLGDADWVRDNLVGIEKDYRLARVSKVSFYMHGAGQSNVVFGDGLENYPDKGIDSRTDRGRFDILVANPPYSVAAFKPHLKLHNNELKVLETISNSGSEIETLFVERAAQLVRPGGYAAIVLPTSILDKSTSSSFMAARDVLLSSFEIVSIARFGSGTFAATGTNVAIMFLRRFDEIPPRNANALDFVDAVFERRKLTGWKDESAFNAYLDTINVDGDTYRAFLAGEAGWNEWANTRHFNVYCHLFESSKELKTLRKSKTWKAADKNSQLKAENELFYRYAHKEERKRLRVWGLVCGEQTLIINSPNTTKEIASFLGYKWSNRKGNEGIQPIDGEGVLYSDDESDDTNSLSGIIRAWFSGEQVEPGDLAQYYYYAKTTDFIDFDAEKFDETLTIPRSFYKPRSFAQGTVVKTLRDITSYVTNSVAQSSITTDTYVTTENMVKDRGGITTYSGELPASAGTAYKKGDTLVSNIRPYLQKIWLADRDGACSKDVLVFRSINTDSLLPEFLHLLLWQKDFFDYDMSTFTGTGRPRGDKDELLKYPIPVPTLSEQRALIDDFNRLTDEINSKRQQIAALKESVKSRFVEMFRTKTHASWPIETIGNYSIEMHYGTSAKAGADGDYVYIRMNNITDDGILDLTDTKRITLKGQALENATVRYGDMLFNRTNSIDKVGKTCVFHQSETMVIAGYIVCVRFADHSSAEYVSGYLNSKEGKRVLRNIAKGSVHQANISAADLAAIPIAIPPLSLQQEFADFAAEADKSQFALEQEVDALSAERDALLDRFLA
;
A
#
# COMPACT_ATOMS: atom_id res chain seq x y z
N MET A 1 6.24 -1.10 48.14
CA MET A 1 7.53 -0.91 48.85
C MET A 1 7.45 -1.53 50.24
N ILE A 2 8.55 -2.08 50.78
CA ILE A 2 8.62 -2.47 52.20
C ILE A 2 8.66 -1.20 53.06
N THR A 3 7.69 -1.07 53.96
CA THR A 3 7.49 0.08 54.85
C THR A 3 7.16 -0.41 56.25
N LEU A 4 7.19 0.47 57.24
CA LEU A 4 6.81 0.10 58.60
C LEU A 4 5.36 -0.43 58.70
N ASP A 5 4.45 0.07 57.87
CA ASP A 5 3.03 -0.29 57.89
C ASP A 5 2.76 -1.72 57.42
N ASN A 6 3.52 -2.20 56.44
CA ASN A 6 3.40 -3.55 55.88
C ASN A 6 4.54 -4.51 56.32
N LEU A 7 5.44 -4.07 57.21
CA LEU A 7 6.60 -4.84 57.66
C LEU A 7 6.21 -6.20 58.24
N ARG A 8 5.10 -6.31 58.97
CA ARG A 8 4.66 -7.59 59.55
C ARG A 8 4.33 -8.63 58.47
N ASP A 9 3.70 -8.20 57.39
CA ASP A 9 3.33 -9.09 56.29
C ASP A 9 4.55 -9.42 55.42
N ALA A 10 5.44 -8.45 55.20
CA ALA A 10 6.74 -8.69 54.57
C ALA A 10 7.61 -9.69 55.37
N LEU A 11 7.64 -9.59 56.69
CA LEU A 11 8.34 -10.54 57.57
C LEU A 11 7.78 -11.96 57.46
N ARG A 12 6.46 -12.11 57.38
CA ARG A 12 5.82 -13.42 57.15
C ARG A 12 6.19 -13.99 55.78
N ALA A 13 6.21 -13.15 54.74
CA ALA A 13 6.64 -13.56 53.40
C ALA A 13 8.13 -13.96 53.36
N LEU A 14 8.96 -13.33 54.21
CA LEU A 14 10.35 -13.73 54.47
C LEU A 14 10.47 -14.92 55.44
N CYS A 15 9.38 -15.58 55.83
CA CYS A 15 9.34 -16.72 56.74
C CYS A 15 9.82 -16.43 58.19
N TYR A 16 9.56 -15.24 58.72
CA TYR A 16 9.73 -14.95 60.15
C TYR A 16 8.49 -15.37 60.93
N GLU A 17 8.72 -15.97 62.10
CA GLU A 17 7.67 -16.40 63.03
C GLU A 17 7.48 -15.37 64.16
N PRO A 18 6.24 -14.98 64.49
CA PRO A 18 5.97 -14.10 65.62
C PRO A 18 6.09 -14.84 66.96
N SER A 19 6.57 -14.14 67.99
CA SER A 19 6.43 -14.53 69.39
C SER A 19 4.96 -14.64 69.78
N GLY A 20 4.64 -15.35 70.88
CA GLY A 20 3.26 -15.60 71.31
C GLY A 20 2.42 -14.34 71.59
N ASP A 21 3.04 -13.18 71.78
CA ASP A 21 2.41 -11.85 71.93
C ASP A 21 2.49 -10.97 70.67
N GLY A 22 3.12 -11.45 69.59
CA GLY A 22 3.26 -10.76 68.30
C GLY A 22 4.17 -9.53 68.30
N THR A 23 4.95 -9.31 69.37
CA THR A 23 5.82 -8.13 69.53
C THR A 23 7.21 -8.32 68.94
N VAL A 24 7.68 -9.56 68.83
CA VAL A 24 8.97 -9.92 68.24
C VAL A 24 8.74 -10.92 67.12
N TYR A 25 9.38 -10.72 65.98
CA TYR A 25 9.45 -11.69 64.88
C TYR A 25 10.85 -12.26 64.82
N GLN A 26 10.99 -13.57 64.63
CA GLN A 26 12.29 -14.23 64.56
C GLN A 26 12.35 -15.21 63.40
N LYS A 27 13.52 -15.31 62.78
CA LYS A 27 13.84 -16.35 61.80
C LYS A 27 15.17 -16.98 62.19
N SER A 28 15.21 -18.31 62.12
CA SER A 28 16.38 -19.11 62.49
C SER A 28 16.78 -20.02 61.34
N TRP A 29 18.08 -20.17 61.12
CA TRP A 29 18.65 -21.05 60.11
C TRP A 29 19.39 -22.20 60.82
N GLU A 30 18.87 -23.42 60.73
CA GLU A 30 19.39 -24.57 61.49
C GLU A 30 20.86 -24.88 61.16
N GLU A 31 21.26 -24.75 59.89
CA GLU A 31 22.60 -25.09 59.41
C GLU A 31 23.71 -24.19 59.97
N THR A 32 23.40 -22.91 60.18
CA THR A 32 24.36 -21.91 60.68
C THR A 32 24.14 -21.55 62.14
N SER A 33 23.05 -22.05 62.76
CA SER A 33 22.53 -21.60 64.05
C SER A 33 22.22 -20.09 64.11
N ALA A 34 22.18 -19.41 62.95
CA ALA A 34 21.92 -17.98 62.87
C ALA A 34 20.48 -17.67 63.28
N GLN A 35 20.31 -16.54 63.99
CA GLN A 35 18.99 -16.02 64.33
C GLN A 35 18.95 -14.52 64.10
N ILE A 36 17.95 -14.04 63.36
CA ILE A 36 17.62 -12.63 63.25
C ILE A 36 16.32 -12.38 64.01
N THR A 37 16.29 -11.31 64.80
CA THR A 37 15.11 -10.88 65.56
C THR A 37 14.69 -9.48 65.17
N VAL A 38 13.38 -9.25 65.07
CA VAL A 38 12.79 -7.95 64.72
C VAL A 38 11.79 -7.59 65.82
N ASP A 39 12.20 -6.66 66.69
CA ASP A 39 11.46 -6.26 67.90
C ASP A 39 10.67 -4.97 67.62
N PHE A 40 9.34 -5.10 67.48
CA PHE A 40 8.45 -3.97 67.23
C PHE A 40 8.30 -3.05 68.44
N SER A 41 8.53 -3.56 69.66
CA SER A 41 8.45 -2.76 70.89
C SER A 41 9.66 -1.83 71.03
N LYS A 42 10.85 -2.32 70.66
CA LYS A 42 12.11 -1.56 70.70
C LYS A 42 12.46 -0.89 69.37
N LYS A 43 11.67 -1.15 68.31
CA LYS A 43 11.93 -0.72 66.93
C LYS A 43 13.35 -1.07 66.47
N ARG A 44 13.81 -2.28 66.78
CA ARG A 44 15.19 -2.74 66.55
C ARG A 44 15.22 -4.05 65.77
N ILE A 45 16.28 -4.20 64.99
CA ILE A 45 16.67 -5.42 64.30
C ILE A 45 17.92 -5.99 64.99
N GLY A 46 17.85 -7.22 65.46
CA GLY A 46 18.94 -7.96 66.07
C GLY A 46 19.55 -8.95 65.09
N TYR A 47 20.79 -8.70 64.68
CA TYR A 47 21.61 -9.60 63.86
C TYR A 47 22.49 -10.51 64.74
N PRO A 48 22.89 -11.71 64.27
CA PRO A 48 23.61 -12.73 65.05
C PRO A 48 25.10 -12.40 65.26
N LYS A 49 25.39 -11.35 66.03
CA LYS A 49 26.77 -10.87 66.28
C LYS A 49 27.66 -11.91 66.98
N ASP A 50 27.05 -12.80 67.77
CA ASP A 50 27.71 -13.90 68.48
C ASP A 50 28.27 -14.98 67.55
N LEU A 51 27.76 -15.06 66.32
CA LEU A 51 28.22 -15.98 65.27
C LEU A 51 29.17 -15.31 64.27
N GLY A 52 29.75 -14.17 64.64
CA GLY A 52 30.75 -13.47 63.81
C GLY A 52 30.16 -12.47 62.81
N PHE A 53 28.84 -12.27 62.76
CA PHE A 53 28.22 -11.20 61.97
C PHE A 53 28.67 -9.83 62.47
N LYS A 54 29.31 -9.05 61.60
CA LYS A 54 29.87 -7.75 61.99
C LYS A 54 28.87 -6.63 61.76
N VAL A 55 28.67 -5.80 62.78
CA VAL A 55 27.88 -4.56 62.69
C VAL A 55 28.73 -3.44 63.28
N ASN A 56 29.28 -2.59 62.42
CA ASN A 56 30.15 -1.50 62.85
C ASN A 56 29.37 -0.35 63.48
N LYS A 57 28.18 -0.04 62.93
CA LYS A 57 27.24 0.94 63.47
C LYS A 57 25.83 0.39 63.48
N ASP A 58 25.06 0.71 64.52
CA ASP A 58 23.67 0.26 64.69
C ASP A 58 22.65 1.08 63.85
N THR A 59 23.10 1.87 62.86
CA THR A 59 22.25 2.77 62.05
C THR A 59 21.28 2.02 61.14
N THR A 60 21.65 0.85 60.61
CA THR A 60 20.77 -0.06 59.85
C THR A 60 19.98 -1.03 60.73
N CYS A 61 20.18 -1.00 62.05
CA CYS A 61 19.55 -1.95 63.00
C CYS A 61 18.23 -1.42 63.60
N ASN A 62 17.55 -0.47 62.96
CA ASN A 62 16.35 0.18 63.49
C ASN A 62 15.36 0.56 62.38
N PHE A 63 14.16 1.02 62.74
CA PHE A 63 13.07 1.32 61.79
C PHE A 63 12.96 2.80 61.40
N SER A 64 14.00 3.62 61.59
CA SER A 64 13.92 5.06 61.30
C SER A 64 13.87 5.37 59.80
N ASP A 65 14.36 4.45 58.98
CA ASP A 65 14.41 4.57 57.53
C ASP A 65 13.86 3.30 56.88
N ASN A 66 13.17 3.44 55.75
CA ASN A 66 12.70 2.31 54.95
C ASN A 66 13.87 1.57 54.29
N GLU A 67 14.99 2.24 54.00
CA GLU A 67 16.22 1.58 53.49
C GLU A 67 16.73 0.51 54.46
N ASN A 68 16.63 0.73 55.77
CA ASN A 68 17.02 -0.27 56.78
C ASN A 68 16.19 -1.55 56.69
N LEU A 69 14.94 -1.46 56.23
CA LEU A 69 14.07 -2.61 56.01
C LEU A 69 14.48 -3.37 54.73
N VAL A 70 14.99 -2.66 53.73
CA VAL A 70 15.60 -3.26 52.52
C VAL A 70 16.89 -3.99 52.89
N VAL A 71 17.74 -3.41 53.75
CA VAL A 71 18.95 -4.06 54.29
C VAL A 71 18.58 -5.36 55.02
N LEU A 72 17.56 -5.33 55.89
CA LEU A 72 17.05 -6.53 56.56
C LEU A 72 16.60 -7.61 55.56
N ALA A 73 15.85 -7.22 54.52
CA ALA A 73 15.40 -8.14 53.48
C ALA A 73 16.59 -8.75 52.73
N CYS A 74 17.57 -7.93 52.33
CA CYS A 74 18.79 -8.38 51.66
C CYS A 74 19.58 -9.38 52.50
N VAL A 75 19.85 -9.05 53.78
CA VAL A 75 20.56 -9.94 54.71
C VAL A 75 19.80 -11.25 54.91
N THR A 76 18.48 -11.20 55.07
CA THR A 76 17.64 -12.41 55.18
C THR A 76 17.79 -13.29 53.96
N MET A 77 17.71 -12.71 52.76
CA MET A 77 17.84 -13.43 51.50
C MET A 77 19.24 -14.03 51.32
N LEU A 78 20.30 -13.35 51.79
CA LEU A 78 21.67 -13.88 51.78
C LEU A 78 21.77 -15.11 52.68
N LEU A 79 21.24 -15.05 53.90
CA LEU A 79 21.23 -16.22 54.80
C LEU A 79 20.39 -17.37 54.22
N ASP A 80 19.25 -17.07 53.57
CA ASP A 80 18.44 -18.07 52.86
C ASP A 80 19.17 -18.75 51.72
N LYS A 81 20.07 -18.04 51.03
CA LYS A 81 20.95 -18.62 50.00
C LYS A 81 22.13 -19.41 50.56
N GLY A 82 22.33 -19.43 51.88
CA GLY A 82 23.37 -20.19 52.57
C GLY A 82 24.64 -19.40 52.88
N TYR A 83 24.63 -18.07 52.78
CA TYR A 83 25.74 -17.26 53.28
C TYR A 83 25.82 -17.38 54.80
N ARG A 84 27.04 -17.48 55.34
CA ARG A 84 27.26 -17.60 56.78
C ARG A 84 27.31 -16.23 57.45
N PRO A 85 26.86 -16.10 58.71
CA PRO A 85 26.90 -14.84 59.45
C PRO A 85 28.28 -14.17 59.48
N GLU A 86 29.35 -14.94 59.70
CA GLU A 86 30.73 -14.44 59.75
C GLU A 86 31.24 -13.82 58.44
N SER A 87 30.56 -14.10 57.32
CA SER A 87 30.87 -13.53 56.00
C SER A 87 30.16 -12.20 55.74
N LEU A 88 29.25 -11.77 56.61
CA LEU A 88 28.44 -10.57 56.42
C LEU A 88 28.87 -9.45 57.38
N GLU A 89 29.05 -8.27 56.83
CA GLU A 89 29.46 -7.08 57.57
C GLU A 89 28.59 -5.88 57.18
N LEU A 90 27.90 -5.29 58.15
CA LEU A 90 27.09 -4.09 57.95
C LEU A 90 27.87 -2.82 58.26
N GLU A 91 27.61 -1.79 57.46
CA GLU A 91 28.12 -0.42 57.68
C GLU A 91 29.64 -0.38 57.78
N ARG A 92 30.34 -1.09 56.87
CA ARG A 92 31.80 -1.11 56.85
C ARG A 92 32.34 0.29 56.57
N GLU A 93 33.26 0.74 57.43
CA GLU A 93 33.92 2.04 57.31
C GLU A 93 35.39 1.86 56.92
N TRP A 94 35.84 2.65 55.94
CA TRP A 94 37.25 2.74 55.56
C TRP A 94 37.87 4.03 56.12
N ALA A 95 39.07 3.93 56.68
CA ALA A 95 39.77 5.08 57.27
C ALA A 95 40.35 5.97 56.17
N LEU A 96 39.72 7.12 55.91
CA LEU A 96 40.21 8.11 54.95
C LEU A 96 41.34 8.96 55.54
N GLY A 97 42.43 9.10 54.77
CA GLY A 97 43.40 10.17 54.94
C GLY A 97 42.84 11.50 54.41
N HIS A 98 42.78 12.50 55.29
CA HIS A 98 42.70 13.95 55.05
C HIS A 98 41.63 14.61 54.15
N GLU A 99 40.67 13.93 53.50
CA GLU A 99 39.54 14.60 52.82
C GLU A 99 38.15 14.13 53.27
N GLN A 100 37.24 15.09 53.41
CA GLN A 100 35.92 14.97 54.03
C GLN A 100 34.87 14.37 53.08
N LYS A 101 34.60 13.06 53.23
CA LYS A 101 33.27 12.39 53.19
C LYS A 101 33.50 10.87 53.25
N SER A 102 33.50 10.29 54.45
CA SER A 102 33.48 8.82 54.59
C SER A 102 32.05 8.32 54.38
N GLY A 103 31.75 7.82 53.18
CA GLY A 103 30.59 6.96 52.96
C GLY A 103 30.78 5.62 53.67
N ARG A 104 29.70 4.85 53.83
CA ARG A 104 29.69 3.56 54.51
C ARG A 104 28.89 2.62 53.65
N ALA A 105 29.44 1.44 53.37
CA ALA A 105 28.71 0.45 52.60
C ALA A 105 27.66 -0.23 53.48
N ASP A 106 26.42 -0.33 53.00
CA ASP A 106 25.34 -0.96 53.76
C ASP A 106 25.66 -2.40 54.12
N ILE A 107 26.12 -3.20 53.13
CA ILE A 107 26.48 -4.60 53.32
C ILE A 107 27.77 -4.92 52.55
N CYS A 108 28.76 -5.47 53.24
CA CYS A 108 29.90 -6.14 52.63
C CYS A 108 29.77 -7.65 52.82
N ILE A 109 29.95 -8.38 51.73
CA ILE A 109 29.93 -9.85 51.69
C ILE A 109 31.35 -10.31 51.43
N ASN A 110 31.91 -11.12 52.32
CA ASN A 110 33.22 -11.74 52.15
C ASN A 110 33.06 -13.18 51.64
N ASP A 111 34.05 -13.66 50.88
CA ASP A 111 34.11 -15.05 50.45
C ASP A 111 34.59 -16.00 51.56
N GLU A 112 34.74 -17.29 51.23
CA GLU A 112 35.20 -18.32 52.17
C GLU A 112 36.67 -18.12 52.63
N ARG A 113 37.43 -17.27 51.93
CA ARG A 113 38.83 -16.94 52.23
C ARG A 113 38.96 -15.65 53.06
N GLY A 114 37.86 -14.90 53.18
CA GLY A 114 37.79 -13.62 53.88
C GLY A 114 38.06 -12.40 52.99
N ASP A 115 38.18 -12.58 51.67
CA ASP A 115 38.31 -11.49 50.70
C ASP A 115 36.92 -10.92 50.38
N THR A 116 36.84 -9.62 50.05
CA THR A 116 35.55 -8.98 49.78
C THR A 116 34.97 -9.50 48.46
N LEU A 117 33.89 -10.27 48.52
CA LEU A 117 33.20 -10.80 47.34
C LEU A 117 32.32 -9.74 46.69
N ALA A 118 31.49 -9.06 47.48
CA ALA A 118 30.56 -8.05 46.98
C ALA A 118 30.34 -6.91 47.98
N ILE A 119 30.14 -5.71 47.44
CA ILE A 119 29.67 -4.54 48.19
C ILE A 119 28.26 -4.23 47.71
N VAL A 120 27.30 -4.20 48.63
CA VAL A 120 25.89 -3.95 48.34
C VAL A 120 25.48 -2.61 48.93
N GLU A 121 24.93 -1.74 48.08
CA GLU A 121 24.26 -0.50 48.44
C GLU A 121 22.75 -0.72 48.31
N CYS A 122 22.00 -0.49 49.39
CA CYS A 122 20.55 -0.67 49.42
C CYS A 122 19.84 0.65 49.17
N LYS A 123 18.79 0.63 48.34
CA LYS A 123 17.90 1.77 48.09
C LYS A 123 16.44 1.32 48.12
N THR A 124 15.52 2.25 48.36
CA THR A 124 14.10 1.93 48.21
C THR A 124 13.74 1.74 46.72
N PRO A 125 12.82 0.81 46.39
CA PRO A 125 12.42 0.54 45.01
C PRO A 125 11.76 1.78 44.36
N GLY A 126 11.98 1.96 43.06
CA GLY A 126 11.39 3.06 42.29
C GLY A 126 12.36 4.22 42.05
N THR A 127 12.00 5.42 42.49
CA THR A 127 12.70 6.66 42.12
C THR A 127 14.12 6.73 42.69
N GLU A 128 14.33 6.32 43.94
CA GLU A 128 15.65 6.38 44.59
C GLU A 128 16.64 5.42 43.92
N PHE A 129 16.25 4.16 43.70
CA PHE A 129 17.04 3.19 42.95
C PHE A 129 17.42 3.70 41.54
N LYS A 130 16.44 4.23 40.78
CA LYS A 130 16.68 4.77 39.43
C LYS A 130 17.60 5.99 39.43
N ASN A 131 17.48 6.86 40.42
CA ASN A 131 18.33 8.05 40.54
C ASN A 131 19.76 7.66 40.93
N GLU A 132 19.93 6.73 41.86
CA GLU A 132 21.27 6.28 42.25
C GLU A 132 21.97 5.54 41.11
N PHE A 133 21.24 4.73 40.34
CA PHE A 133 21.80 4.10 39.14
C PHE A 133 22.24 5.14 38.09
N LYS A 134 21.44 6.20 37.87
CA LYS A 134 21.85 7.32 37.00
C LYS A 134 23.08 8.05 37.52
N ASN A 135 23.18 8.27 38.83
CA ASN A 135 24.37 8.88 39.45
C ASN A 135 25.60 8.01 39.17
N MET A 136 25.51 6.70 39.41
CA MET A 136 26.56 5.73 39.08
C MET A 136 27.00 5.84 37.63
N GLN A 137 26.07 5.89 36.67
CA GLN A 137 26.40 6.05 35.25
C GLN A 137 27.09 7.39 34.94
N SER A 138 26.77 8.45 35.68
CA SER A 138 27.30 9.79 35.43
C SER A 138 28.72 10.01 35.98
N ASP A 139 29.02 9.54 37.20
CA ASP A 139 30.28 9.83 37.90
C ASP A 139 30.82 8.67 38.76
N GLY A 140 30.20 7.49 38.67
CA GLY A 140 30.56 6.29 39.45
C GLY A 140 29.81 6.13 40.77
N GLY A 141 29.17 7.18 41.28
CA GLY A 141 28.35 7.12 42.50
C GLY A 141 29.10 6.61 43.74
N GLN A 142 28.36 6.14 44.74
CA GLN A 142 28.96 5.71 46.01
C GLN A 142 29.69 4.36 45.90
N LEU A 143 29.15 3.41 45.14
CA LEU A 143 29.72 2.07 45.01
C LEU A 143 31.16 2.06 44.48
N LEU A 144 31.49 2.88 43.47
CA LEU A 144 32.86 2.96 42.96
C LEU A 144 33.82 3.63 43.97
N SER A 145 33.31 4.52 44.82
CA SER A 145 34.11 5.12 45.91
C SER A 145 34.48 4.08 46.97
N TYR A 146 33.57 3.14 47.28
CA TYR A 146 33.87 2.02 48.18
C TYR A 146 34.84 1.04 47.55
N TRP A 147 34.68 0.77 46.26
CA TRP A 147 35.59 -0.11 45.53
C TRP A 147 37.03 0.40 45.49
N GLN A 148 37.22 1.73 45.40
CA GLN A 148 38.55 2.33 45.49
C GLN A 148 39.27 1.93 46.79
N GLN A 149 38.54 1.85 47.90
CA GLN A 149 39.08 1.50 49.22
C GLN A 149 39.21 -0.02 49.43
N GLU A 150 38.36 -0.82 48.78
CA GLU A 150 38.33 -2.28 48.90
C GLU A 150 38.50 -2.94 47.53
N ARG A 151 39.75 -2.94 47.06
CA ARG A 151 40.12 -3.38 45.70
C ARG A 151 39.99 -4.88 45.47
N ALA A 152 39.83 -5.68 46.52
CA ALA A 152 39.54 -7.11 46.39
C ALA A 152 38.09 -7.38 45.96
N THR A 153 37.22 -6.36 46.00
CA THR A 153 35.81 -6.48 45.61
C THR A 153 35.66 -7.01 44.20
N ARG A 154 34.89 -8.10 44.06
CA ARG A 154 34.58 -8.71 42.76
C ARG A 154 33.28 -8.17 42.15
N TRP A 155 32.31 -7.79 42.98
CA TRP A 155 31.02 -7.28 42.53
C TRP A 155 30.58 -6.04 43.30
N LEU A 156 30.16 -5.01 42.57
CA LEU A 156 29.41 -3.90 43.14
C LEU A 156 27.94 -4.11 42.85
N VAL A 157 27.09 -3.97 43.85
CA VAL A 157 25.67 -4.34 43.76
C VAL A 157 24.83 -3.19 44.27
N LEU A 158 23.98 -2.64 43.40
CA LEU A 158 22.88 -1.77 43.80
C LEU A 158 21.64 -2.65 43.98
N PHE A 159 21.04 -2.65 45.16
CA PHE A 159 19.94 -3.53 45.53
C PHE A 159 18.72 -2.75 46.01
N ALA A 160 17.54 -3.16 45.56
CA ALA A 160 16.26 -2.73 46.11
C ALA A 160 15.37 -3.96 46.34
N CYS A 161 14.38 -3.81 47.22
CA CYS A 161 13.46 -4.89 47.52
C CYS A 161 12.06 -4.34 47.76
N ASP A 162 11.09 -4.85 47.02
CA ASP A 162 9.68 -4.49 47.11
C ASP A 162 8.85 -5.63 47.75
N PHE A 163 7.67 -5.29 48.26
CA PHE A 163 6.64 -6.20 48.73
C PHE A 163 5.36 -5.92 47.94
N ILE A 164 5.09 -6.76 46.94
CA ILE A 164 3.98 -6.63 45.99
C ILE A 164 3.21 -7.95 45.97
N ASN A 165 1.87 -7.90 46.02
CA ASN A 165 1.02 -9.09 45.97
C ASN A 165 1.36 -10.17 47.03
N ASN A 166 1.75 -9.76 48.23
CA ASN A 166 2.22 -10.63 49.33
C ASN A 166 3.52 -11.41 49.06
N GLU A 167 4.30 -11.02 48.07
CA GLU A 167 5.61 -11.61 47.75
C GLU A 167 6.74 -10.58 47.86
N ILE A 168 7.93 -11.08 48.18
CA ILE A 168 9.17 -10.29 48.23
C ILE A 168 9.77 -10.28 46.83
N VAL A 169 9.92 -9.09 46.25
CA VAL A 169 10.40 -8.90 44.88
C VAL A 169 11.72 -8.12 44.90
N PRO A 170 12.87 -8.79 44.78
CA PRO A 170 14.17 -8.12 44.72
C PRO A 170 14.41 -7.50 43.33
N ASP A 171 15.07 -6.35 43.31
CA ASP A 171 15.60 -5.69 42.12
C ASP A 171 17.09 -5.39 42.31
N GLN A 172 17.90 -5.68 41.30
CA GLN A 172 19.36 -5.68 41.43
C GLN A 172 20.05 -5.26 40.13
N VAL A 173 21.03 -4.37 40.26
CA VAL A 173 22.02 -4.05 39.21
C VAL A 173 23.42 -4.28 39.75
N SER A 174 24.29 -4.92 38.98
CA SER A 174 25.62 -5.33 39.42
C SER A 174 26.73 -5.02 38.42
N ILE A 175 27.91 -4.63 38.91
CA ILE A 175 29.10 -4.36 38.10
C ILE A 175 30.15 -5.42 38.41
N ASN A 176 30.70 -6.06 37.38
CA ASN A 176 31.84 -6.97 37.51
C ASN A 176 33.14 -6.17 37.61
N CYS A 177 33.83 -6.30 38.74
CA CYS A 177 35.06 -5.57 39.05
C CYS A 177 36.34 -6.29 38.56
N SER A 178 36.21 -7.28 37.69
CA SER A 178 37.34 -8.08 37.19
C SER A 178 37.68 -7.71 35.75
N ASP A 179 38.96 -7.68 35.42
CA ASP A 179 39.39 -7.48 34.03
C ASP A 179 39.11 -8.70 33.15
N ASP A 180 38.49 -8.49 31.99
CA ASP A 180 38.25 -9.53 30.99
C ASP A 180 39.57 -9.93 30.28
N GLU A 181 39.78 -11.23 30.06
CA GLU A 181 41.02 -11.75 29.45
C GLU A 181 41.29 -11.19 28.06
N ASN A 182 40.25 -10.89 27.28
CA ASN A 182 40.41 -10.33 25.95
C ASN A 182 40.94 -8.88 26.01
N PHE A 183 40.43 -8.06 26.93
CA PHE A 183 40.93 -6.69 27.11
C PHE A 183 42.34 -6.67 27.71
N ILE A 184 42.68 -7.63 28.59
CA ILE A 184 44.06 -7.80 29.06
C ILE A 184 45.00 -8.12 27.89
N ALA A 185 44.58 -8.97 26.95
CA ALA A 185 45.38 -9.31 25.78
C ALA A 185 45.59 -8.09 24.86
N LEU A 186 44.52 -7.31 24.63
CA LEU A 186 44.53 -6.07 23.86
C LEU A 186 45.43 -4.99 24.48
N ALA A 187 45.32 -4.75 25.80
CA ALA A 187 46.09 -3.73 26.51
C ALA A 187 47.60 -3.98 26.50
N LYS A 188 48.06 -5.22 26.29
CA LYS A 188 49.49 -5.54 26.09
C LYS A 188 50.07 -4.95 24.80
N ARG A 189 49.21 -4.60 23.84
CA ARG A 189 49.59 -4.11 22.51
C ARG A 189 49.15 -2.67 22.29
N ASP A 190 48.07 -2.24 22.95
CA ASP A 190 47.52 -0.89 22.92
C ASP A 190 47.45 -0.32 24.34
N ASP A 191 48.36 0.60 24.65
CA ASP A 191 48.48 1.22 25.98
C ASP A 191 47.37 2.23 26.29
N THR A 192 46.49 2.53 25.32
CA THR A 192 45.32 3.40 25.53
C THR A 192 44.15 2.68 26.19
N ILE A 193 44.15 1.34 26.19
CA ILE A 193 43.07 0.54 26.79
C ILE A 193 43.24 0.51 28.32
N ALA A 194 42.35 1.21 29.01
CA ALA A 194 42.37 1.28 30.46
C ALA A 194 41.80 -0.01 31.08
N LEU A 195 42.49 -0.57 32.07
CA LEU A 195 42.08 -1.76 32.81
C LEU A 195 41.79 -1.41 34.28
N TYR A 196 40.90 -2.19 34.90
CA TYR A 196 40.53 -1.97 36.30
C TYR A 196 41.72 -2.12 37.23
N ARG A 197 42.61 -3.08 36.98
CA ARG A 197 43.84 -3.29 37.78
C ARG A 197 44.76 -2.08 37.85
N ASP A 198 44.75 -1.22 36.83
CA ASP A 198 45.63 -0.06 36.68
C ASP A 198 44.95 1.27 37.12
N ALA A 199 43.64 1.25 37.37
CA ALA A 199 42.87 2.40 37.85
C ALA A 199 42.90 2.51 39.39
N HIS A 200 43.24 3.70 39.92
CA HIS A 200 43.42 3.94 41.36
C HIS A 200 42.51 5.04 41.95
N THR A 201 41.84 5.84 41.11
CA THR A 201 40.83 6.82 41.54
C THR A 201 39.42 6.43 41.10
N VAL A 202 38.40 7.02 41.70
CA VAL A 202 37.00 6.80 41.31
C VAL A 202 36.77 7.22 39.87
N GLU A 203 37.34 8.35 39.45
CA GLU A 203 37.24 8.85 38.07
C GLU A 203 37.90 7.88 37.09
N GLN A 204 39.05 7.30 37.43
CA GLN A 204 39.72 6.30 36.59
C GLN A 204 38.91 4.99 36.52
N LEU A 205 38.33 4.55 37.64
CA LEU A 205 37.47 3.36 37.68
C LEU A 205 36.21 3.55 36.82
N HIS A 206 35.58 4.72 36.93
CA HIS A 206 34.42 5.09 36.12
C HIS A 206 34.78 5.24 34.65
N GLN A 207 35.96 5.79 34.34
CA GLN A 207 36.50 5.86 32.99
C GLN A 207 36.71 4.46 32.40
N VAL A 208 37.33 3.52 33.13
CA VAL A 208 37.49 2.13 32.67
C VAL A 208 36.13 1.48 32.41
N TRP A 209 35.18 1.64 33.35
CA TRP A 209 33.84 1.08 33.18
C TRP A 209 33.12 1.67 31.96
N THR A 210 33.30 2.97 31.69
CA THR A 210 32.67 3.68 30.58
C THR A 210 33.34 3.41 29.24
N GLU A 211 34.66 3.52 29.15
CA GLU A 211 35.42 3.47 27.89
C GLU A 211 35.80 2.04 27.47
N THR A 212 36.13 1.16 28.43
CA THR A 212 36.55 -0.22 28.13
C THR A 212 35.37 -1.19 28.17
N TYR A 213 34.48 -1.04 29.16
CA TYR A 213 33.35 -1.97 29.39
C TYR A 213 31.98 -1.38 29.01
N ASN A 214 31.92 -0.20 28.41
CA ASN A 214 30.70 0.44 27.90
C ASN A 214 29.54 0.49 28.91
N GLN A 215 29.87 0.78 30.18
CA GLN A 215 28.95 0.81 31.32
C GLN A 215 28.11 -0.47 31.50
N GLN A 216 28.64 -1.62 31.08
CA GLN A 216 27.95 -2.91 31.18
C GLN A 216 27.60 -3.23 32.64
N VAL A 217 26.39 -3.76 32.84
CA VAL A 217 25.88 -4.23 34.13
C VAL A 217 25.22 -5.60 34.00
N GLU A 218 25.23 -6.33 35.10
CA GLU A 218 24.60 -7.63 35.28
C GLU A 218 23.37 -7.52 36.20
N GLY A 219 22.41 -8.42 36.04
CA GLY A 219 21.18 -8.43 36.84
C GLY A 219 21.32 -9.12 38.20
N ASN A 220 20.36 -9.98 38.54
CA ASN A 220 20.29 -10.68 39.82
C ASN A 220 21.35 -11.79 39.96
N ILE A 221 22.60 -11.41 40.25
CA ILE A 221 23.73 -12.35 40.41
C ILE A 221 23.79 -12.99 41.80
N LEU A 222 23.20 -12.39 42.82
CA LEU A 222 23.29 -12.88 44.21
C LEU A 222 22.16 -13.86 44.53
N PHE A 223 20.94 -13.56 44.07
CA PHE A 223 19.74 -14.30 44.47
C PHE A 223 19.12 -15.13 43.34
N GLY A 224 19.72 -15.11 42.14
CA GLY A 224 19.29 -15.92 41.01
C GLY A 224 19.23 -17.42 41.33
N ASP A 225 18.39 -18.17 40.62
CA ASP A 225 18.15 -19.60 40.86
C ASP A 225 19.41 -20.47 40.71
N ARG A 226 20.37 -20.02 39.89
CA ARG A 226 21.64 -20.71 39.65
C ARG A 226 22.78 -20.24 40.54
N SER A 227 22.57 -19.18 41.31
CA SER A 227 23.58 -18.67 42.23
C SER A 227 23.50 -19.43 43.56
N THR A 228 24.66 -19.87 44.03
CA THR A 228 24.81 -20.44 45.37
C THR A 228 25.64 -19.48 46.22
N ALA A 229 25.56 -19.61 47.54
CA ALA A 229 26.41 -18.84 48.45
C ALA A 229 27.88 -18.87 47.99
N TYR A 230 28.52 -17.71 48.07
CA TYR A 230 29.92 -17.46 47.67
C TYR A 230 30.24 -17.62 46.17
N HIS A 231 29.28 -18.06 45.36
CA HIS A 231 29.44 -18.30 43.93
C HIS A 231 28.35 -17.55 43.15
N PRO A 232 28.42 -16.20 43.10
CA PRO A 232 27.51 -15.42 42.29
C PRO A 232 27.67 -15.80 40.82
N MET A 233 26.54 -16.06 40.16
CA MET A 233 26.50 -16.49 38.77
C MET A 233 25.73 -15.48 37.95
N VAL A 234 26.30 -15.07 36.81
CA VAL A 234 25.57 -14.33 35.79
C VAL A 234 24.52 -15.27 35.20
N PRO A 235 23.22 -14.93 35.27
CA PRO A 235 22.19 -15.73 34.64
C PRO A 235 22.42 -15.72 33.12
N PRO A 236 22.37 -16.87 32.43
CA PRO A 236 22.48 -16.84 30.98
C PRO A 236 21.24 -16.20 30.38
N LEU A 237 21.40 -15.50 29.26
CA LEU A 237 20.27 -15.02 28.48
C LEU A 237 19.47 -16.22 27.93
N LEU A 238 18.20 -16.35 28.32
CA LEU A 238 17.28 -17.37 27.81
C LEU A 238 16.41 -16.77 26.70
N LYS A 239 15.84 -17.63 25.84
CA LYS A 239 14.96 -17.18 24.75
C LYS A 239 13.77 -16.36 25.26
N LYS A 240 13.20 -16.72 26.41
CA LYS A 240 12.08 -15.99 27.03
C LYS A 240 12.46 -14.59 27.53
N ASP A 241 13.75 -14.33 27.74
CA ASP A 241 14.25 -13.05 28.28
C ASP A 241 14.47 -12.02 27.15
N LEU A 242 14.38 -12.43 25.89
CA LEU A 242 14.50 -11.54 24.72
C LEU A 242 13.32 -10.58 24.62
N VAL A 243 13.61 -9.30 24.37
CA VAL A 243 12.63 -8.20 24.25
C VAL A 243 12.40 -7.77 22.81
N ASP A 244 11.27 -7.15 22.52
CA ASP A 244 11.00 -6.60 21.18
C ASP A 244 11.78 -5.30 20.95
N PHE A 245 12.09 -5.02 19.67
CA PHE A 245 12.74 -3.77 19.26
C PHE A 245 11.79 -2.58 19.44
N ARG A 246 12.31 -1.42 19.83
CA ARG A 246 11.55 -0.17 19.98
C ARG A 246 12.24 0.99 19.25
N ALA A 247 11.46 1.97 18.79
CA ALA A 247 11.98 3.16 18.10
C ALA A 247 13.02 3.93 18.93
N GLU A 248 12.87 3.91 20.25
CA GLU A 248 13.74 4.59 21.22
C GLU A 248 15.14 3.95 21.30
N ASP A 249 15.30 2.67 20.94
CA ASP A 249 16.55 1.92 21.09
C ASP A 249 17.67 2.39 20.16
N SER A 250 17.32 3.13 19.09
CA SER A 250 18.26 3.79 18.17
C SER A 250 19.35 2.86 17.62
N ILE A 251 18.99 1.59 17.32
CA ILE A 251 19.92 0.51 16.95
C ILE A 251 20.83 0.90 15.78
N VAL A 252 20.28 1.52 14.72
CA VAL A 252 21.05 1.99 13.56
C VAL A 252 22.14 2.98 13.98
N ASN A 253 21.78 3.98 14.78
CA ASN A 253 22.70 5.02 15.24
C ASN A 253 23.83 4.42 16.11
N ARG A 254 23.47 3.48 17.01
CA ARG A 254 24.43 2.78 17.87
C ARG A 254 25.36 1.86 17.08
N PHE A 255 24.86 1.17 16.06
CA PHE A 255 25.70 0.37 15.17
C PHE A 255 26.70 1.25 14.41
N GLU A 256 26.27 2.40 13.88
CA GLU A 256 27.21 3.32 13.24
C GLU A 256 28.24 3.91 14.22
N GLU A 257 27.83 4.16 15.47
CA GLU A 257 28.72 4.63 16.53
C GLU A 257 29.81 3.61 16.82
N ILE A 258 29.47 2.32 16.93
CA ILE A 258 30.44 1.21 17.04
C ILE A 258 31.44 1.23 15.88
N LEU A 259 30.97 1.37 14.64
CA LEU A 259 31.86 1.42 13.47
C LEU A 259 32.79 2.64 13.50
N ARG A 260 32.28 3.81 13.89
CA ARG A 260 33.06 5.06 14.01
C ARG A 260 34.13 4.96 15.09
N HIS A 261 33.76 4.50 16.28
CA HIS A 261 34.68 4.39 17.42
C HIS A 261 35.80 3.38 17.17
N ASN A 262 35.53 2.32 16.39
CA ASN A 262 36.53 1.30 16.07
C ASN A 262 37.28 1.52 14.75
N ASN A 263 37.12 2.69 14.11
CA ASN A 263 37.75 3.04 12.83
C ASN A 263 37.44 2.05 11.68
N VAL A 264 36.22 1.53 11.61
CA VAL A 264 35.77 0.68 10.50
C VAL A 264 35.19 1.56 9.39
N SER A 265 35.93 1.71 8.28
CA SER A 265 35.55 2.58 7.17
C SER A 265 34.72 1.90 6.07
N ASP A 266 34.82 0.57 5.95
CA ASP A 266 34.09 -0.21 4.95
C ASP A 266 32.69 -0.59 5.46
N LYS A 267 31.72 0.30 5.22
CA LYS A 267 30.32 0.10 5.58
C LYS A 267 29.66 -1.08 4.85
N GLU A 268 30.04 -1.34 3.60
CA GLU A 268 29.46 -2.45 2.82
C GLU A 268 29.90 -3.80 3.41
N ASN A 269 31.19 -3.95 3.75
CA ASN A 269 31.67 -5.14 4.43
C ASN A 269 30.98 -5.31 5.80
N ALA A 270 30.92 -4.24 6.61
CA ALA A 270 30.27 -4.28 7.92
C ALA A 270 28.79 -4.71 7.83
N PHE A 271 28.06 -4.25 6.83
CA PHE A 271 26.68 -4.67 6.59
C PHE A 271 26.59 -6.17 6.22
N ASN A 272 27.48 -6.69 5.39
CA ASN A 272 27.50 -8.14 5.09
C ASN A 272 27.74 -8.99 6.34
N ARG A 273 28.58 -8.52 7.27
CA ARG A 273 28.78 -9.17 8.58
C ARG A 273 27.54 -9.11 9.44
N LEU A 274 26.81 -8.00 9.39
CA LEU A 274 25.53 -7.84 10.07
C LEU A 274 24.48 -8.86 9.56
N ILE A 275 24.38 -9.09 8.25
CA ILE A 275 23.51 -10.13 7.68
C ILE A 275 23.91 -11.53 8.15
N ALA A 276 25.21 -11.82 8.27
CA ALA A 276 25.67 -13.10 8.82
C ALA A 276 25.28 -13.27 10.30
N LEU A 277 25.37 -12.20 11.10
CA LEU A 277 24.94 -12.19 12.50
C LEU A 277 23.43 -12.38 12.63
N PHE A 278 22.62 -11.73 11.77
CA PHE A 278 21.17 -11.94 11.74
C PHE A 278 20.82 -13.41 11.45
N ILE A 279 21.47 -14.04 10.47
CA ILE A 279 21.26 -15.47 10.17
C ILE A 279 21.64 -16.35 11.36
N ALA A 280 22.78 -16.07 12.02
CA ALA A 280 23.20 -16.83 13.20
C ALA A 280 22.19 -16.69 14.36
N LYS A 281 21.70 -15.47 14.60
CA LYS A 281 20.71 -15.18 15.64
C LYS A 281 19.35 -15.81 15.34
N LEU A 282 18.85 -15.67 14.11
CA LEU A 282 17.63 -16.33 13.62
C LEU A 282 17.69 -17.85 13.82
N GLN A 283 18.80 -18.46 13.41
CA GLN A 283 18.99 -19.91 13.58
C GLN A 283 19.00 -20.32 15.05
N ASP A 284 19.65 -19.54 15.91
CA ASP A 284 19.69 -19.82 17.34
C ASP A 284 18.28 -19.73 17.94
N GLU A 285 17.57 -18.63 17.73
CA GLU A 285 16.20 -18.43 18.21
C GLU A 285 15.24 -19.52 17.72
N LEU A 286 15.25 -19.86 16.43
CA LEU A 286 14.39 -20.91 15.86
C LEU A 286 14.67 -22.29 16.43
N SER A 287 15.91 -22.56 16.85
CA SER A 287 16.31 -23.89 17.35
C SER A 287 16.06 -24.11 18.84
N LYS A 288 15.64 -23.07 19.58
CA LYS A 288 15.57 -23.07 21.05
C LYS A 288 14.14 -22.93 21.57
N MET A 289 13.86 -23.63 22.67
CA MET A 289 12.64 -23.47 23.47
C MET A 289 12.75 -22.25 24.41
N PRO A 290 11.63 -21.68 24.91
CA PRO A 290 11.65 -20.45 25.74
C PRO A 290 12.60 -20.51 26.96
N THR A 291 12.75 -21.68 27.58
CA THR A 291 13.60 -21.88 28.77
C THR A 291 15.05 -22.23 28.46
N GLN A 292 15.41 -22.39 27.19
CA GLN A 292 16.77 -22.71 26.79
C GLN A 292 17.63 -21.46 26.66
N GLU A 293 18.92 -21.63 26.93
CA GLU A 293 19.93 -20.60 26.80
C GLU A 293 20.20 -20.29 25.32
N ILE A 294 20.21 -18.99 25.01
CA ILE A 294 20.61 -18.43 23.73
C ILE A 294 22.14 -18.52 23.62
N GLU A 295 22.65 -18.99 22.51
CA GLU A 295 24.08 -19.07 22.23
C GLU A 295 24.63 -17.79 21.56
N PHE A 296 23.75 -17.02 20.92
CA PHE A 296 23.99 -15.67 20.42
C PHE A 296 24.03 -14.65 21.58
N GLN A 297 25.06 -14.73 22.40
CA GLN A 297 25.38 -13.77 23.45
C GLN A 297 26.89 -13.77 23.72
N TYR A 298 27.43 -12.66 24.21
CA TYR A 298 28.80 -12.63 24.75
C TYR A 298 28.79 -12.84 26.27
N ARG A 299 29.59 -13.79 26.76
CA ARG A 299 29.70 -14.11 28.20
C ARG A 299 31.03 -13.59 28.75
N GLN A 300 30.99 -12.41 29.36
CA GLN A 300 32.17 -11.76 29.93
C GLN A 300 32.90 -12.69 30.93
N GLY A 301 34.22 -12.80 30.78
CA GLY A 301 35.06 -13.68 31.62
C GLY A 301 34.87 -15.19 31.42
N ARG A 302 34.07 -15.63 30.43
CA ARG A 302 33.96 -17.04 30.01
C ARG A 302 34.30 -17.25 28.55
N ASP A 303 33.93 -16.31 27.69
CA ASP A 303 34.23 -16.36 26.27
C ASP A 303 35.54 -15.61 25.96
N THR A 304 36.42 -16.25 25.18
CA THR A 304 37.44 -15.55 24.40
C THR A 304 36.89 -15.17 23.03
N TYR A 305 37.54 -14.24 22.32
CA TYR A 305 37.18 -13.90 20.95
C TYR A 305 37.15 -15.13 20.02
N GLU A 306 38.07 -16.09 20.18
CA GLU A 306 38.07 -17.35 19.43
C GLU A 306 36.81 -18.18 19.71
N THR A 307 36.47 -18.36 20.99
CA THR A 307 35.31 -19.20 21.37
C THR A 307 33.98 -18.59 20.96
N LEU A 308 33.84 -17.27 21.03
CA LEU A 308 32.66 -16.57 20.50
C LEU A 308 32.58 -16.74 18.98
N GLN A 309 33.68 -16.48 18.27
CA GLN A 309 33.69 -16.57 16.82
C GLN A 309 33.39 -17.98 16.32
N ASP A 310 33.95 -19.02 16.94
CA ASP A 310 33.67 -20.42 16.63
C ASP A 310 32.18 -20.76 16.82
N ARG A 311 31.58 -20.30 17.94
CA ARG A 311 30.15 -20.47 18.22
C ARG A 311 29.27 -19.78 17.18
N LEU A 312 29.59 -18.55 16.80
CA LEU A 312 28.85 -17.81 15.77
C LEU A 312 29.02 -18.44 14.39
N GLN A 313 30.20 -18.95 14.03
CA GLN A 313 30.44 -19.64 12.76
C GLN A 313 29.64 -20.93 12.66
N ARG A 314 29.52 -21.69 13.75
CA ARG A 314 28.66 -22.86 13.82
C ARG A 314 27.18 -22.49 13.63
N LEU A 315 26.69 -21.48 14.36
CA LEU A 315 25.31 -21.00 14.23
C LEU A 315 25.00 -20.49 12.82
N HIS A 316 25.92 -19.73 12.22
CA HIS A 316 25.77 -19.24 10.85
C HIS A 316 25.80 -20.38 9.83
N SER A 317 26.73 -21.34 9.94
CA SER A 317 26.77 -22.53 9.07
C SER A 317 25.47 -23.34 9.18
N ASP A 318 24.95 -23.54 10.39
CA ASP A 318 23.66 -24.19 10.62
C ASP A 318 22.51 -23.40 9.99
N GLY A 319 22.52 -22.08 10.12
CA GLY A 319 21.52 -21.18 9.55
C GLY A 319 21.55 -21.17 8.02
N MET A 320 22.73 -21.13 7.41
CA MET A 320 22.90 -21.24 5.96
C MET A 320 22.36 -22.58 5.45
N ARG A 321 22.63 -23.67 6.16
CA ARG A 321 22.12 -24.99 5.78
C ARG A 321 20.60 -25.12 5.93
N LYS A 322 20.03 -24.63 7.04
CA LYS A 322 18.61 -24.83 7.35
C LYS A 322 17.70 -23.77 6.72
N LEU A 323 18.11 -22.51 6.76
CA LEU A 323 17.31 -21.36 6.29
C LEU A 323 17.57 -21.06 4.81
N MET A 324 18.83 -21.15 4.36
CA MET A 324 19.23 -20.87 2.96
C MET A 324 19.34 -22.13 2.09
N ARG A 325 19.29 -23.34 2.68
CA ARG A 325 19.53 -24.63 2.01
C ARG A 325 20.88 -24.73 1.30
N GLU A 326 21.90 -24.10 1.89
CA GLU A 326 23.26 -24.07 1.35
C GLU A 326 24.27 -24.63 2.34
N GLU A 327 25.18 -25.47 1.84
CA GLU A 327 26.28 -25.98 2.65
C GLU A 327 27.40 -24.95 2.73
N VAL A 328 27.62 -24.39 3.93
CA VAL A 328 28.78 -23.58 4.25
C VAL A 328 29.78 -24.41 5.04
N LEU A 329 31.03 -24.39 4.61
CA LEU A 329 32.08 -25.16 5.26
C LEU A 329 32.43 -24.56 6.63
N TYR A 330 32.18 -25.35 7.67
CA TYR A 330 32.63 -25.08 9.03
C TYR A 330 33.57 -26.20 9.48
N VAL A 331 34.70 -25.84 10.09
CA VAL A 331 35.66 -26.78 10.67
C VAL A 331 35.68 -26.56 12.18
N PRO A 332 35.16 -27.50 12.98
CA PRO A 332 35.16 -27.39 14.43
C PRO A 332 36.59 -27.27 15.01
N ASN A 333 36.72 -26.57 16.13
CA ASN A 333 38.01 -26.44 16.84
C ASN A 333 38.63 -27.79 17.24
N ASP A 334 37.81 -28.80 17.56
CA ASP A 334 38.25 -30.15 17.94
C ASP A 334 38.49 -31.09 16.74
N TYR A 335 38.36 -30.59 15.51
CA TYR A 335 38.45 -31.41 14.30
C TYR A 335 39.76 -32.19 14.20
N ALA A 336 40.90 -31.56 14.53
CA ALA A 336 42.20 -32.22 14.45
C ALA A 336 42.31 -33.39 15.44
N GLU A 337 41.80 -33.23 16.66
CA GLU A 337 41.79 -34.28 17.69
C GLU A 337 40.86 -35.43 17.31
N ASN A 338 39.65 -35.11 16.81
CA ASN A 338 38.69 -36.08 16.29
C ASN A 338 39.23 -36.83 15.07
N LEU A 339 39.91 -36.15 14.16
CA LEU A 339 40.51 -36.76 12.98
C LEU A 339 41.64 -37.73 13.39
N ILE A 340 42.52 -37.32 14.30
CA ILE A 340 43.65 -38.15 14.76
C ILE A 340 43.17 -39.36 15.57
N SER A 341 42.16 -39.19 16.43
CA SER A 341 41.60 -40.28 17.23
C SER A 341 40.87 -41.34 16.40
N ASN A 342 40.22 -40.95 15.30
CA ASN A 342 39.47 -41.86 14.43
C ASN A 342 40.35 -42.63 13.42
N TYR A 343 41.56 -42.15 13.11
CA TYR A 343 42.49 -42.83 12.20
C TYR A 343 43.59 -43.59 12.97
N THR A 344 43.45 -44.92 13.11
CA THR A 344 44.50 -45.77 13.70
C THR A 344 45.66 -46.02 12.73
N GLY A 345 46.84 -46.37 13.28
CA GLY A 345 48.16 -46.30 12.63
C GLY A 345 48.34 -47.00 11.26
N GLN A 346 47.40 -47.83 10.80
CA GLN A 346 47.40 -48.42 9.46
C GLN A 346 46.89 -47.47 8.35
N HIS A 347 46.17 -46.39 8.69
CA HIS A 347 45.49 -45.51 7.72
C HIS A 347 46.09 -44.10 7.60
N ARG A 348 47.35 -43.92 8.04
CA ARG A 348 48.06 -42.61 8.06
C ARG A 348 48.05 -41.84 6.74
N LYS A 349 48.08 -42.51 5.58
CA LYS A 349 48.02 -41.83 4.28
C LYS A 349 46.67 -41.13 4.06
N LYS A 350 45.57 -41.77 4.45
CA LYS A 350 44.20 -41.23 4.29
C LYS A 350 43.94 -40.09 5.27
N LEU A 351 44.46 -40.19 6.50
CA LEU A 351 44.50 -39.10 7.48
C LEU A 351 45.22 -37.85 6.91
N ILE A 352 46.41 -38.04 6.35
CA ILE A 352 47.18 -36.94 5.73
C ILE A 352 46.43 -36.35 4.54
N GLU A 353 45.78 -37.18 3.73
CA GLU A 353 44.98 -36.73 2.58
C GLU A 353 43.77 -35.90 3.01
N GLU A 354 43.05 -36.33 4.05
CA GLU A 354 41.88 -35.63 4.60
C GLU A 354 42.28 -34.33 5.33
N LEU A 355 43.39 -34.34 6.06
CA LEU A 355 43.95 -33.14 6.69
C LEU A 355 44.43 -32.13 5.63
N ASN A 356 45.16 -32.59 4.61
CA ASN A 356 45.58 -31.73 3.48
C ASN A 356 44.37 -31.19 2.71
N GLY A 357 43.32 -32.01 2.53
CA GLY A 357 42.06 -31.59 1.96
C GLY A 357 41.41 -30.48 2.78
N THR A 358 41.37 -30.62 4.10
CA THR A 358 40.80 -29.62 5.02
C THR A 358 41.62 -28.33 5.02
N LEU A 359 42.95 -28.41 5.14
CA LEU A 359 43.85 -27.27 5.06
C LEU A 359 43.74 -26.54 3.72
N ARG A 360 43.60 -27.27 2.62
CA ARG A 360 43.36 -26.69 1.29
C ARG A 360 42.03 -25.95 1.28
N LYS A 361 40.97 -26.51 1.85
CA LYS A 361 39.67 -25.83 1.93
C LYS A 361 39.74 -24.56 2.77
N LEU A 362 40.35 -24.61 3.96
CA LEU A 362 40.52 -23.44 4.82
C LEU A 362 41.36 -22.34 4.17
N LYS A 363 42.35 -22.72 3.35
CA LYS A 363 43.23 -21.76 2.67
C LYS A 363 42.59 -21.08 1.46
N PHE A 364 41.69 -21.75 0.74
CA PHE A 364 41.20 -21.28 -0.57
C PHE A 364 39.70 -21.09 -0.67
N TYR A 365 38.89 -21.68 0.23
CA TYR A 365 37.43 -21.71 0.13
C TYR A 365 36.70 -21.10 1.32
N THR A 366 37.41 -20.69 2.38
CA THR A 366 36.79 -20.05 3.55
C THR A 366 37.32 -18.63 3.72
N ASN A 367 36.43 -17.70 3.97
CA ASN A 367 36.75 -16.37 4.48
C ASN A 367 36.15 -16.24 5.89
N ASN A 368 36.64 -15.30 6.70
CA ASN A 368 36.05 -15.07 8.02
C ASN A 368 34.70 -14.34 7.87
N ASP A 369 33.59 -15.04 8.13
CA ASP A 369 32.23 -14.49 8.00
C ASP A 369 31.94 -13.31 8.93
N PHE A 370 32.74 -13.11 9.97
CA PHE A 370 32.59 -12.07 11.00
C PHE A 370 33.78 -11.12 11.10
N ALA A 371 34.55 -10.99 10.02
CA ALA A 371 35.63 -10.00 9.89
C ALA A 371 35.08 -8.63 9.46
N PHE A 372 34.84 -7.74 10.44
CA PHE A 372 34.63 -6.31 10.23
C PHE A 372 35.90 -5.58 9.80
N LYS A 373 37.06 -6.08 10.26
CA LYS A 373 38.40 -5.63 9.84
C LYS A 373 39.12 -6.74 9.06
N ASP A 374 39.99 -6.39 8.12
CA ASP A 374 40.81 -7.36 7.39
C ASP A 374 41.82 -8.05 8.32
N VAL A 375 41.47 -9.23 8.82
CA VAL A 375 42.31 -9.99 9.75
C VAL A 375 43.40 -10.75 9.00
N HIS A 376 44.63 -10.25 9.08
CA HIS A 376 45.81 -10.92 8.54
C HIS A 376 46.95 -11.12 9.56
N ASN A 377 46.72 -10.72 10.82
CA ASN A 377 47.61 -10.93 11.96
C ASN A 377 46.81 -11.01 13.27
N GLU A 378 47.48 -11.35 14.36
CA GLU A 378 46.88 -11.50 15.70
C GLU A 378 46.32 -10.17 16.25
N GLU A 379 46.98 -9.04 15.98
CA GLU A 379 46.53 -7.73 16.45
C GLU A 379 45.18 -7.34 15.83
N LEU A 380 45.04 -7.48 14.51
CA LEU A 380 43.80 -7.22 13.79
C LEU A 380 42.72 -8.23 14.16
N PHE A 381 43.08 -9.47 14.53
CA PHE A 381 42.14 -10.44 15.09
C PHE A 381 41.53 -9.93 16.40
N LEU A 382 42.36 -9.46 17.33
CA LEU A 382 41.89 -8.90 18.60
C LEU A 382 41.04 -7.64 18.40
N GLN A 383 41.46 -6.72 17.53
CA GLN A 383 40.67 -5.54 17.19
C GLN A 383 39.32 -5.90 16.54
N ASN A 384 39.29 -6.92 15.67
CA ASN A 384 38.05 -7.42 15.08
C ASN A 384 37.14 -8.06 16.14
N GLY A 385 37.72 -8.83 17.06
CA GLY A 385 37.00 -9.46 18.18
C GLY A 385 36.26 -8.43 19.03
N LYS A 386 36.89 -7.28 19.33
CA LYS A 386 36.25 -6.16 20.02
C LYS A 386 34.99 -5.67 19.29
N VAL A 387 35.10 -5.37 17.99
CA VAL A 387 33.96 -4.89 17.16
C VAL A 387 32.84 -5.94 17.11
N LEU A 388 33.21 -7.21 16.98
CA LEU A 388 32.26 -8.33 16.95
C LEU A 388 31.48 -8.44 18.26
N VAL A 389 32.17 -8.34 19.42
CA VAL A 389 31.53 -8.36 20.74
C VAL A 389 30.55 -7.19 20.90
N GLU A 390 30.97 -5.96 20.59
CA GLU A 390 30.09 -4.77 20.68
C GLU A 390 28.83 -4.93 19.81
N THR A 391 28.99 -5.49 18.60
CA THR A 391 27.86 -5.73 17.69
C THR A 391 26.94 -6.84 18.19
N VAL A 392 27.48 -7.94 18.75
CA VAL A 392 26.68 -9.01 19.36
C VAL A 392 25.93 -8.49 20.58
N GLN A 393 26.58 -7.71 21.44
CA GLN A 393 25.96 -7.12 22.63
C GLN A 393 24.84 -6.14 22.28
N LEU A 394 24.96 -5.41 21.16
CA LEU A 394 23.89 -4.55 20.64
C LEU A 394 22.65 -5.36 20.24
N LEU A 395 22.82 -6.54 19.64
CA LEU A 395 21.71 -7.34 19.08
C LEU A 395 21.18 -8.43 20.02
N GLN A 396 21.99 -8.94 20.96
CA GLN A 396 21.63 -10.08 21.81
C GLN A 396 20.35 -9.90 22.64
N PRO A 397 19.98 -8.71 23.17
CA PRO A 397 18.79 -8.58 24.01
C PRO A 397 17.48 -8.72 23.23
N TYR A 398 17.51 -8.46 21.92
CA TYR A 398 16.31 -8.32 21.12
C TYR A 398 15.85 -9.64 20.52
N ARG A 399 14.55 -9.81 20.33
CA ARG A 399 13.94 -10.94 19.63
C ARG A 399 13.75 -10.59 18.16
N ILE A 400 14.02 -11.55 17.27
CA ILE A 400 13.66 -11.44 15.85
C ILE A 400 12.45 -12.33 15.56
N VAL A 401 12.45 -13.55 16.09
CA VAL A 401 11.40 -14.54 15.79
C VAL A 401 10.22 -14.36 16.72
N GLY A 402 9.03 -14.06 16.18
CA GLY A 402 7.82 -13.86 16.97
C GLY A 402 7.82 -12.55 17.75
N THR A 403 8.39 -11.49 17.15
CA THR A 403 8.22 -10.11 17.62
C THR A 403 6.75 -9.71 17.56
N GLN A 404 6.28 -8.89 18.50
CA GLN A 404 4.92 -8.34 18.46
C GLN A 404 4.76 -7.20 17.44
N ASP A 405 5.87 -6.56 17.08
CA ASP A 405 5.91 -5.44 16.12
C ASP A 405 6.79 -5.84 14.92
N ILE A 406 6.19 -6.63 14.02
CA ILE A 406 6.80 -7.14 12.78
C ILE A 406 7.13 -5.97 11.84
N GLN A 407 6.23 -4.98 11.75
CA GLN A 407 6.40 -3.80 10.91
C GLN A 407 7.62 -2.98 11.34
N PHE A 408 7.75 -2.66 12.63
CA PHE A 408 8.90 -1.89 13.12
C PHE A 408 10.23 -2.60 12.85
N LEU A 409 10.25 -3.93 13.00
CA LEU A 409 11.43 -4.73 12.72
C LEU A 409 11.80 -4.70 11.22
N GLY A 410 10.79 -4.79 10.34
CA GLY A 410 10.95 -4.60 8.91
C GLY A 410 11.54 -3.22 8.58
N ASP A 411 10.94 -2.15 9.11
CA ASP A 411 11.38 -0.77 8.91
C ASP A 411 12.83 -0.54 9.40
N LEU A 412 13.18 -1.11 10.55
CA LEU A 412 14.54 -1.05 11.09
C LEU A 412 15.55 -1.72 10.14
N PHE A 413 15.20 -2.87 9.58
CA PHE A 413 16.03 -3.57 8.62
C PHE A 413 16.20 -2.78 7.32
N GLU A 414 15.13 -2.14 6.84
CA GLU A 414 15.17 -1.27 5.67
C GLU A 414 16.06 -0.06 5.86
N GLN A 415 16.06 0.55 7.05
CA GLN A 415 16.99 1.63 7.37
C GLN A 415 18.45 1.14 7.33
N LEU A 416 18.74 -0.06 7.85
CA LEU A 416 20.07 -0.65 7.79
C LEU A 416 20.49 -0.97 6.34
N LEU A 417 19.56 -1.49 5.52
CA LEU A 417 19.79 -1.81 4.12
C LEU A 417 20.17 -0.59 3.27
N ASN A 418 19.40 0.48 3.41
CA ASN A 418 19.61 1.71 2.65
C ASN A 418 20.97 2.37 2.95
N GLN A 419 21.54 2.14 4.14
CA GLN A 419 22.87 2.62 4.50
C GLN A 419 24.01 1.68 4.09
N GLY A 420 23.72 0.38 4.01
CA GLY A 420 24.70 -0.68 3.72
C GLY A 420 24.96 -0.93 2.24
N PHE A 421 24.05 -0.53 1.34
CA PHE A 421 24.17 -0.74 -0.10
C PHE A 421 24.34 0.57 -0.88
N LYS A 422 25.41 0.68 -1.66
CA LYS A 422 25.51 1.71 -2.72
C LYS A 422 24.79 1.23 -3.98
N GLN A 423 23.74 1.94 -4.37
CA GLN A 423 23.00 1.67 -5.61
C GLN A 423 23.85 2.09 -6.82
N ASN A 424 24.36 1.11 -7.59
CA ASN A 424 25.01 1.32 -8.88
C ASN A 424 23.96 1.28 -10.02
N GLU A 425 24.33 1.74 -11.22
CA GLU A 425 23.46 1.75 -12.41
C GLU A 425 22.75 0.40 -12.61
N GLY A 426 21.41 0.40 -12.55
CA GLY A 426 20.56 -0.78 -12.78
C GLY A 426 20.20 -1.59 -11.53
N GLN A 427 20.61 -1.18 -10.32
CA GLN A 427 20.27 -1.84 -9.04
C GLN A 427 19.66 -0.82 -8.06
N PHE A 428 18.38 -0.52 -8.26
CA PHE A 428 17.62 0.38 -7.40
C PHE A 428 16.51 -0.41 -6.71
N PHE A 429 16.41 -0.27 -5.38
CA PHE A 429 15.30 -0.85 -4.64
C PHE A 429 14.00 -0.12 -4.99
N THR A 430 12.91 -0.88 -5.11
CA THR A 430 11.58 -0.30 -5.28
C THR A 430 11.13 0.29 -3.95
N PRO A 431 10.76 1.58 -3.89
CA PRO A 431 10.20 2.17 -2.67
C PRO A 431 8.97 1.40 -2.18
N VAL A 432 8.87 1.17 -0.86
CA VAL A 432 7.71 0.50 -0.23
C VAL A 432 6.35 1.11 -0.64
N PRO A 433 6.18 2.44 -0.72
CA PRO A 433 4.92 3.01 -1.22
C PRO A 433 4.57 2.59 -2.65
N ILE A 434 5.56 2.28 -3.49
CA ILE A 434 5.32 1.81 -4.86
C ILE A 434 4.98 0.32 -4.89
N THR A 435 5.61 -0.51 -4.05
CA THR A 435 5.24 -1.93 -3.93
C THR A 435 3.82 -2.06 -3.38
N ARG A 436 3.44 -1.27 -2.37
CA ARG A 436 2.08 -1.23 -1.82
C ARG A 436 1.06 -0.73 -2.83
N PHE A 437 1.37 0.34 -3.58
CA PHE A 437 0.53 0.81 -4.69
C PHE A 437 0.24 -0.31 -5.70
N ILE A 438 1.26 -1.08 -6.09
CA ILE A 438 1.11 -2.19 -7.02
C ILE A 438 0.18 -3.27 -6.46
N TRP A 439 0.40 -3.72 -5.22
CA TRP A 439 -0.42 -4.77 -4.61
C TRP A 439 -1.86 -4.36 -4.40
N LYS A 440 -2.09 -3.15 -3.85
CA LYS A 440 -3.45 -2.61 -3.68
C LYS A 440 -4.18 -2.38 -5.00
N SER A 441 -3.46 -2.22 -6.11
CA SER A 441 -4.06 -2.11 -7.46
C SER A 441 -4.49 -3.44 -8.05
N LEU A 442 -3.99 -4.57 -7.55
CA LEU A 442 -4.37 -5.90 -8.02
C LEU A 442 -5.72 -6.32 -7.41
N PRO A 443 -6.55 -7.10 -8.13
CA PRO A 443 -7.87 -7.51 -7.64
C PRO A 443 -7.76 -8.73 -6.71
N LEU A 444 -7.01 -8.59 -5.60
CA LEU A 444 -6.69 -9.70 -4.68
C LEU A 444 -7.93 -10.41 -4.14
N ASP A 445 -9.00 -9.67 -3.85
CA ASP A 445 -10.30 -10.24 -3.43
C ASP A 445 -10.80 -11.36 -4.35
N SER A 446 -10.68 -11.15 -5.66
CA SER A 446 -11.11 -12.13 -6.66
C SER A 446 -10.12 -13.29 -6.84
N ILE A 447 -8.88 -13.12 -6.39
CA ILE A 447 -7.78 -14.07 -6.56
C ILE A 447 -7.64 -14.99 -5.35
N VAL A 448 -7.88 -14.45 -4.14
CA VAL A 448 -7.71 -15.15 -2.86
C VAL A 448 -8.95 -15.98 -2.51
N GLN A 449 -9.98 -15.97 -3.36
CA GLN A 449 -11.20 -16.74 -3.21
C GLN A 449 -11.35 -17.79 -4.31
N ASP A 450 -11.71 -19.02 -3.95
CA ASP A 450 -12.07 -20.05 -4.92
C ASP A 450 -13.57 -20.00 -5.32
N GLU A 451 -13.97 -20.79 -6.32
CA GLU A 451 -15.38 -20.84 -6.80
C GLU A 451 -16.38 -21.28 -5.72
N ALA A 452 -15.92 -21.93 -4.64
CA ALA A 452 -16.73 -22.36 -3.52
C ALA A 452 -16.78 -21.33 -2.38
N GLY A 453 -16.06 -20.22 -2.51
CA GLY A 453 -15.96 -19.13 -1.54
C GLY A 453 -14.97 -19.39 -0.41
N ALA A 454 -14.11 -20.40 -0.52
CA ALA A 454 -13.05 -20.68 0.45
C ALA A 454 -11.76 -19.88 0.11
N VAL A 455 -10.95 -19.63 1.14
CA VAL A 455 -9.65 -18.97 0.98
C VAL A 455 -8.72 -19.87 0.16
N HIS A 456 -8.21 -19.32 -0.95
CA HIS A 456 -7.22 -19.94 -1.82
C HIS A 456 -6.04 -18.99 -1.99
N TYR A 457 -4.85 -19.41 -1.57
CA TYR A 457 -3.66 -18.58 -1.72
C TYR A 457 -3.14 -18.61 -3.16
N PRO A 458 -2.91 -17.45 -3.81
CA PRO A 458 -2.32 -17.42 -5.15
C PRO A 458 -0.85 -17.82 -5.14
N ARG A 459 -0.39 -18.35 -6.25
CA ARG A 459 1.03 -18.57 -6.51
C ARG A 459 1.63 -17.31 -7.12
N VAL A 460 2.55 -16.71 -6.39
CA VAL A 460 3.18 -15.42 -6.67
C VAL A 460 4.64 -15.61 -7.04
N ILE A 461 5.10 -14.87 -8.05
CA ILE A 461 6.53 -14.78 -8.37
C ILE A 461 7.01 -13.34 -8.53
N ASP A 462 8.19 -13.06 -7.97
CA ASP A 462 9.06 -11.97 -8.39
C ASP A 462 10.35 -12.55 -8.97
N TYR A 463 10.52 -12.43 -10.29
CA TYR A 463 11.67 -12.97 -11.01
C TYR A 463 12.95 -12.10 -10.90
N ALA A 464 12.90 -11.01 -10.14
CA ALA A 464 13.99 -10.06 -9.93
C ALA A 464 13.83 -9.37 -8.56
N CYS A 465 13.77 -10.19 -7.50
CA CYS A 465 13.20 -9.75 -6.23
C CYS A 465 14.09 -8.82 -5.39
N GLY A 466 15.39 -8.73 -5.66
CA GLY A 466 16.29 -7.84 -4.92
C GLY A 466 16.27 -8.13 -3.42
N ALA A 467 15.90 -7.11 -2.63
CA ALA A 467 15.75 -7.21 -1.18
C ALA A 467 14.43 -7.87 -0.73
N GLY A 468 13.49 -8.15 -1.65
CA GLY A 468 12.25 -8.88 -1.37
C GLY A 468 11.01 -8.02 -1.13
N HIS A 469 11.08 -6.69 -1.27
CA HIS A 469 9.98 -5.75 -0.95
C HIS A 469 8.64 -6.09 -1.59
N PHE A 470 8.64 -6.51 -2.86
CA PHE A 470 7.40 -6.92 -3.52
C PHE A 470 6.77 -8.14 -2.84
N LEU A 471 7.58 -9.11 -2.43
CA LEU A 471 7.05 -10.34 -1.86
C LEU A 471 6.69 -10.16 -0.37
N THR A 472 7.34 -9.26 0.37
CA THR A 472 6.96 -8.94 1.76
C THR A 472 5.63 -8.19 1.81
N GLU A 473 5.47 -7.12 1.02
CA GLU A 473 4.18 -6.42 0.93
C GLU A 473 3.09 -7.33 0.33
N GLY A 474 3.47 -8.21 -0.60
CA GLY A 474 2.54 -9.20 -1.15
C GLY A 474 2.06 -10.20 -0.11
N PHE A 475 2.95 -10.65 0.79
CA PHE A 475 2.56 -11.50 1.91
C PHE A 475 1.56 -10.79 2.82
N GLU A 476 1.81 -9.53 3.17
CA GLU A 476 0.91 -8.72 4.00
C GLU A 476 -0.45 -8.54 3.33
N GLU A 477 -0.50 -8.02 2.09
CA GLU A 477 -1.77 -7.74 1.40
C GLU A 477 -2.57 -9.01 1.06
N ILE A 478 -1.91 -10.14 0.74
CA ILE A 478 -2.60 -11.42 0.54
C ILE A 478 -3.13 -11.96 1.88
N SER A 479 -2.37 -11.80 2.96
CA SER A 479 -2.79 -12.24 4.29
C SER A 479 -3.98 -11.42 4.79
N ASP A 480 -3.95 -10.11 4.60
CA ASP A 480 -5.06 -9.20 4.94
C ASP A 480 -6.31 -9.56 4.14
N ALA A 481 -6.18 -9.73 2.82
CA ALA A 481 -7.27 -10.19 1.97
C ALA A 481 -7.84 -11.54 2.45
N ALA A 482 -6.98 -12.51 2.80
CA ALA A 482 -7.42 -13.81 3.32
C ALA A 482 -8.17 -13.68 4.66
N CYS A 483 -7.69 -12.86 5.59
CA CYS A 483 -8.29 -12.65 6.90
C CYS A 483 -9.69 -12.01 6.82
N GLN A 484 -9.96 -11.20 5.80
CA GLN A 484 -11.31 -10.67 5.56
C GLN A 484 -12.35 -11.76 5.28
N TYR A 485 -11.94 -12.86 4.63
CA TYR A 485 -12.83 -13.98 4.29
C TYR A 485 -12.88 -15.05 5.37
N ASP A 486 -11.75 -15.32 6.03
CA ASP A 486 -11.69 -16.22 7.19
C ASP A 486 -10.88 -15.58 8.32
N PRO A 487 -11.56 -14.91 9.27
CA PRO A 487 -10.90 -14.27 10.41
C PRO A 487 -10.16 -15.23 11.34
N THR A 488 -10.38 -16.55 11.23
CA THR A 488 -9.67 -17.52 12.08
C THR A 488 -8.21 -17.71 11.67
N ILE A 489 -7.81 -17.19 10.51
CA ILE A 489 -6.43 -17.23 10.00
C ILE A 489 -5.50 -16.27 10.78
N GLU A 490 -6.04 -15.25 11.44
CA GLU A 490 -5.28 -14.23 12.19
C GLU A 490 -4.44 -14.84 13.33
N ASP A 491 -4.89 -15.96 13.91
CA ASP A 491 -4.19 -16.68 15.00
C ASP A 491 -2.97 -17.52 14.52
N ASP A 492 -2.87 -17.83 13.21
CA ASP A 492 -1.89 -18.78 12.63
C ASP A 492 -0.87 -18.14 11.65
N LEU A 493 -0.89 -16.81 11.48
CA LEU A 493 -0.02 -16.08 10.52
C LEU A 493 1.50 -16.33 10.72
N GLY A 494 1.92 -16.68 11.94
CA GLY A 494 3.32 -16.97 12.27
C GLY A 494 3.88 -18.28 11.69
N ASP A 495 3.01 -19.21 11.28
CA ASP A 495 3.33 -20.53 10.69
C ASP A 495 2.59 -20.72 9.35
N ALA A 496 2.51 -19.67 8.53
CA ALA A 496 1.80 -19.64 7.26
C ALA A 496 2.38 -20.65 6.23
N ASP A 497 1.97 -21.91 6.34
CA ASP A 497 2.45 -23.06 5.55
C ASP A 497 2.30 -22.83 4.03
N TRP A 498 1.31 -22.03 3.63
CA TRP A 498 1.05 -21.67 2.24
C TRP A 498 2.21 -20.89 1.61
N VAL A 499 2.92 -20.07 2.37
CA VAL A 499 4.03 -19.21 1.89
C VAL A 499 5.12 -20.04 1.21
N ARG A 500 5.38 -21.25 1.73
CA ARG A 500 6.44 -22.15 1.24
C ARG A 500 6.28 -22.51 -0.23
N ASP A 501 5.05 -22.81 -0.63
CA ASP A 501 4.73 -23.37 -1.94
C ASP A 501 4.24 -22.29 -2.93
N ASN A 502 3.90 -21.10 -2.41
CA ASN A 502 3.20 -20.06 -3.15
C ASN A 502 3.98 -18.76 -3.33
N LEU A 503 4.89 -18.35 -2.44
CA LEU A 503 5.71 -17.14 -2.61
C LEU A 503 7.11 -17.49 -3.11
N VAL A 504 7.44 -17.05 -4.33
CA VAL A 504 8.70 -17.36 -4.99
C VAL A 504 9.44 -16.09 -5.42
N GLY A 505 10.68 -15.92 -5.00
CA GLY A 505 11.58 -14.86 -5.45
C GLY A 505 12.79 -15.42 -6.18
N ILE A 506 13.23 -14.78 -7.27
CA ILE A 506 14.50 -15.09 -7.94
C ILE A 506 15.43 -13.88 -7.86
N GLU A 507 16.67 -14.09 -7.41
CA GLU A 507 17.68 -13.03 -7.32
C GLU A 507 19.05 -13.54 -7.78
N LYS A 508 19.74 -12.73 -8.58
CA LYS A 508 21.01 -13.07 -9.23
C LYS A 508 22.24 -12.66 -8.42
N ASP A 509 22.13 -11.66 -7.55
CA ASP A 509 23.17 -11.33 -6.57
C ASP A 509 22.98 -12.16 -5.30
N TYR A 510 24.00 -12.93 -4.96
CA TYR A 510 23.98 -13.86 -3.83
C TYR A 510 23.73 -13.15 -2.49
N ARG A 511 24.24 -11.93 -2.33
CA ARG A 511 24.05 -11.14 -1.10
C ARG A 511 22.61 -10.67 -1.00
N LEU A 512 22.01 -10.20 -2.10
CA LEU A 512 20.60 -9.78 -2.11
C LEU A 512 19.65 -10.95 -1.88
N ALA A 513 19.97 -12.14 -2.40
CA ALA A 513 19.22 -13.36 -2.08
C ALA A 513 19.23 -13.70 -0.56
N ARG A 514 20.35 -13.42 0.14
CA ARG A 514 20.43 -13.56 1.61
C ARG A 514 19.64 -12.48 2.33
N VAL A 515 19.75 -11.23 1.86
CA VAL A 515 18.99 -10.09 2.39
C VAL A 515 17.49 -10.35 2.33
N SER A 516 16.97 -10.75 1.17
CA SER A 516 15.54 -11.05 1.01
C SER A 516 15.08 -12.17 1.91
N LYS A 517 15.88 -13.23 2.08
CA LYS A 517 15.52 -14.30 3.02
C LYS A 517 15.43 -13.82 4.47
N VAL A 518 16.36 -12.95 4.90
CA VAL A 518 16.30 -12.34 6.24
C VAL A 518 15.08 -11.42 6.36
N SER A 519 14.82 -10.59 5.35
CA SER A 519 13.64 -9.72 5.29
C SER A 519 12.34 -10.52 5.43
N PHE A 520 12.20 -11.64 4.72
CA PHE A 520 11.02 -12.50 4.85
C PHE A 520 10.80 -13.03 6.26
N TYR A 521 11.85 -13.41 6.99
CA TYR A 521 11.69 -13.81 8.40
C TYR A 521 11.28 -12.64 9.29
N MET A 522 11.74 -11.43 8.98
CA MET A 522 11.38 -10.22 9.72
C MET A 522 9.95 -9.78 9.49
N HIS A 523 9.38 -10.06 8.30
CA HIS A 523 7.99 -9.80 7.93
C HIS A 523 7.03 -10.99 8.14
N GLY A 524 7.47 -12.08 8.81
CA GLY A 524 6.63 -13.28 9.04
C GLY A 524 6.53 -14.26 7.86
N ALA A 525 6.98 -13.89 6.66
CA ALA A 525 7.00 -14.73 5.45
C ALA A 525 8.20 -15.71 5.36
N GLY A 526 8.81 -16.11 6.48
CA GLY A 526 10.11 -16.79 6.54
C GLY A 526 10.22 -18.11 5.74
N GLN A 527 9.10 -18.78 5.45
CA GLN A 527 9.06 -20.02 4.68
C GLN A 527 9.17 -19.83 3.15
N SER A 528 9.16 -18.59 2.66
CA SER A 528 9.18 -18.25 1.22
C SER A 528 10.36 -18.87 0.45
N ASN A 529 10.17 -19.13 -0.85
CA ASN A 529 11.20 -19.76 -1.67
C ASN A 529 12.03 -18.73 -2.44
N VAL A 530 13.23 -18.43 -1.94
CA VAL A 530 14.20 -17.56 -2.62
C VAL A 530 15.19 -18.40 -3.42
N VAL A 531 15.22 -18.16 -4.72
CA VAL A 531 16.08 -18.84 -5.69
C VAL A 531 17.24 -17.93 -6.04
N PHE A 532 18.44 -18.27 -5.56
CA PHE A 532 19.66 -17.71 -6.13
C PHE A 532 19.83 -18.20 -7.58
N GLY A 533 19.68 -17.30 -8.55
CA GLY A 533 19.53 -17.67 -9.95
C GLY A 533 19.31 -16.49 -10.90
N ASP A 534 19.25 -16.76 -12.20
CA ASP A 534 18.89 -15.80 -13.23
C ASP A 534 17.37 -15.85 -13.47
N GLY A 535 16.67 -14.72 -13.32
CA GLY A 535 15.22 -14.62 -13.51
C GLY A 535 14.73 -15.04 -14.90
N LEU A 536 15.62 -15.08 -15.90
CA LEU A 536 15.33 -15.52 -17.25
C LEU A 536 15.36 -17.06 -17.43
N GLU A 537 15.67 -17.83 -16.38
CA GLU A 537 15.85 -19.28 -16.43
C GLU A 537 14.67 -20.07 -15.81
N ASN A 538 14.49 -21.33 -16.23
CA ASN A 538 13.59 -22.28 -15.55
C ASN A 538 14.34 -23.10 -14.49
N TYR A 539 13.70 -23.31 -13.34
CA TYR A 539 14.17 -24.13 -12.23
C TYR A 539 13.14 -25.23 -11.91
N PRO A 540 13.05 -26.31 -12.71
CA PRO A 540 12.04 -27.35 -12.53
C PRO A 540 12.06 -27.98 -11.13
N ASP A 541 13.26 -28.22 -10.58
CA ASP A 541 13.43 -28.77 -9.23
C ASP A 541 12.94 -27.84 -8.11
N LYS A 542 12.74 -26.55 -8.43
CA LYS A 542 12.20 -25.53 -7.54
C LYS A 542 10.77 -25.12 -7.90
N GLY A 543 10.11 -25.87 -8.79
CA GLY A 543 8.73 -25.62 -9.21
C GLY A 543 8.55 -24.45 -10.18
N ILE A 544 9.61 -23.96 -10.83
CA ILE A 544 9.57 -22.85 -11.79
C ILE A 544 9.81 -23.42 -13.19
N ASP A 545 8.75 -23.64 -13.96
CA ASP A 545 8.86 -24.19 -15.30
C ASP A 545 7.69 -23.75 -16.19
N SER A 546 7.96 -22.78 -17.07
CA SER A 546 6.96 -22.20 -17.99
C SER A 546 6.34 -23.21 -18.97
N ARG A 547 6.95 -24.39 -19.11
CA ARG A 547 6.49 -25.48 -20.00
C ARG A 547 5.40 -26.34 -19.35
N THR A 548 5.14 -26.16 -18.06
CA THR A 548 4.15 -26.93 -17.29
C THR A 548 3.14 -26.00 -16.62
N ASP A 549 1.88 -26.42 -16.51
CA ASP A 549 0.85 -25.56 -15.89
C ASP A 549 1.13 -25.30 -14.41
N ARG A 550 1.61 -26.33 -13.68
CA ARG A 550 2.03 -26.20 -12.28
C ARG A 550 3.28 -25.34 -12.08
N GLY A 551 4.04 -25.07 -13.14
CA GLY A 551 5.24 -24.24 -13.10
C GLY A 551 4.97 -22.77 -13.40
N ARG A 552 3.72 -22.39 -13.66
CA ARG A 552 3.25 -21.01 -13.86
C ARG A 552 2.65 -20.41 -12.59
N PHE A 553 2.36 -19.12 -12.65
CA PHE A 553 1.98 -18.28 -11.50
C PHE A 553 0.70 -17.50 -11.77
N ASP A 554 -0.09 -17.30 -10.72
CA ASP A 554 -1.31 -16.49 -10.70
C ASP A 554 -0.98 -15.00 -10.79
N ILE A 555 0.07 -14.57 -10.08
CA ILE A 555 0.51 -13.18 -9.99
C ILE A 555 2.02 -13.11 -10.24
N LEU A 556 2.42 -12.18 -11.10
CA LEU A 556 3.82 -11.77 -11.25
C LEU A 556 3.96 -10.28 -10.92
N VAL A 557 4.71 -9.96 -9.88
CA VAL A 557 5.09 -8.58 -9.54
C VAL A 557 6.60 -8.46 -9.61
N ALA A 558 7.12 -7.44 -10.29
CA ALA A 558 8.57 -7.28 -10.39
C ALA A 558 9.03 -5.90 -10.85
N ASN A 559 10.24 -5.55 -10.46
CA ASN A 559 11.02 -4.45 -11.02
C ASN A 559 12.33 -5.01 -11.63
N PRO A 560 12.28 -5.58 -12.84
CA PRO A 560 13.45 -6.18 -13.47
C PRO A 560 14.53 -5.13 -13.79
N PRO A 561 15.81 -5.53 -13.87
CA PRO A 561 16.88 -4.62 -14.27
C PRO A 561 16.66 -4.12 -15.71
N TYR A 562 16.98 -2.85 -15.95
CA TYR A 562 16.91 -2.23 -17.27
C TYR A 562 18.21 -1.50 -17.64
N SER A 563 18.49 -1.41 -18.95
CA SER A 563 19.69 -0.70 -19.48
C SER A 563 21.05 -1.27 -19.05
N VAL A 564 21.18 -2.60 -18.93
CA VAL A 564 22.45 -3.28 -18.59
C VAL A 564 23.35 -3.39 -19.83
N ALA A 565 24.39 -2.58 -19.92
CA ALA A 565 25.27 -2.52 -21.10
C ALA A 565 25.94 -3.87 -21.44
N ALA A 566 25.86 -4.27 -22.71
CA ALA A 566 26.54 -5.43 -23.29
C ALA A 566 26.33 -6.75 -22.52
N PHE A 567 25.10 -6.99 -22.03
CA PHE A 567 24.78 -8.17 -21.24
C PHE A 567 24.74 -9.48 -22.06
N LYS A 568 24.33 -9.41 -23.34
CA LYS A 568 24.07 -10.59 -24.19
C LYS A 568 25.24 -11.59 -24.30
N PRO A 569 26.51 -11.18 -24.49
CA PRO A 569 27.65 -12.11 -24.50
C PRO A 569 27.88 -12.88 -23.18
N HIS A 570 27.36 -12.36 -22.08
CA HIS A 570 27.48 -12.95 -20.74
C HIS A 570 26.24 -13.76 -20.33
N LEU A 571 25.15 -13.67 -21.09
CA LEU A 571 23.92 -14.43 -20.83
C LEU A 571 24.03 -15.85 -21.40
N LYS A 572 23.86 -16.85 -20.54
CA LYS A 572 23.83 -18.27 -20.90
C LYS A 572 22.60 -18.93 -20.30
N LEU A 573 21.59 -19.13 -21.14
CA LEU A 573 20.38 -19.87 -20.78
C LEU A 573 20.60 -21.37 -21.05
N HIS A 574 20.16 -22.20 -20.11
CA HIS A 574 20.31 -23.66 -20.10
C HIS A 574 18.96 -24.37 -20.25
N ASN A 575 17.91 -23.91 -19.55
CA ASN A 575 16.59 -24.53 -19.51
C ASN A 575 15.47 -23.60 -20.01
N ASN A 576 15.82 -22.52 -20.69
CA ASN A 576 14.87 -21.58 -21.27
C ASN A 576 15.34 -21.07 -22.63
N GLU A 577 14.38 -20.71 -23.48
CA GLU A 577 14.59 -20.11 -24.80
C GLU A 577 13.76 -18.83 -24.89
N LEU A 578 14.38 -17.75 -25.38
CA LEU A 578 13.76 -16.43 -25.54
C LEU A 578 13.98 -15.94 -26.96
N LYS A 579 12.90 -15.71 -27.71
CA LYS A 579 12.95 -15.25 -29.10
C LYS A 579 13.42 -13.81 -29.20
N VAL A 580 13.06 -12.97 -28.24
CA VAL A 580 13.47 -11.56 -28.20
C VAL A 580 14.99 -11.43 -28.12
N LEU A 581 15.69 -12.40 -27.51
CA LEU A 581 17.16 -12.42 -27.42
C LEU A 581 17.85 -12.40 -28.78
N GLU A 582 17.26 -12.99 -29.82
CA GLU A 582 17.82 -13.01 -31.18
C GLU A 582 17.83 -11.62 -31.82
N THR A 583 16.93 -10.74 -31.40
CA THR A 583 16.75 -9.39 -31.93
C THR A 583 17.66 -8.34 -31.30
N ILE A 584 18.32 -8.69 -30.18
CA ILE A 584 19.23 -7.82 -29.41
C ILE A 584 20.65 -7.93 -29.97
N SER A 585 21.33 -6.80 -30.13
CA SER A 585 22.74 -6.79 -30.55
C SER A 585 23.69 -7.21 -29.42
N ASN A 586 24.90 -7.69 -29.73
CA ASN A 586 25.88 -8.05 -28.69
C ASN A 586 26.32 -6.88 -27.80
N SER A 587 26.14 -5.65 -28.26
CA SER A 587 26.39 -4.40 -27.51
C SER A 587 25.10 -3.76 -26.98
N GLY A 588 23.96 -4.44 -27.09
CA GLY A 588 22.67 -3.94 -26.60
C GLY A 588 22.65 -3.81 -25.08
N SER A 589 21.78 -2.92 -24.59
CA SER A 589 21.58 -2.69 -23.15
C SER A 589 20.18 -3.02 -22.67
N GLU A 590 19.25 -3.28 -23.60
CA GLU A 590 17.81 -3.44 -23.39
C GLU A 590 17.39 -4.81 -22.83
N ILE A 591 18.03 -5.27 -21.75
CA ILE A 591 17.73 -6.57 -21.11
C ILE A 591 16.27 -6.68 -20.64
N GLU A 592 15.63 -5.56 -20.31
CA GLU A 592 14.24 -5.49 -19.88
C GLU A 592 13.26 -6.11 -20.90
N THR A 593 13.62 -6.09 -22.19
CA THR A 593 12.82 -6.71 -23.26
C THR A 593 12.68 -8.22 -23.10
N LEU A 594 13.68 -8.88 -22.50
CA LEU A 594 13.66 -10.32 -22.22
C LEU A 594 12.74 -10.66 -21.06
N PHE A 595 12.64 -9.77 -20.07
CA PHE A 595 11.75 -9.94 -18.92
C PHE A 595 10.27 -9.81 -19.32
N VAL A 596 9.94 -9.01 -20.34
CA VAL A 596 8.58 -9.00 -20.93
C VAL A 596 8.21 -10.35 -21.53
N GLU A 597 9.12 -10.97 -22.31
CA GLU A 597 8.89 -12.33 -22.81
C GLU A 597 8.83 -13.36 -21.67
N ARG A 598 9.67 -13.18 -20.65
CA ARG A 598 9.66 -14.07 -19.48
C ARG A 598 8.35 -14.00 -18.70
N ALA A 599 7.75 -12.82 -18.55
CA ALA A 599 6.45 -12.67 -17.92
C ALA A 599 5.36 -13.42 -18.71
N ALA A 600 5.35 -13.30 -20.05
CA ALA A 600 4.40 -14.03 -20.90
C ALA A 600 4.52 -15.57 -20.79
N GLN A 601 5.71 -16.07 -20.44
CA GLN A 601 5.98 -17.49 -20.21
C GLN A 601 5.54 -17.97 -18.81
N LEU A 602 5.69 -17.14 -17.78
CA LEU A 602 5.49 -17.53 -16.38
C LEU A 602 4.07 -17.27 -15.85
N VAL A 603 3.38 -16.26 -16.36
CA VAL A 603 2.01 -15.95 -15.94
C VAL A 603 1.06 -16.94 -16.60
N ARG A 604 0.22 -17.60 -15.80
CA ARG A 604 -0.79 -18.54 -16.35
C ARG A 604 -1.86 -17.77 -17.15
N PRO A 605 -2.54 -18.42 -18.12
CA PRO A 605 -3.76 -17.84 -18.71
C PRO A 605 -4.75 -17.39 -17.63
N GLY A 606 -5.27 -16.17 -17.76
CA GLY A 606 -6.14 -15.53 -16.77
C GLY A 606 -5.41 -14.92 -15.57
N GLY A 607 -4.10 -15.16 -15.42
CA GLY A 607 -3.28 -14.59 -14.37
C GLY A 607 -2.93 -13.10 -14.60
N TYR A 608 -2.35 -12.50 -13.58
CA TYR A 608 -2.10 -11.06 -13.50
C TYR A 608 -0.60 -10.77 -13.44
N ALA A 609 -0.19 -9.64 -14.00
CA ALA A 609 1.17 -9.14 -13.81
C ALA A 609 1.20 -7.63 -13.59
N ALA A 610 2.07 -7.17 -12.70
CA ALA A 610 2.41 -5.77 -12.53
C ALA A 610 3.93 -5.60 -12.61
N ILE A 611 4.40 -4.98 -13.69
CA ILE A 611 5.84 -4.93 -14.01
C ILE A 611 6.28 -3.48 -14.16
N VAL A 612 7.33 -3.10 -13.45
CA VAL A 612 8.00 -1.80 -13.61
C VAL A 612 8.93 -1.88 -14.83
N LEU A 613 8.74 -1.00 -15.81
CA LEU A 613 9.52 -0.98 -17.06
C LEU A 613 9.89 0.47 -17.43
N PRO A 614 11.04 0.71 -18.10
CA PRO A 614 11.36 2.04 -18.62
C PRO A 614 10.36 2.44 -19.73
N THR A 615 9.94 3.71 -19.76
CA THR A 615 8.95 4.18 -20.77
C THR A 615 9.41 3.97 -22.22
N SER A 616 10.72 3.85 -22.43
CA SER A 616 11.32 3.54 -23.74
C SER A 616 10.77 2.26 -24.37
N ILE A 617 10.33 1.29 -23.57
CA ILE A 617 9.71 0.08 -24.12
C ILE A 617 8.41 0.40 -24.86
N LEU A 618 7.71 1.47 -24.49
CA LEU A 618 6.46 1.91 -25.09
C LEU A 618 6.69 2.82 -26.30
N ASP A 619 7.60 3.81 -26.19
CA ASP A 619 7.69 4.93 -27.15
C ASP A 619 8.91 4.91 -28.11
N LYS A 620 9.95 4.10 -27.84
CA LYS A 620 11.19 4.10 -28.65
C LYS A 620 11.04 3.31 -29.94
N SER A 621 10.92 4.01 -31.06
CA SER A 621 10.67 3.48 -32.42
C SER A 621 11.88 2.80 -33.13
N THR A 622 13.09 2.92 -32.58
CA THR A 622 14.32 2.59 -33.35
C THR A 622 14.93 1.21 -33.07
N SER A 623 14.44 0.44 -32.08
CA SER A 623 15.06 -0.84 -31.70
C SER A 623 14.23 -2.06 -32.08
N SER A 624 14.84 -3.01 -32.79
CA SER A 624 14.22 -4.32 -33.12
C SER A 624 13.78 -5.11 -31.89
N SER A 625 14.51 -4.96 -30.80
CA SER A 625 14.24 -5.59 -29.51
C SER A 625 13.03 -5.00 -28.77
N PHE A 626 12.86 -3.67 -28.79
CA PHE A 626 11.66 -3.04 -28.25
C PHE A 626 10.42 -3.41 -29.07
N MET A 627 10.54 -3.47 -30.40
CA MET A 627 9.47 -3.97 -31.27
C MET A 627 9.07 -5.40 -30.91
N ALA A 628 10.04 -6.31 -30.77
CA ALA A 628 9.76 -7.70 -30.39
C ALA A 628 9.13 -7.81 -28.99
N ALA A 629 9.53 -6.98 -28.03
CA ALA A 629 8.91 -6.94 -26.71
C ALA A 629 7.46 -6.44 -26.76
N ARG A 630 7.17 -5.39 -27.55
CA ARG A 630 5.78 -4.91 -27.75
C ARG A 630 4.90 -5.96 -28.42
N ASP A 631 5.43 -6.66 -29.42
CA ASP A 631 4.72 -7.75 -30.07
C ASP A 631 4.33 -8.84 -29.06
N VAL A 632 5.24 -9.23 -28.17
CA VAL A 632 4.93 -10.16 -27.08
C VAL A 632 3.87 -9.60 -26.13
N LEU A 633 4.00 -8.32 -25.76
CA LEU A 633 3.10 -7.65 -24.84
C LEU A 633 1.67 -7.62 -25.39
N LEU A 634 1.47 -7.12 -26.62
CA LEU A 634 0.17 -7.01 -27.29
C LEU A 634 -0.44 -8.36 -27.67
N SER A 635 0.38 -9.40 -27.89
CA SER A 635 -0.12 -10.72 -28.26
C SER A 635 -0.43 -11.63 -27.06
N SER A 636 0.12 -11.32 -25.89
CA SER A 636 0.02 -12.18 -24.69
C SER A 636 -0.84 -11.56 -23.60
N PHE A 637 -0.91 -10.24 -23.51
CA PHE A 637 -1.56 -9.54 -22.40
C PHE A 637 -2.57 -8.52 -22.89
N GLU A 638 -3.66 -8.43 -22.16
CA GLU A 638 -4.49 -7.23 -22.10
C GLU A 638 -3.76 -6.19 -21.24
N ILE A 639 -3.61 -4.98 -21.78
CA ILE A 639 -3.04 -3.86 -21.02
C ILE A 639 -4.17 -3.16 -20.27
N VAL A 640 -4.37 -3.55 -19.02
CA VAL A 640 -5.43 -3.00 -18.17
C VAL A 640 -5.12 -1.55 -17.81
N SER A 641 -3.91 -1.30 -17.28
CA SER A 641 -3.49 0.05 -16.91
C SER A 641 -2.00 0.30 -17.16
N ILE A 642 -1.65 1.54 -17.51
CA ILE A 642 -0.27 2.03 -17.60
C ILE A 642 -0.14 3.26 -16.68
N ALA A 643 0.58 3.11 -15.58
CA ALA A 643 0.89 4.23 -14.68
C ALA A 643 2.30 4.77 -14.95
N ARG A 644 2.39 6.01 -15.45
CA ARG A 644 3.65 6.65 -15.85
C ARG A 644 4.18 7.60 -14.78
N PHE A 645 5.43 7.39 -14.45
CA PHE A 645 6.14 8.08 -13.38
C PHE A 645 7.34 8.85 -13.93
N GLY A 646 7.53 10.08 -13.43
CA GLY A 646 8.73 10.86 -13.72
C GLY A 646 9.97 10.32 -12.99
N SER A 647 11.15 10.79 -13.42
CA SER A 647 12.47 10.43 -12.89
C SER A 647 12.71 10.66 -11.39
N GLY A 648 11.78 11.32 -10.67
CA GLY A 648 11.85 11.52 -9.22
C GLY A 648 11.26 10.40 -8.37
N THR A 649 10.67 9.37 -8.99
CA THR A 649 9.90 8.32 -8.31
C THR A 649 10.81 7.26 -7.68
N PHE A 650 11.70 6.71 -8.49
CA PHE A 650 12.77 5.79 -8.07
C PHE A 650 14.04 6.62 -7.93
N ALA A 651 14.83 6.40 -6.87
CA ALA A 651 16.01 7.20 -6.48
C ALA A 651 16.77 7.77 -7.69
N ALA A 652 17.13 9.07 -7.67
CA ALA A 652 17.84 9.91 -8.67
C ALA A 652 18.31 9.27 -10.02
N THR A 653 17.50 8.45 -10.66
CA THR A 653 17.72 7.86 -11.95
C THR A 653 17.06 8.79 -12.95
N GLY A 654 17.78 9.23 -13.97
CA GLY A 654 17.22 10.10 -15.00
C GLY A 654 16.15 9.42 -15.89
N THR A 655 15.76 8.18 -15.58
CA THR A 655 14.91 7.34 -16.41
C THR A 655 13.45 7.45 -15.97
N ASN A 656 12.57 7.80 -16.91
CA ASN A 656 11.13 7.71 -16.69
C ASN A 656 10.70 6.24 -16.76
N VAL A 657 9.79 5.85 -15.87
CA VAL A 657 9.31 4.48 -15.75
C VAL A 657 7.80 4.43 -15.86
N ALA A 658 7.29 3.29 -16.28
CA ALA A 658 5.89 2.95 -16.28
C ALA A 658 5.68 1.66 -15.49
N ILE A 659 4.61 1.60 -14.72
CA ILE A 659 4.10 0.37 -14.12
C ILE A 659 3.01 -0.14 -15.05
N MET A 660 3.25 -1.32 -15.63
CA MET A 660 2.33 -2.00 -16.53
C MET A 660 1.48 -2.97 -15.72
N PHE A 661 0.17 -2.73 -15.64
CA PHE A 661 -0.80 -3.66 -15.06
C PHE A 661 -1.44 -4.47 -16.19
N LEU A 662 -1.24 -5.78 -16.16
CA LEU A 662 -1.49 -6.70 -17.26
C LEU A 662 -2.37 -7.87 -16.82
N ARG A 663 -3.26 -8.31 -17.69
CA ARG A 663 -3.99 -9.58 -17.55
C ARG A 663 -3.62 -10.52 -18.70
N ARG A 664 -3.19 -11.74 -18.39
CA ARG A 664 -2.81 -12.72 -19.41
C ARG A 664 -4.08 -13.24 -20.09
N PHE A 665 -4.16 -13.17 -21.41
CA PHE A 665 -5.33 -13.69 -22.15
C PHE A 665 -5.58 -15.16 -21.83
N ASP A 666 -6.84 -15.49 -21.51
CA ASP A 666 -7.35 -16.85 -21.27
C ASP A 666 -8.31 -17.27 -22.39
N GLU A 667 -7.82 -17.24 -23.62
CA GLU A 667 -8.62 -17.49 -24.83
C GLU A 667 -8.11 -18.71 -25.60
N ILE A 668 -9.04 -19.56 -26.05
CA ILE A 668 -8.78 -20.67 -26.97
C ILE A 668 -9.66 -20.46 -28.22
N PRO A 669 -9.05 -20.26 -29.41
CA PRO A 669 -7.61 -20.25 -29.68
C PRO A 669 -6.92 -18.97 -29.18
N PRO A 670 -5.58 -18.96 -29.06
CA PRO A 670 -4.85 -17.79 -28.58
C PRO A 670 -5.15 -16.53 -29.40
N ARG A 671 -5.21 -15.38 -28.75
CA ARG A 671 -5.54 -14.08 -29.37
C ARG A 671 -4.78 -13.77 -30.65
N ASN A 672 -3.48 -14.07 -30.69
CA ASN A 672 -2.67 -13.91 -31.90
C ASN A 672 -3.14 -14.79 -33.08
N ALA A 673 -3.65 -16.00 -32.81
CA ALA A 673 -4.22 -16.86 -33.85
C ALA A 673 -5.54 -16.27 -34.38
N ASN A 674 -6.40 -15.73 -33.52
CA ASN A 674 -7.62 -15.02 -33.93
C ASN A 674 -7.30 -13.80 -34.79
N ALA A 675 -6.31 -12.99 -34.40
CA ALA A 675 -5.88 -11.84 -35.18
C ALA A 675 -5.32 -12.23 -36.57
N LEU A 676 -4.62 -13.36 -36.66
CA LEU A 676 -4.13 -13.89 -37.94
C LEU A 676 -5.27 -14.41 -38.84
N ASP A 677 -6.26 -15.11 -38.26
CA ASP A 677 -7.45 -15.57 -39.00
C ASP A 677 -8.27 -14.37 -39.52
N PHE A 678 -8.45 -13.34 -38.70
CA PHE A 678 -9.05 -12.06 -39.11
C PHE A 678 -8.32 -11.45 -40.32
N VAL A 679 -6.99 -11.37 -40.27
CA VAL A 679 -6.16 -10.88 -41.38
C VAL A 679 -6.37 -11.73 -42.62
N ASP A 680 -6.35 -13.06 -42.50
CA ASP A 680 -6.53 -13.96 -43.63
C ASP A 680 -7.94 -13.82 -44.24
N ALA A 681 -8.98 -13.67 -43.43
CA ALA A 681 -10.35 -13.45 -43.89
C ALA A 681 -10.50 -12.14 -44.69
N VAL A 682 -9.87 -11.05 -44.23
CA VAL A 682 -9.84 -9.75 -44.93
C VAL A 682 -9.11 -9.87 -46.26
N PHE A 683 -7.89 -10.43 -46.27
CA PHE A 683 -7.07 -10.57 -47.49
C PHE A 683 -7.68 -11.53 -48.52
N GLU A 684 -8.36 -12.58 -48.07
CA GLU A 684 -9.08 -13.51 -48.94
C GLU A 684 -10.42 -12.97 -49.42
N ARG A 685 -10.85 -11.80 -48.93
CA ARG A 685 -12.12 -11.14 -49.28
C ARG A 685 -13.32 -12.03 -48.96
N ARG A 686 -13.26 -12.76 -47.85
CA ARG A 686 -14.37 -13.58 -47.35
C ARG A 686 -15.54 -12.67 -46.93
N LYS A 687 -16.77 -13.19 -46.94
CA LYS A 687 -17.93 -12.44 -46.40
C LYS A 687 -17.86 -12.43 -44.88
N LEU A 688 -17.66 -11.24 -44.30
CA LEU A 688 -17.59 -11.03 -42.84
C LEU A 688 -18.97 -10.78 -42.19
N THR A 689 -20.03 -10.65 -43.00
CA THR A 689 -21.39 -10.32 -42.54
C THR A 689 -21.87 -11.25 -41.43
N GLY A 690 -22.24 -10.68 -40.28
CA GLY A 690 -22.75 -11.44 -39.12
C GLY A 690 -21.69 -11.94 -38.15
N TRP A 691 -20.41 -11.60 -38.37
CA TRP A 691 -19.30 -11.90 -37.47
C TRP A 691 -18.77 -10.61 -36.80
N LYS A 692 -18.14 -10.72 -35.63
CA LYS A 692 -17.52 -9.58 -34.94
C LYS A 692 -16.47 -8.88 -35.82
N ASP A 693 -15.81 -9.64 -36.70
CA ASP A 693 -14.79 -9.19 -37.65
C ASP A 693 -15.28 -8.08 -38.59
N GLU A 694 -16.57 -8.05 -38.94
CA GLU A 694 -17.14 -6.99 -39.78
C GLU A 694 -17.06 -5.62 -39.08
N SER A 695 -17.44 -5.58 -37.80
CA SER A 695 -17.36 -4.35 -36.99
C SER A 695 -15.91 -3.91 -36.77
N ALA A 696 -15.00 -4.87 -36.53
CA ALA A 696 -13.59 -4.59 -36.35
C ALA A 696 -12.94 -4.08 -37.64
N PHE A 697 -13.28 -4.64 -38.80
CA PHE A 697 -12.77 -4.21 -40.09
C PHE A 697 -13.30 -2.83 -40.49
N ASN A 698 -14.59 -2.56 -40.28
CA ASN A 698 -15.15 -1.23 -40.55
C ASN A 698 -14.49 -0.16 -39.66
N ALA A 699 -14.30 -0.44 -38.37
CA ALA A 699 -13.60 0.47 -37.47
C ALA A 699 -12.12 0.68 -37.86
N TYR A 700 -11.46 -0.32 -38.46
CA TYR A 700 -10.12 -0.15 -39.02
C TYR A 700 -10.14 0.81 -40.20
N LEU A 701 -11.05 0.62 -41.15
CA LEU A 701 -11.25 1.48 -42.32
C LEU A 701 -11.50 2.94 -41.93
N ASP A 702 -12.32 3.16 -40.91
CA ASP A 702 -12.58 4.49 -40.34
C ASP A 702 -11.30 5.09 -39.73
N THR A 703 -10.50 4.28 -39.05
CA THR A 703 -9.24 4.71 -38.41
C THR A 703 -8.21 5.17 -39.43
N ILE A 704 -8.07 4.45 -40.54
CA ILE A 704 -7.16 4.82 -41.65
C ILE A 704 -7.79 5.80 -42.65
N ASN A 705 -9.07 6.13 -42.47
CA ASN A 705 -9.86 7.00 -43.33
C ASN A 705 -9.85 6.56 -44.81
N VAL A 706 -10.15 5.27 -45.06
CA VAL A 706 -10.26 4.67 -46.40
C VAL A 706 -11.59 3.93 -46.52
N ASP A 707 -12.36 4.17 -47.58
CA ASP A 707 -13.62 3.44 -47.80
C ASP A 707 -13.38 1.98 -48.21
N GLY A 708 -14.37 1.12 -47.94
CA GLY A 708 -14.25 -0.32 -48.15
C GLY A 708 -14.04 -0.73 -49.61
N ASP A 709 -14.55 0.03 -50.59
CA ASP A 709 -14.37 -0.30 -52.02
C ASP A 709 -12.94 0.01 -52.46
N THR A 710 -12.42 1.18 -52.10
CA THR A 710 -11.03 1.58 -52.33
C THR A 710 -10.06 0.58 -51.69
N TYR A 711 -10.32 0.16 -50.45
CA TYR A 711 -9.49 -0.82 -49.76
C TYR A 711 -9.52 -2.20 -50.44
N ARG A 712 -10.70 -2.67 -50.88
CA ARG A 712 -10.82 -3.93 -51.63
C ARG A 712 -10.10 -3.88 -52.98
N ALA A 713 -10.14 -2.74 -53.68
CA ALA A 713 -9.42 -2.55 -54.94
C ALA A 713 -7.89 -2.60 -54.75
N PHE A 714 -7.38 -2.07 -53.61
CA PHE A 714 -5.99 -2.21 -53.22
C PHE A 714 -5.60 -3.68 -52.99
N LEU A 715 -6.37 -4.42 -52.19
CA LEU A 715 -6.12 -5.86 -51.96
C LEU A 715 -6.15 -6.70 -53.24
N ALA A 716 -7.01 -6.34 -54.19
CA ALA A 716 -7.16 -7.02 -55.47
C ALA A 716 -6.05 -6.68 -56.48
N GLY A 717 -5.25 -5.64 -56.21
CA GLY A 717 -4.18 -5.19 -57.09
C GLY A 717 -4.67 -4.48 -58.36
N GLU A 718 -5.82 -3.81 -58.30
CA GLU A 718 -6.54 -3.31 -59.47
C GLU A 718 -5.95 -2.04 -60.11
N ALA A 719 -5.09 -1.31 -59.39
CA ALA A 719 -4.43 -0.10 -59.87
C ALA A 719 -2.89 -0.22 -59.90
N GLY A 720 -2.22 0.66 -60.65
CA GLY A 720 -0.76 0.79 -60.61
C GLY A 720 -0.27 1.33 -59.27
N TRP A 721 0.95 0.94 -58.86
CA TRP A 721 1.50 1.32 -57.55
C TRP A 721 1.56 2.84 -57.31
N ASN A 722 1.72 3.63 -58.38
CA ASN A 722 1.80 5.10 -58.34
C ASN A 722 0.42 5.79 -58.26
N GLU A 723 -0.67 5.07 -58.56
CA GLU A 723 -2.03 5.63 -58.52
C GLU A 723 -2.56 5.78 -57.09
N TRP A 724 -2.03 4.97 -56.17
CA TRP A 724 -2.35 5.02 -54.73
C TRP A 724 -1.80 6.26 -54.00
N ALA A 725 -0.95 7.06 -54.65
CA ALA A 725 -0.32 8.24 -54.03
C ALA A 725 -1.33 9.31 -53.55
N ASN A 726 -2.54 9.30 -54.09
CA ASN A 726 -3.62 10.21 -53.68
C ASN A 726 -4.41 9.72 -52.45
N THR A 727 -4.21 8.47 -52.02
CA THR A 727 -4.85 7.91 -50.83
C THR A 727 -3.86 8.01 -49.67
N ARG A 728 -4.18 8.80 -48.64
CA ARG A 728 -3.27 9.09 -47.51
C ARG A 728 -2.59 7.84 -46.94
N HIS A 729 -3.39 6.84 -46.59
CA HIS A 729 -2.90 5.60 -46.00
C HIS A 729 -1.96 4.81 -46.95
N PHE A 730 -2.39 4.60 -48.21
CA PHE A 730 -1.61 3.80 -49.17
C PHE A 730 -0.40 4.54 -49.76
N ASN A 731 -0.40 5.88 -49.75
CA ASN A 731 0.72 6.70 -50.22
C ASN A 731 2.01 6.41 -49.43
N VAL A 732 1.88 6.03 -48.15
CA VAL A 732 3.00 5.58 -47.32
C VAL A 732 3.75 4.43 -48.00
N TYR A 733 3.01 3.44 -48.53
CA TYR A 733 3.61 2.32 -49.26
C TYR A 733 4.27 2.77 -50.56
N CYS A 734 3.69 3.72 -51.28
CA CYS A 734 4.26 4.26 -52.52
C CYS A 734 5.62 4.92 -52.26
N HIS A 735 5.72 5.78 -51.26
CA HIS A 735 6.96 6.48 -50.89
C HIS A 735 8.07 5.52 -50.45
N LEU A 736 7.74 4.53 -49.61
CA LEU A 736 8.71 3.52 -49.17
C LEU A 736 9.15 2.62 -50.33
N PHE A 737 8.23 2.23 -51.20
CA PHE A 737 8.53 1.41 -52.36
C PHE A 737 9.43 2.13 -53.37
N GLU A 738 9.16 3.40 -53.65
CA GLU A 738 9.95 4.22 -54.58
C GLU A 738 11.42 4.33 -54.13
N SER A 739 11.64 4.43 -52.83
CA SER A 739 12.97 4.53 -52.23
C SER A 739 13.67 3.18 -52.00
N SER A 740 12.96 2.05 -52.14
CA SER A 740 13.43 0.69 -51.83
C SER A 740 14.64 0.21 -52.66
N LYS A 741 15.46 -0.65 -52.06
CA LYS A 741 16.64 -1.25 -52.75
C LYS A 741 16.19 -2.29 -53.78
N GLU A 742 15.07 -2.94 -53.51
CA GLU A 742 14.45 -3.98 -54.31
C GLU A 742 14.00 -3.39 -55.65
N LEU A 743 13.28 -2.26 -55.65
CA LEU A 743 12.89 -1.56 -56.87
C LEU A 743 14.11 -1.08 -57.66
N LYS A 744 15.09 -0.48 -56.97
CA LYS A 744 16.37 -0.05 -57.59
C LYS A 744 17.11 -1.22 -58.23
N THR A 745 17.07 -2.40 -57.63
CA THR A 745 17.72 -3.61 -58.13
C THR A 745 16.96 -4.19 -59.32
N LEU A 746 15.62 -4.23 -59.24
CA LEU A 746 14.74 -4.64 -60.33
C LEU A 746 14.99 -3.79 -61.58
N ARG A 747 14.99 -2.46 -61.44
CA ARG A 747 15.27 -1.49 -62.52
C ARG A 747 16.68 -1.61 -63.11
N LYS A 748 17.64 -2.17 -62.38
CA LYS A 748 19.00 -2.43 -62.87
C LYS A 748 19.12 -3.75 -63.64
N SER A 749 18.18 -4.69 -63.46
CA SER A 749 18.23 -6.02 -64.06
C SER A 749 18.19 -5.98 -65.59
N LYS A 750 18.89 -6.91 -66.24
CA LYS A 750 18.90 -7.02 -67.72
C LYS A 750 17.50 -7.33 -68.26
N THR A 751 16.74 -8.17 -67.56
CA THR A 751 15.38 -8.59 -67.92
C THR A 751 14.41 -7.41 -67.92
N TRP A 752 14.43 -6.57 -66.88
CA TRP A 752 13.55 -5.39 -66.81
C TRP A 752 13.89 -4.34 -67.88
N LYS A 753 15.18 -4.10 -68.13
CA LYS A 753 15.64 -3.16 -69.17
C LYS A 753 15.28 -3.57 -70.60
N ALA A 754 15.14 -4.87 -70.85
CA ALA A 754 14.77 -5.43 -72.15
C ALA A 754 13.25 -5.56 -72.36
N ALA A 755 12.45 -5.37 -71.31
CA ALA A 755 11.00 -5.47 -71.35
C ALA A 755 10.34 -4.18 -71.88
N ASP A 756 9.14 -4.28 -72.46
CA ASP A 756 8.33 -3.11 -72.82
C ASP A 756 7.75 -2.41 -71.58
N LYS A 757 7.23 -1.19 -71.74
CA LYS A 757 6.72 -0.37 -70.62
C LYS A 757 5.62 -1.06 -69.81
N ASN A 758 4.74 -1.84 -70.45
CA ASN A 758 3.67 -2.54 -69.73
C ASN A 758 4.25 -3.69 -68.91
N SER A 759 5.19 -4.44 -69.48
CA SER A 759 5.90 -5.52 -68.76
C SER A 759 6.78 -4.99 -67.61
N GLN A 760 7.39 -3.82 -67.77
CA GLN A 760 8.13 -3.13 -66.70
C GLN A 760 7.20 -2.73 -65.55
N LEU A 761 6.08 -2.08 -65.86
CA LEU A 761 5.10 -1.66 -64.86
C LEU A 761 4.48 -2.86 -64.14
N LYS A 762 4.20 -3.95 -64.86
CA LYS A 762 3.72 -5.20 -64.26
C LYS A 762 4.70 -5.77 -63.23
N ALA A 763 5.99 -5.83 -63.56
CA ALA A 763 7.02 -6.32 -62.63
C ALA A 763 7.18 -5.38 -61.42
N GLU A 764 7.04 -4.07 -61.60
CA GLU A 764 7.03 -3.10 -60.49
C GLU A 764 5.80 -3.29 -59.60
N ASN A 765 4.60 -3.45 -60.17
CA ASN A 765 3.36 -3.69 -59.42
C ASN A 765 3.41 -5.02 -58.63
N GLU A 766 3.87 -6.12 -59.25
CA GLU A 766 4.03 -7.40 -58.54
C GLU A 766 4.97 -7.27 -57.33
N LEU A 767 6.05 -6.50 -57.47
CA LEU A 767 6.98 -6.24 -56.38
C LEU A 767 6.36 -5.33 -55.30
N PHE A 768 5.64 -4.28 -55.72
CA PHE A 768 4.94 -3.35 -54.84
C PHE A 768 3.90 -4.07 -53.99
N TYR A 769 2.94 -4.78 -54.60
CA TYR A 769 1.86 -5.44 -53.85
C TYR A 769 2.40 -6.53 -52.92
N ARG A 770 3.47 -7.23 -53.30
CA ARG A 770 4.14 -8.18 -52.39
C ARG A 770 4.69 -7.49 -51.14
N TYR A 771 5.23 -6.28 -51.28
CA TYR A 771 5.72 -5.48 -50.16
C TYR A 771 4.58 -4.85 -49.36
N ALA A 772 3.68 -4.13 -50.03
CA ALA A 772 2.59 -3.38 -49.42
C ALA A 772 1.62 -4.33 -48.67
N HIS A 773 1.24 -5.47 -49.26
CA HIS A 773 0.42 -6.46 -48.55
C HIS A 773 1.12 -7.06 -47.33
N LYS A 774 2.44 -7.23 -47.36
CA LYS A 774 3.18 -7.73 -46.19
C LYS A 774 3.14 -6.72 -45.04
N GLU A 775 3.31 -5.43 -45.32
CA GLU A 775 3.25 -4.38 -44.32
C GLU A 775 1.82 -4.14 -43.82
N GLU A 776 0.84 -4.18 -44.72
CA GLU A 776 -0.59 -4.06 -44.37
C GLU A 776 -1.07 -5.22 -43.49
N ARG A 777 -0.64 -6.46 -43.78
CA ARG A 777 -0.91 -7.63 -42.92
C ARG A 777 -0.44 -7.41 -41.48
N LYS A 778 0.69 -6.72 -41.26
CA LYS A 778 1.17 -6.43 -39.90
C LYS A 778 0.26 -5.43 -39.18
N ARG A 779 -0.14 -4.36 -39.86
CA ARG A 779 -1.06 -3.35 -39.32
C ARG A 779 -2.40 -3.97 -38.96
N LEU A 780 -3.00 -4.74 -39.86
CA LEU A 780 -4.25 -5.46 -39.59
C LEU A 780 -4.12 -6.49 -38.47
N ARG A 781 -2.97 -7.19 -38.36
CA ARG A 781 -2.74 -8.11 -37.23
C ARG A 781 -2.73 -7.36 -35.91
N VAL A 782 -1.97 -6.28 -35.80
CA VAL A 782 -1.89 -5.48 -34.58
C VAL A 782 -3.25 -4.87 -34.26
N TRP A 783 -3.98 -4.38 -35.27
CA TRP A 783 -5.37 -3.98 -35.10
C TRP A 783 -6.22 -5.11 -34.52
N GLY A 784 -6.15 -6.31 -35.09
CA GLY A 784 -6.88 -7.49 -34.59
C GLY A 784 -6.50 -7.91 -33.17
N LEU A 785 -5.27 -7.58 -32.70
CA LEU A 785 -4.85 -7.82 -31.32
C LEU A 785 -5.52 -6.84 -30.35
N VAL A 786 -5.57 -5.54 -30.69
CA VAL A 786 -5.95 -4.47 -29.75
C VAL A 786 -7.35 -3.88 -29.99
N CYS A 787 -8.03 -4.23 -31.08
CA CYS A 787 -9.35 -3.69 -31.39
C CYS A 787 -10.36 -4.09 -30.32
N GLY A 788 -11.07 -3.10 -29.78
CA GLY A 788 -12.03 -3.30 -28.69
C GLY A 788 -11.43 -3.23 -27.28
N GLU A 789 -10.11 -3.13 -27.14
CA GLU A 789 -9.48 -2.92 -25.84
C GLU A 789 -9.49 -1.45 -25.41
N GLN A 790 -9.63 -1.25 -24.10
CA GLN A 790 -9.45 0.04 -23.45
C GLN A 790 -8.42 -0.09 -22.33
N THR A 791 -7.54 0.90 -22.24
CA THR A 791 -6.49 0.98 -21.22
C THR A 791 -6.69 2.21 -20.37
N LEU A 792 -6.60 2.04 -19.06
CA LEU A 792 -6.52 3.13 -18.09
C LEU A 792 -5.10 3.70 -18.09
N ILE A 793 -4.96 5.01 -18.28
CA ILE A 793 -3.66 5.69 -18.20
C ILE A 793 -3.62 6.52 -16.95
N ILE A 794 -2.55 6.37 -16.16
CA ILE A 794 -2.26 7.21 -14.99
C ILE A 794 -0.97 8.00 -15.26
N ASN A 795 -0.99 9.29 -14.98
CA ASN A 795 0.12 10.20 -15.23
C ASN A 795 0.50 10.97 -13.97
N SER A 796 1.73 10.76 -13.52
CA SER A 796 2.32 11.58 -12.45
C SER A 796 2.45 13.06 -12.85
N PRO A 797 2.46 13.99 -11.87
CA PRO A 797 2.75 15.40 -12.10
C PRO A 797 4.17 15.65 -12.62
N ASN A 798 4.40 16.83 -13.21
CA ASN A 798 5.71 17.20 -13.78
C ASN A 798 6.55 18.10 -12.86
N THR A 799 5.97 18.66 -11.79
CA THR A 799 6.71 19.58 -10.90
C THR A 799 7.13 18.87 -9.62
N THR A 800 8.35 19.13 -9.17
CA THR A 800 8.96 18.44 -8.00
C THR A 800 8.11 18.56 -6.73
N LYS A 801 7.43 19.69 -6.52
CA LYS A 801 6.58 19.92 -5.34
C LYS A 801 5.30 19.05 -5.38
N GLU A 802 4.74 18.82 -6.57
CA GLU A 802 3.51 18.05 -6.75
C GLU A 802 3.77 16.55 -6.79
N ILE A 803 4.93 16.12 -7.32
CA ILE A 803 5.34 14.71 -7.30
C ILE A 803 5.38 14.18 -5.86
N ALA A 804 5.91 14.98 -4.93
CA ALA A 804 5.98 14.61 -3.52
C ALA A 804 4.59 14.37 -2.90
N SER A 805 3.61 15.24 -3.19
CA SER A 805 2.22 15.07 -2.74
C SER A 805 1.50 13.93 -3.46
N PHE A 806 1.85 13.67 -4.71
CA PHE A 806 1.29 12.56 -5.48
C PHE A 806 1.76 11.21 -4.93
N LEU A 807 3.06 11.09 -4.65
CA LEU A 807 3.69 9.87 -4.14
C LEU A 807 3.48 9.64 -2.63
N GLY A 808 3.26 10.70 -1.84
CA GLY A 808 3.20 10.62 -0.37
C GLY A 808 4.58 10.63 0.31
N TYR A 809 5.68 10.71 -0.45
CA TYR A 809 7.05 10.75 0.06
C TYR A 809 7.96 11.65 -0.77
N LYS A 810 9.13 11.99 -0.20
CA LYS A 810 10.22 12.71 -0.89
C LYS A 810 11.58 12.09 -0.60
N TRP A 811 12.52 12.27 -1.51
CA TRP A 811 13.92 11.93 -1.29
C TRP A 811 14.67 13.07 -0.58
N SER A 812 15.41 12.74 0.48
CA SER A 812 16.27 13.66 1.21
C SER A 812 17.73 13.23 1.10
N ASN A 813 18.60 14.19 0.79
CA ASN A 813 20.07 14.03 0.81
C ASN A 813 20.69 14.73 2.03
N ARG A 814 19.88 15.13 3.02
CA ARG A 814 20.35 15.85 4.20
C ARG A 814 21.06 14.88 5.14
N LYS A 815 22.29 15.21 5.53
CA LYS A 815 23.10 14.39 6.45
C LYS A 815 22.36 14.10 7.76
N GLY A 816 22.17 12.81 8.08
CA GLY A 816 21.41 12.31 9.23
C GLY A 816 19.94 12.03 8.95
N ASN A 817 19.42 12.40 7.77
CA ASN A 817 18.06 12.15 7.28
C ASN A 817 18.11 11.77 5.79
N GLU A 818 19.10 10.97 5.39
CA GLU A 818 19.23 10.50 4.00
C GLU A 818 18.16 9.45 3.65
N GLY A 819 17.71 9.43 2.40
CA GLY A 819 16.76 8.44 1.88
C GLY A 819 15.33 8.94 1.75
N ILE A 820 14.38 8.00 1.74
CA ILE A 820 12.95 8.29 1.61
C ILE A 820 12.45 8.90 2.91
N GLN A 821 11.70 10.00 2.79
CA GLN A 821 11.06 10.68 3.91
C GLN A 821 9.56 10.74 3.61
N PRO A 822 8.71 10.09 4.43
CA PRO A 822 7.27 10.26 4.32
C PRO A 822 6.90 11.74 4.54
N ILE A 823 5.80 12.16 3.94
CA ILE A 823 5.29 13.52 4.07
C ILE A 823 3.99 13.45 4.89
N ASP A 824 3.81 14.37 5.83
CA ASP A 824 2.56 14.48 6.59
C ASP A 824 1.39 14.79 5.63
N GLY A 825 0.54 13.79 5.39
CA GLY A 825 -0.60 13.80 4.47
C GLY A 825 -0.59 12.62 3.50
N GLU A 826 -1.73 11.96 3.31
CA GLU A 826 -1.85 10.79 2.43
C GLU A 826 -1.58 11.17 0.97
N GLY A 827 -0.66 10.43 0.33
CA GLY A 827 -0.49 10.49 -1.13
C GLY A 827 -1.76 9.99 -1.85
N VAL A 828 -1.82 10.16 -3.17
CA VAL A 828 -3.01 9.75 -3.95
C VAL A 828 -2.88 8.36 -4.58
N LEU A 829 -1.73 7.70 -4.40
CA LEU A 829 -1.47 6.39 -5.00
C LEU A 829 -2.40 5.31 -4.44
N TYR A 830 -2.51 5.23 -3.12
CA TYR A 830 -3.30 4.24 -2.39
C TYR A 830 -3.78 4.83 -1.06
N SER A 831 -4.81 4.24 -0.47
CA SER A 831 -5.26 4.53 0.89
C SER A 831 -5.11 3.28 1.76
N ASP A 832 -4.78 3.47 3.03
CA ASP A 832 -4.76 2.41 4.04
C ASP A 832 -6.16 2.20 4.67
N ASP A 833 -7.13 3.11 4.42
CA ASP A 833 -8.53 2.97 4.85
C ASP A 833 -9.40 2.41 3.70
N GLU A 834 -9.85 1.18 3.85
CA GLU A 834 -10.68 0.50 2.83
C GLU A 834 -12.02 1.21 2.56
N SER A 835 -12.47 2.07 3.47
CA SER A 835 -13.69 2.85 3.26
C SER A 835 -13.52 4.03 2.31
N ASP A 836 -12.28 4.41 1.96
CA ASP A 836 -11.93 5.56 1.12
C ASP A 836 -11.32 5.16 -0.24
N ASP A 837 -11.38 3.88 -0.61
CA ASP A 837 -10.69 3.33 -1.78
C ASP A 837 -11.10 3.95 -3.12
N THR A 838 -12.32 4.51 -3.23
CA THR A 838 -12.77 5.24 -4.43
C THR A 838 -12.05 6.58 -4.65
N ASN A 839 -11.27 7.05 -3.68
CA ASN A 839 -10.46 8.27 -3.76
C ASN A 839 -8.95 8.01 -3.94
N SER A 840 -8.56 6.78 -4.31
CA SER A 840 -7.17 6.40 -4.57
C SER A 840 -6.96 5.91 -6.01
N LEU A 841 -5.74 6.07 -6.54
CA LEU A 841 -5.42 5.56 -7.88
C LEU A 841 -5.38 4.03 -7.93
N SER A 842 -4.98 3.36 -6.84
CA SER A 842 -5.02 1.90 -6.74
C SER A 842 -6.45 1.36 -6.81
N GLY A 843 -7.40 2.00 -6.12
CA GLY A 843 -8.81 1.63 -6.19
C GLY A 843 -9.39 1.78 -7.59
N ILE A 844 -9.01 2.84 -8.33
CA ILE A 844 -9.43 3.04 -9.73
C ILE A 844 -8.85 1.94 -10.64
N ILE A 845 -7.58 1.56 -10.48
CA ILE A 845 -6.98 0.46 -11.26
C ILE A 845 -7.67 -0.86 -10.92
N ARG A 846 -7.89 -1.14 -9.64
CA ARG A 846 -8.54 -2.36 -9.16
C ARG A 846 -9.96 -2.49 -9.69
N ALA A 847 -10.76 -1.42 -9.65
CA ALA A 847 -12.09 -1.38 -10.25
C ALA A 847 -12.04 -1.62 -11.78
N TRP A 848 -11.02 -1.07 -12.46
CA TRP A 848 -10.87 -1.25 -13.90
C TRP A 848 -10.48 -2.67 -14.31
N PHE A 849 -9.79 -3.45 -13.46
CA PHE A 849 -9.59 -4.90 -13.70
C PHE A 849 -10.92 -5.65 -13.85
N SER A 850 -11.99 -5.15 -13.22
CA SER A 850 -13.36 -5.67 -13.32
C SER A 850 -14.20 -4.97 -14.40
N GLY A 851 -13.63 -4.01 -15.15
CA GLY A 851 -14.32 -3.22 -16.18
C GLY A 851 -15.19 -2.08 -15.64
N GLU A 852 -15.10 -1.76 -14.35
CA GLU A 852 -15.85 -0.67 -13.73
C GLU A 852 -15.10 0.65 -13.87
N GLN A 853 -15.77 1.67 -14.42
CA GLN A 853 -15.25 3.04 -14.44
C GLN A 853 -15.68 3.77 -13.18
N VAL A 854 -14.71 4.33 -12.46
CA VAL A 854 -14.95 5.09 -11.24
C VAL A 854 -15.05 6.59 -11.58
N GLU A 855 -15.99 7.28 -10.93
CA GLU A 855 -16.17 8.72 -11.09
C GLU A 855 -14.96 9.49 -10.54
N PRO A 856 -14.40 10.43 -11.32
CA PRO A 856 -13.04 10.93 -11.11
C PRO A 856 -12.78 11.83 -9.90
N GLY A 857 -13.80 12.27 -9.16
CA GLY A 857 -13.63 13.11 -7.97
C GLY A 857 -12.62 14.26 -8.15
N ASP A 858 -11.62 14.31 -7.27
CA ASP A 858 -10.46 15.22 -7.37
C ASP A 858 -9.24 14.56 -8.08
N LEU A 859 -9.31 13.27 -8.43
CA LEU A 859 -8.26 12.52 -9.13
C LEU A 859 -8.32 12.63 -10.67
N ALA A 860 -9.37 13.24 -11.22
CA ALA A 860 -9.64 13.42 -12.67
C ALA A 860 -8.43 13.87 -13.50
N GLN A 861 -7.54 14.65 -12.88
CA GLN A 861 -6.35 15.24 -13.49
C GLN A 861 -5.19 14.25 -13.69
N TYR A 862 -5.23 13.09 -13.03
CA TYR A 862 -4.16 12.11 -13.04
C TYR A 862 -4.43 10.92 -13.95
N TYR A 863 -5.67 10.74 -14.45
CA TYR A 863 -5.99 9.57 -15.25
C TYR A 863 -6.98 9.85 -16.38
N TYR A 864 -6.99 8.96 -17.37
CA TYR A 864 -8.02 8.89 -18.39
C TYR A 864 -8.14 7.47 -18.95
N TYR A 865 -9.30 7.13 -19.51
CA TYR A 865 -9.50 5.90 -20.29
C TYR A 865 -9.36 6.21 -21.78
N ALA A 866 -8.65 5.35 -22.52
CA ALA A 866 -8.57 5.46 -23.98
C ALA A 866 -8.53 4.07 -24.63
N LYS A 867 -8.94 3.98 -25.90
CA LYS A 867 -8.82 2.72 -26.64
C LYS A 867 -7.35 2.44 -26.89
N THR A 868 -6.91 1.20 -26.71
CA THR A 868 -5.51 0.81 -26.94
C THR A 868 -5.07 1.12 -28.38
N THR A 869 -6.00 1.03 -29.34
CA THR A 869 -5.78 1.41 -30.74
C THR A 869 -5.40 2.88 -30.93
N ASP A 870 -5.85 3.78 -30.06
CA ASP A 870 -5.58 5.21 -30.20
C ASP A 870 -4.11 5.57 -29.85
N PHE A 871 -3.35 4.64 -29.25
CA PHE A 871 -1.92 4.82 -29.00
C PHE A 871 -1.04 4.42 -30.19
N ILE A 872 -1.60 3.80 -31.23
CA ILE A 872 -0.86 3.25 -32.36
C ILE A 872 -1.13 4.08 -33.61
N ASP A 873 -0.06 4.57 -34.25
CA ASP A 873 -0.15 5.25 -35.54
C ASP A 873 -0.13 4.22 -36.69
N PHE A 874 -1.31 3.87 -37.20
CA PHE A 874 -1.45 2.96 -38.34
C PHE A 874 -1.04 3.59 -39.69
N ASP A 875 -0.87 4.91 -39.76
CA ASP A 875 -0.35 5.63 -40.94
C ASP A 875 1.18 5.81 -40.88
N ALA A 876 1.86 5.34 -39.85
CA ALA A 876 3.29 5.55 -39.68
C ALA A 876 4.11 5.00 -40.87
N GLU A 877 5.05 5.80 -41.40
CA GLU A 877 5.99 5.37 -42.45
C GLU A 877 6.81 4.15 -42.03
N LYS A 878 7.22 4.11 -40.76
CA LYS A 878 7.85 2.94 -40.15
C LYS A 878 6.90 2.40 -39.09
N PHE A 879 6.15 1.35 -39.43
CA PHE A 879 5.25 0.69 -38.49
C PHE A 879 6.04 -0.26 -37.58
N ASP A 880 6.20 0.14 -36.33
CA ASP A 880 7.01 -0.53 -35.31
C ASP A 880 6.25 -0.73 -33.98
N GLU A 881 4.92 -0.65 -34.04
CA GLU A 881 4.02 -0.94 -32.93
C GLU A 881 4.24 0.00 -31.73
N THR A 882 4.85 1.16 -31.94
CA THR A 882 5.08 2.17 -30.90
C THR A 882 3.77 2.63 -30.27
N LEU A 883 3.72 2.62 -28.93
CA LEU A 883 2.58 3.06 -28.12
C LEU A 883 2.80 4.52 -27.70
N THR A 884 2.24 5.45 -28.47
CA THR A 884 2.31 6.89 -28.23
C THR A 884 1.18 7.32 -27.31
N ILE A 885 1.49 7.43 -26.02
CA ILE A 885 0.49 7.73 -24.98
C ILE A 885 0.52 9.23 -24.66
N PRO A 886 -0.53 10.01 -24.95
CA PRO A 886 -0.59 11.44 -24.61
C PRO A 886 -0.70 11.65 -23.09
N ARG A 887 -0.48 12.86 -22.59
CA ARG A 887 -0.58 13.16 -21.14
C ARG A 887 -2.02 13.29 -20.66
N SER A 888 -2.89 13.75 -21.54
CA SER A 888 -4.32 13.88 -21.39
C SER A 888 -4.91 13.46 -22.74
N PHE A 889 -6.00 12.73 -22.73
CA PHE A 889 -6.57 12.22 -23.98
C PHE A 889 -7.68 13.13 -24.47
N TYR A 890 -7.39 13.87 -25.53
CA TYR A 890 -8.37 14.49 -26.40
C TYR A 890 -8.07 14.04 -27.81
N LYS A 891 -9.08 13.50 -28.50
CA LYS A 891 -8.98 13.11 -29.90
C LYS A 891 -9.55 14.26 -30.73
N PRO A 892 -8.72 15.00 -31.50
CA PRO A 892 -9.22 16.08 -32.31
C PRO A 892 -10.29 15.58 -33.28
N ARG A 893 -11.42 16.29 -33.33
CA ARG A 893 -12.47 16.02 -34.31
C ARG A 893 -11.89 16.11 -35.73
N SER A 894 -12.21 15.12 -36.55
CA SER A 894 -11.92 15.14 -37.99
C SER A 894 -13.09 15.77 -38.73
N PHE A 895 -12.80 16.60 -39.73
CA PHE A 895 -13.82 17.31 -40.49
C PHE A 895 -13.85 16.84 -41.94
N ALA A 896 -15.04 16.79 -42.55
CA ALA A 896 -15.20 16.42 -43.95
C ALA A 896 -14.39 17.33 -44.90
N GLN A 897 -13.90 16.76 -46.00
CA GLN A 897 -13.08 17.47 -46.98
C GLN A 897 -13.85 18.65 -47.60
N GLY A 898 -13.30 19.87 -47.50
CA GLY A 898 -13.93 21.11 -47.98
C GLY A 898 -14.59 21.95 -46.89
N THR A 899 -14.66 21.46 -45.65
CA THR A 899 -15.18 22.22 -44.49
C THR A 899 -14.24 23.36 -44.10
N VAL A 900 -14.78 24.57 -43.92
CA VAL A 900 -14.01 25.72 -43.41
C VAL A 900 -13.88 25.60 -41.89
N VAL A 901 -12.69 25.20 -41.44
CA VAL A 901 -12.34 25.11 -40.01
C VAL A 901 -11.59 26.37 -39.58
N LYS A 902 -12.03 26.97 -38.48
CA LYS A 902 -11.38 28.12 -37.82
C LYS A 902 -11.07 27.77 -36.38
N THR A 903 -10.25 28.56 -35.69
CA THR A 903 -10.07 28.40 -34.24
C THR A 903 -11.09 29.21 -33.45
N LEU A 904 -11.32 28.87 -32.18
CA LEU A 904 -12.15 29.66 -31.26
C LEU A 904 -11.71 31.12 -31.20
N ARG A 905 -10.40 31.39 -31.28
CA ARG A 905 -9.81 32.74 -31.36
C ARG A 905 -10.24 33.51 -32.61
N ASP A 906 -10.38 32.83 -33.75
CA ASP A 906 -10.72 33.48 -35.02
C ASP A 906 -12.18 33.91 -35.09
N ILE A 907 -13.04 33.35 -34.23
CA ILE A 907 -14.50 33.52 -34.31
C ILE A 907 -15.09 34.15 -33.04
N THR A 908 -14.34 34.21 -31.94
CA THR A 908 -14.78 34.81 -30.67
C THR A 908 -13.84 35.87 -30.11
N SER A 909 -14.43 36.87 -29.46
CA SER A 909 -13.75 37.83 -28.61
C SER A 909 -13.85 37.35 -27.17
N TYR A 910 -12.68 37.13 -26.54
CA TYR A 910 -12.58 36.83 -25.12
C TYR A 910 -12.74 38.13 -24.31
N VAL A 911 -13.81 38.24 -23.52
CA VAL A 911 -14.16 39.49 -22.83
C VAL A 911 -13.38 39.61 -21.52
N THR A 912 -12.66 40.72 -21.36
CA THR A 912 -11.86 41.03 -20.16
C THR A 912 -12.28 42.33 -19.46
N ASN A 913 -13.23 43.07 -20.05
CA ASN A 913 -13.71 44.34 -19.52
C ASN A 913 -14.38 44.12 -18.15
N SER A 914 -14.10 44.99 -17.18
CA SER A 914 -14.64 44.86 -15.82
C SER A 914 -15.80 45.81 -15.55
N VAL A 915 -16.75 45.38 -14.71
CA VAL A 915 -17.85 46.18 -14.16
C VAL A 915 -17.52 46.54 -12.71
N ALA A 916 -17.75 47.79 -12.32
CA ALA A 916 -17.56 48.25 -10.95
C ALA A 916 -18.47 47.49 -9.98
N GLN A 917 -17.97 47.23 -8.77
CA GLN A 917 -18.69 46.51 -7.72
C GLN A 917 -20.08 47.12 -7.40
N SER A 918 -20.22 48.44 -7.50
CA SER A 918 -21.47 49.17 -7.27
C SER A 918 -22.63 48.80 -8.20
N SER A 919 -22.34 48.15 -9.34
CA SER A 919 -23.33 47.81 -10.37
C SER A 919 -23.66 46.31 -10.39
N ILE A 920 -23.12 45.53 -9.45
CA ILE A 920 -23.34 44.08 -9.35
C ILE A 920 -24.50 43.81 -8.40
N THR A 921 -25.47 43.00 -8.83
CA THR A 921 -26.59 42.53 -8.01
C THR A 921 -26.60 41.01 -7.94
N THR A 922 -27.25 40.43 -6.94
CA THR A 922 -27.36 38.96 -6.77
C THR A 922 -28.04 38.28 -7.96
N ASP A 923 -28.96 38.99 -8.64
CA ASP A 923 -29.71 38.48 -9.79
C ASP A 923 -28.91 38.51 -11.11
N THR A 924 -27.83 39.30 -11.15
CA THR A 924 -26.99 39.50 -12.35
C THR A 924 -25.55 39.04 -12.14
N TYR A 925 -25.22 38.47 -10.98
CA TYR A 925 -23.89 37.96 -10.67
C TYR A 925 -23.77 36.47 -10.94
N VAL A 926 -22.73 36.08 -11.68
CA VAL A 926 -22.44 34.68 -12.01
C VAL A 926 -21.06 34.28 -11.50
N THR A 927 -20.98 33.16 -10.81
CA THR A 927 -19.75 32.54 -10.30
C THR A 927 -19.82 31.03 -10.48
N THR A 928 -18.73 30.32 -10.21
CA THR A 928 -18.66 28.87 -10.35
C THR A 928 -19.62 28.13 -9.40
N GLU A 929 -20.08 28.79 -8.32
CA GLU A 929 -21.02 28.24 -7.33
C GLU A 929 -22.47 28.18 -7.84
N ASN A 930 -22.94 29.22 -8.52
CA ASN A 930 -24.32 29.27 -9.03
C ASN A 930 -24.45 28.84 -10.49
N MET A 931 -23.33 28.51 -11.17
CA MET A 931 -23.36 27.74 -12.42
C MET A 931 -23.60 26.26 -12.11
N VAL A 932 -24.65 25.71 -12.73
CA VAL A 932 -25.09 24.33 -12.53
C VAL A 932 -24.22 23.40 -13.36
N LYS A 933 -23.82 22.26 -12.77
CA LYS A 933 -23.06 21.21 -13.46
C LYS A 933 -23.85 20.60 -14.62
N ASP A 934 -23.19 19.79 -15.44
CA ASP A 934 -23.82 19.01 -16.51
C ASP A 934 -24.62 19.90 -17.47
N ARG A 935 -24.09 21.11 -17.73
CA ARG A 935 -24.65 22.13 -18.64
C ARG A 935 -26.04 22.63 -18.25
N GLY A 936 -26.35 22.61 -16.94
CA GLY A 936 -27.64 23.04 -16.39
C GLY A 936 -27.89 24.55 -16.33
N GLY A 937 -27.00 25.38 -16.90
CA GLY A 937 -27.13 26.84 -16.88
C GLY A 937 -26.76 27.46 -15.53
N ILE A 938 -27.62 28.34 -15.01
CA ILE A 938 -27.37 29.06 -13.75
C ILE A 938 -28.58 29.06 -12.82
N THR A 939 -28.32 29.27 -11.54
CA THR A 939 -29.29 29.61 -10.50
C THR A 939 -29.02 31.01 -9.94
N THR A 940 -29.99 31.60 -9.24
CA THR A 940 -29.80 32.89 -8.57
C THR A 940 -28.72 32.77 -7.50
N TYR A 941 -27.76 33.70 -7.48
CA TYR A 941 -26.70 33.70 -6.49
C TYR A 941 -27.24 34.08 -5.11
N SER A 942 -27.03 33.23 -4.10
CA SER A 942 -27.52 33.43 -2.73
C SER A 942 -26.43 33.79 -1.72
N GLY A 943 -25.19 34.03 -2.16
CA GLY A 943 -24.04 34.36 -1.31
C GLY A 943 -23.78 35.86 -1.17
N GLU A 944 -22.65 36.19 -0.55
CA GLU A 944 -22.18 37.57 -0.44
C GLU A 944 -21.60 38.09 -1.76
N LEU A 945 -22.01 39.29 -2.18
CA LEU A 945 -21.50 39.90 -3.41
C LEU A 945 -19.97 40.13 -3.30
N PRO A 946 -19.24 39.99 -4.42
CA PRO A 946 -17.79 40.10 -4.41
C PRO A 946 -17.33 41.49 -3.96
N ALA A 947 -16.25 41.54 -3.17
CA ALA A 947 -15.61 42.79 -2.75
C ALA A 947 -14.85 43.51 -3.88
N SER A 948 -14.82 42.94 -5.09
CA SER A 948 -14.04 43.45 -6.22
C SER A 948 -14.87 43.52 -7.51
N ALA A 949 -14.36 44.24 -8.51
CA ALA A 949 -14.96 44.31 -9.83
C ALA A 949 -15.07 42.91 -10.49
N GLY A 950 -16.18 42.67 -11.19
CA GLY A 950 -16.42 41.44 -11.96
C GLY A 950 -16.18 41.63 -13.46
N THR A 951 -16.02 40.53 -14.20
CA THR A 951 -15.94 40.56 -15.68
C THR A 951 -17.33 40.83 -16.26
N ALA A 952 -17.45 41.76 -17.19
CA ALA A 952 -18.72 42.12 -17.83
C ALA A 952 -19.16 41.03 -18.81
N TYR A 953 -20.44 40.66 -18.76
CA TYR A 953 -21.09 39.89 -19.82
C TYR A 953 -22.35 40.60 -20.33
N LYS A 954 -22.72 40.30 -21.57
CA LYS A 954 -23.93 40.81 -22.24
C LYS A 954 -24.82 39.65 -22.66
N LYS A 955 -26.10 39.96 -22.89
CA LYS A 955 -27.02 39.04 -23.54
C LYS A 955 -26.40 38.50 -24.84
N GLY A 956 -26.42 37.18 -25.01
CA GLY A 956 -25.83 36.46 -26.13
C GLY A 956 -24.38 35.99 -25.90
N ASP A 957 -23.73 36.39 -24.80
CA ASP A 957 -22.40 35.85 -24.48
C ASP A 957 -22.51 34.42 -23.93
N THR A 958 -21.53 33.59 -24.24
CA THR A 958 -21.39 32.25 -23.63
C THR A 958 -20.43 32.30 -22.46
N LEU A 959 -20.89 31.91 -21.28
CA LEU A 959 -20.11 31.86 -20.05
C LEU A 959 -19.72 30.42 -19.73
N VAL A 960 -18.43 30.16 -19.49
CA VAL A 960 -17.90 28.83 -19.16
C VAL A 960 -17.11 28.91 -17.86
N SER A 961 -17.31 27.97 -16.93
CA SER A 961 -16.47 27.89 -15.73
C SER A 961 -15.05 27.43 -16.08
N ASN A 962 -14.04 28.17 -15.66
CA ASN A 962 -12.63 27.83 -15.86
C ASN A 962 -12.06 26.91 -14.76
N ILE A 963 -12.86 26.51 -13.77
CA ILE A 963 -12.43 25.66 -12.66
C ILE A 963 -13.18 24.34 -12.77
N ARG A 964 -12.44 23.23 -12.72
CA ARG A 964 -12.97 21.87 -12.86
C ARG A 964 -13.80 21.75 -14.16
N PRO A 965 -13.18 21.92 -15.34
CA PRO A 965 -13.89 21.85 -16.63
C PRO A 965 -14.72 20.58 -16.81
N TYR A 966 -14.31 19.47 -16.20
CA TYR A 966 -15.05 18.21 -16.18
C TYR A 966 -16.47 18.31 -15.58
N LEU A 967 -16.80 19.36 -14.81
CA LEU A 967 -18.17 19.64 -14.33
C LEU A 967 -19.08 20.27 -15.39
N GLN A 968 -18.53 20.64 -16.55
CA GLN A 968 -19.26 21.07 -17.75
C GLN A 968 -20.23 22.24 -17.49
N LYS A 969 -19.79 23.20 -16.68
CA LYS A 969 -20.58 24.37 -16.27
C LYS A 969 -20.54 25.45 -17.36
N ILE A 970 -21.68 25.65 -18.03
CA ILE A 970 -21.84 26.61 -19.14
C ILE A 970 -23.21 27.27 -19.13
N TRP A 971 -23.28 28.51 -19.62
CA TRP A 971 -24.53 29.26 -19.75
C TRP A 971 -24.50 30.23 -20.93
N LEU A 972 -25.61 30.31 -21.67
CA LEU A 972 -25.86 31.38 -22.65
C LEU A 972 -26.57 32.53 -21.95
N ALA A 973 -25.91 33.68 -21.87
CA ALA A 973 -26.44 34.83 -21.18
C ALA A 973 -27.73 35.34 -21.84
N ASP A 974 -28.82 35.40 -21.08
CA ASP A 974 -30.11 35.95 -21.50
C ASP A 974 -30.27 37.44 -21.14
N ARG A 975 -29.30 37.99 -20.38
CA ARG A 975 -29.27 39.35 -19.83
C ARG A 975 -27.85 39.88 -19.72
N ASP A 976 -27.71 41.15 -19.37
CA ASP A 976 -26.42 41.79 -19.09
C ASP A 976 -26.07 41.68 -17.59
N GLY A 977 -24.78 41.55 -17.26
CA GLY A 977 -24.35 41.44 -15.87
C GLY A 977 -22.84 41.34 -15.67
N ALA A 978 -22.44 40.76 -14.54
CA ALA A 978 -21.03 40.57 -14.18
C ALA A 978 -20.76 39.16 -13.64
N CYS A 979 -19.58 38.61 -13.92
CA CYS A 979 -19.17 37.30 -13.41
C CYS A 979 -17.82 37.34 -12.68
N SER A 980 -17.52 36.27 -11.93
CA SER A 980 -16.21 36.11 -11.28
C SER A 980 -15.09 35.89 -12.32
N LYS A 981 -13.83 36.08 -11.90
CA LYS A 981 -12.65 35.91 -12.78
C LYS A 981 -12.41 34.46 -13.21
N ASP A 982 -13.01 33.52 -12.49
CA ASP A 982 -12.94 32.09 -12.79
C ASP A 982 -14.07 31.65 -13.75
N VAL A 983 -14.86 32.58 -14.28
CA VAL A 983 -15.82 32.37 -15.37
C VAL A 983 -15.29 33.07 -16.63
N LEU A 984 -15.10 32.31 -17.70
CA LEU A 984 -14.70 32.79 -19.02
C LEU A 984 -15.92 33.30 -19.78
N VAL A 985 -15.77 34.40 -20.51
CA VAL A 985 -16.85 35.01 -21.29
C VAL A 985 -16.43 35.06 -22.76
N PHE A 986 -17.13 34.31 -23.60
CA PHE A 986 -16.92 34.24 -25.04
C PHE A 986 -18.03 34.96 -25.79
N ARG A 987 -17.65 35.90 -26.66
CA ARG A 987 -18.57 36.68 -27.49
C ARG A 987 -18.30 36.46 -28.97
N SER A 988 -19.31 36.23 -29.79
CA SER A 988 -19.14 36.17 -31.26
C SER A 988 -18.52 37.48 -31.80
N ILE A 989 -17.46 37.38 -32.62
CA ILE A 989 -16.81 38.57 -33.23
C ILE A 989 -17.72 39.21 -34.27
N ASN A 990 -18.41 38.41 -35.07
CA ASN A 990 -19.25 38.88 -36.16
C ASN A 990 -20.52 38.04 -36.30
N THR A 991 -21.63 38.60 -35.85
CA THR A 991 -22.96 38.00 -35.90
C THR A 991 -23.50 37.80 -37.32
N ASP A 992 -22.92 38.47 -38.33
CA ASP A 992 -23.24 38.25 -39.75
C ASP A 992 -22.59 36.97 -40.32
N SER A 993 -21.80 36.26 -39.50
CA SER A 993 -21.13 35.02 -39.91
C SER A 993 -21.20 33.90 -38.86
N LEU A 994 -21.40 34.24 -37.58
CA LEU A 994 -21.51 33.29 -36.48
C LEU A 994 -22.58 33.75 -35.49
N LEU A 995 -23.68 33.00 -35.42
CA LEU A 995 -24.75 33.26 -34.45
C LEU A 995 -24.27 32.97 -33.02
N PRO A 996 -24.55 33.84 -32.03
CA PRO A 996 -24.15 33.61 -30.64
C PRO A 996 -24.68 32.30 -30.05
N GLU A 997 -25.89 31.90 -30.43
CA GLU A 997 -26.51 30.65 -30.03
C GLU A 997 -25.77 29.44 -30.61
N PHE A 998 -25.29 29.53 -31.86
CA PHE A 998 -24.49 28.46 -32.46
C PHE A 998 -23.11 28.35 -31.80
N LEU A 999 -22.48 29.48 -31.45
CA LEU A 999 -21.27 29.47 -30.63
C LEU A 999 -21.50 28.77 -29.29
N HIS A 1000 -22.62 29.07 -28.62
CA HIS A 1000 -22.97 28.40 -27.38
C HIS A 1000 -23.07 26.88 -27.58
N LEU A 1001 -23.79 26.43 -28.61
CA LEU A 1001 -23.95 25.01 -28.92
C LEU A 1001 -22.59 24.31 -29.15
N LEU A 1002 -21.66 24.93 -29.87
CA LEU A 1002 -20.31 24.39 -30.07
C LEU A 1002 -19.53 24.22 -28.76
N LEU A 1003 -19.62 25.20 -27.85
CA LEU A 1003 -18.98 25.14 -26.53
C LEU A 1003 -19.75 24.28 -25.52
N TRP A 1004 -21.03 24.01 -25.79
CA TRP A 1004 -21.90 23.16 -24.98
C TRP A 1004 -21.54 21.67 -25.16
N GLN A 1005 -20.83 21.30 -26.22
CA GLN A 1005 -20.44 19.91 -26.47
C GLN A 1005 -19.50 19.35 -25.43
N LYS A 1006 -19.63 18.04 -25.16
CA LYS A 1006 -18.66 17.28 -24.38
C LYS A 1006 -17.24 17.40 -24.94
N ASP A 1007 -17.10 17.38 -26.27
CA ASP A 1007 -15.83 17.49 -27.01
C ASP A 1007 -15.03 18.75 -26.63
N PHE A 1008 -15.71 19.90 -26.42
CA PHE A 1008 -15.05 21.12 -25.98
C PHE A 1008 -14.48 21.00 -24.56
N PHE A 1009 -15.21 20.39 -23.63
CA PHE A 1009 -14.72 20.16 -22.26
C PHE A 1009 -13.62 19.10 -22.22
N ASP A 1010 -13.68 18.09 -23.08
CA ASP A 1010 -12.60 17.11 -23.26
C ASP A 1010 -11.32 17.81 -23.78
N TYR A 1011 -11.44 18.77 -24.71
CA TYR A 1011 -10.33 19.61 -25.15
C TYR A 1011 -9.78 20.50 -24.02
N ASP A 1012 -10.65 21.16 -23.25
CA ASP A 1012 -10.25 22.00 -22.13
C ASP A 1012 -9.49 21.17 -21.07
N MET A 1013 -9.99 19.97 -20.76
CA MET A 1013 -9.32 18.97 -19.93
C MET A 1013 -8.05 18.40 -20.54
N SER A 1014 -7.78 18.58 -21.83
CA SER A 1014 -6.50 18.21 -22.43
C SER A 1014 -5.42 19.26 -22.25
N THR A 1015 -5.82 20.51 -22.01
CA THR A 1015 -4.93 21.68 -21.99
C THR A 1015 -4.77 22.29 -20.59
N PHE A 1016 -5.38 21.69 -19.56
CA PHE A 1016 -5.43 22.29 -18.22
C PHE A 1016 -4.06 22.49 -17.55
N THR A 1017 -4.03 23.43 -16.62
CA THR A 1017 -2.91 23.72 -15.72
C THR A 1017 -3.39 23.70 -14.25
N GLY A 1018 -2.52 23.26 -13.33
CA GLY A 1018 -2.79 23.19 -11.88
C GLY A 1018 -3.37 21.84 -11.39
N THR A 1019 -2.96 21.41 -10.19
CA THR A 1019 -3.00 20.02 -9.71
C THR A 1019 -3.94 19.75 -8.50
N GLY A 1020 -5.13 20.34 -8.48
CA GLY A 1020 -6.17 19.98 -7.50
C GLY A 1020 -7.51 20.66 -7.73
N ARG A 1021 -7.48 21.79 -8.43
CA ARG A 1021 -8.64 22.38 -9.09
C ARG A 1021 -8.21 22.66 -10.53
N PRO A 1022 -8.28 21.68 -11.44
CA PRO A 1022 -7.77 21.84 -12.80
C PRO A 1022 -8.41 23.07 -13.43
N ARG A 1023 -7.59 23.91 -14.06
CA ARG A 1023 -8.02 25.12 -14.75
C ARG A 1023 -7.65 25.01 -16.21
N GLY A 1024 -8.60 25.30 -17.10
CA GLY A 1024 -8.33 25.43 -18.53
C GLY A 1024 -7.21 26.43 -18.79
N ASP A 1025 -6.24 26.07 -19.65
CA ASP A 1025 -5.29 27.04 -20.18
C ASP A 1025 -6.02 27.88 -21.22
N LYS A 1026 -6.21 29.17 -20.90
CA LYS A 1026 -7.01 30.08 -21.73
C LYS A 1026 -6.40 30.28 -23.11
N ASP A 1027 -5.07 30.26 -23.24
CA ASP A 1027 -4.39 30.47 -24.51
C ASP A 1027 -4.48 29.23 -25.40
N GLU A 1028 -4.42 28.03 -24.82
CA GLU A 1028 -4.65 26.78 -25.54
C GLU A 1028 -6.14 26.59 -25.88
N LEU A 1029 -7.06 26.88 -24.96
CA LEU A 1029 -8.51 26.79 -25.19
C LEU A 1029 -8.96 27.60 -26.41
N LEU A 1030 -8.35 28.76 -26.63
CA LEU A 1030 -8.60 29.62 -27.80
C LEU A 1030 -8.17 29.00 -29.14
N LYS A 1031 -7.40 27.91 -29.14
CA LYS A 1031 -6.99 27.18 -30.36
C LYS A 1031 -7.95 26.05 -30.74
N TYR A 1032 -9.02 25.81 -29.95
CA TYR A 1032 -10.02 24.79 -30.23
C TYR A 1032 -10.55 24.91 -31.67
N PRO A 1033 -10.47 23.84 -32.50
CA PRO A 1033 -10.91 23.88 -33.89
C PRO A 1033 -12.43 23.79 -34.00
N ILE A 1034 -13.01 24.68 -34.80
CA ILE A 1034 -14.46 24.85 -34.95
C ILE A 1034 -14.80 24.93 -36.44
N PRO A 1035 -15.73 24.10 -36.93
CA PRO A 1035 -16.27 24.26 -38.27
C PRO A 1035 -17.27 25.43 -38.28
N VAL A 1036 -17.19 26.28 -39.29
CA VAL A 1036 -18.10 27.42 -39.44
C VAL A 1036 -18.98 27.21 -40.66
N PRO A 1037 -20.14 26.54 -40.50
CA PRO A 1037 -21.10 26.35 -41.58
C PRO A 1037 -21.81 27.66 -41.92
N THR A 1038 -22.62 27.66 -42.98
CA THR A 1038 -23.37 28.85 -43.40
C THR A 1038 -24.39 29.27 -42.34
N LEU A 1039 -24.75 30.56 -42.29
CA LEU A 1039 -25.78 31.05 -41.35
C LEU A 1039 -27.11 30.30 -41.46
N SER A 1040 -27.47 29.82 -42.65
CA SER A 1040 -28.69 29.05 -42.85
C SER A 1040 -28.62 27.69 -42.14
N GLU A 1041 -27.48 27.02 -42.21
CA GLU A 1041 -27.23 25.73 -41.56
C GLU A 1041 -27.13 25.91 -40.03
N GLN A 1042 -26.43 26.96 -39.57
CA GLN A 1042 -26.38 27.31 -38.13
C GLN A 1042 -27.78 27.50 -37.57
N ARG A 1043 -28.64 28.22 -38.30
CA ARG A 1043 -30.00 28.54 -37.86
C ARG A 1043 -30.92 27.32 -37.86
N ALA A 1044 -30.82 26.46 -38.88
CA ALA A 1044 -31.54 25.20 -38.91
C ALA A 1044 -31.22 24.32 -37.70
N LEU A 1045 -29.93 24.20 -37.36
CA LEU A 1045 -29.47 23.45 -36.20
C LEU A 1045 -29.95 24.07 -34.88
N ILE A 1046 -29.86 25.39 -34.72
CA ILE A 1046 -30.38 26.09 -33.54
C ILE A 1046 -31.89 25.86 -33.40
N ASP A 1047 -32.64 25.96 -34.50
CA ASP A 1047 -34.09 25.78 -34.50
C ASP A 1047 -34.45 24.33 -34.09
N ASP A 1048 -33.74 23.32 -34.58
CA ASP A 1048 -33.93 21.92 -34.19
C ASP A 1048 -33.54 21.66 -32.73
N PHE A 1049 -32.41 22.21 -32.28
CA PHE A 1049 -31.96 22.08 -30.89
C PHE A 1049 -32.96 22.74 -29.92
N ASN A 1050 -33.44 23.94 -30.26
CA ASN A 1050 -34.44 24.66 -29.49
C ASN A 1050 -35.77 23.92 -29.50
N ARG A 1051 -36.21 23.38 -30.64
CA ARG A 1051 -37.43 22.57 -30.75
C ARG A 1051 -37.38 21.37 -29.80
N LEU A 1052 -36.29 20.61 -29.81
CA LEU A 1052 -36.12 19.46 -28.91
C LEU A 1052 -36.05 19.92 -27.44
N THR A 1053 -35.34 21.02 -27.16
CA THR A 1053 -35.23 21.59 -25.81
C THR A 1053 -36.58 22.06 -25.27
N ASP A 1054 -37.39 22.73 -26.10
CA ASP A 1054 -38.73 23.18 -25.77
C ASP A 1054 -39.68 22.01 -25.55
N GLU A 1055 -39.55 20.95 -26.35
CA GLU A 1055 -40.32 19.72 -26.17
C GLU A 1055 -39.96 19.01 -24.86
N ILE A 1056 -38.66 18.89 -24.56
CA ILE A 1056 -38.16 18.38 -23.27
C ILE A 1056 -38.71 19.20 -22.11
N ASN A 1057 -38.64 20.54 -22.19
CA ASN A 1057 -39.12 21.43 -21.16
C ASN A 1057 -40.65 21.34 -20.99
N SER A 1058 -41.40 21.23 -22.08
CA SER A 1058 -42.85 21.03 -22.07
C SER A 1058 -43.23 19.71 -21.39
N LYS A 1059 -42.56 18.60 -21.72
CA LYS A 1059 -42.79 17.31 -21.06
C LYS A 1059 -42.42 17.35 -19.58
N ARG A 1060 -41.31 18.01 -19.21
CA ARG A 1060 -40.94 18.25 -17.80
C ARG A 1060 -41.99 19.08 -17.05
N GLN A 1061 -42.62 20.06 -17.70
CA GLN A 1061 -43.75 20.80 -17.13
C GLN A 1061 -44.99 19.92 -16.95
N GLN A 1062 -45.28 19.02 -17.90
CA GLN A 1062 -46.38 18.05 -17.78
C GLN A 1062 -46.13 17.08 -16.62
N ILE A 1063 -44.91 16.58 -16.46
CA ILE A 1063 -44.50 15.77 -15.30
C ILE A 1063 -44.75 16.54 -13.99
N ALA A 1064 -44.32 17.80 -13.91
CA ALA A 1064 -44.55 18.63 -12.73
C ALA A 1064 -46.06 18.87 -12.47
N ALA A 1065 -46.87 19.06 -13.52
CA ALA A 1065 -48.31 19.23 -13.40
C ALA A 1065 -49.03 17.96 -12.94
N LEU A 1066 -48.62 16.79 -13.44
CA LEU A 1066 -49.15 15.49 -12.99
C LEU A 1066 -48.90 15.30 -11.50
N LYS A 1067 -47.67 15.57 -11.03
CA LYS A 1067 -47.31 15.52 -9.61
C LYS A 1067 -48.20 16.42 -8.75
N GLU A 1068 -48.46 17.65 -9.19
CA GLU A 1068 -49.35 18.57 -8.45
C GLU A 1068 -50.82 18.15 -8.50
N SER A 1069 -51.25 17.49 -9.58
CA SER A 1069 -52.62 16.99 -9.73
C SER A 1069 -52.95 15.87 -8.71
N VAL A 1070 -52.00 14.95 -8.45
CA VAL A 1070 -52.16 13.89 -7.43
C VAL A 1070 -52.28 14.50 -6.04
N LYS A 1071 -51.43 15.49 -5.71
CA LYS A 1071 -51.51 16.23 -4.45
C LYS A 1071 -52.85 16.96 -4.30
N SER A 1072 -53.33 17.60 -5.38
CA SER A 1072 -54.60 18.32 -5.41
C SER A 1072 -55.80 17.38 -5.26
N ARG A 1073 -55.79 16.23 -5.94
CA ARG A 1073 -56.85 15.22 -5.88
C ARG A 1073 -56.96 14.62 -4.48
N PHE A 1074 -55.85 14.34 -3.83
CA PHE A 1074 -55.83 13.89 -2.43
C PHE A 1074 -56.51 14.92 -1.51
N VAL A 1075 -56.19 16.20 -1.67
CA VAL A 1075 -56.79 17.28 -0.88
C VAL A 1075 -58.30 17.41 -1.15
N GLU A 1076 -58.72 17.33 -2.41
CA GLU A 1076 -60.14 17.39 -2.80
C GLU A 1076 -60.95 16.26 -2.14
N MET A 1077 -60.49 15.02 -2.30
CA MET A 1077 -61.20 13.83 -1.83
C MET A 1077 -61.20 13.71 -0.31
N PHE A 1078 -60.10 14.12 0.35
CA PHE A 1078 -59.88 13.85 1.76
C PHE A 1078 -59.71 15.10 2.66
N ARG A 1079 -60.07 16.32 2.19
CA ARG A 1079 -60.13 17.55 3.05
C ARG A 1079 -61.43 18.36 3.08
N THR A 1080 -62.50 17.98 2.38
CA THR A 1080 -63.83 18.65 2.47
C THR A 1080 -64.54 18.45 3.84
N LYS A 1081 -65.44 19.36 4.27
CA LYS A 1081 -66.03 19.41 5.65
C LYS A 1081 -66.78 18.14 6.16
N THR A 1082 -66.83 17.07 5.39
CA THR A 1082 -67.42 15.75 5.71
C THR A 1082 -66.56 14.87 6.64
N HIS A 1083 -65.34 15.28 7.02
CA HIS A 1083 -64.38 14.48 7.82
C HIS A 1083 -64.72 14.22 9.28
N ALA A 1084 -65.63 14.98 9.89
CA ALA A 1084 -65.90 14.85 11.33
C ALA A 1084 -66.58 13.51 11.71
N SER A 1085 -66.96 12.68 10.74
CA SER A 1085 -67.66 11.40 10.95
C SER A 1085 -66.85 10.16 10.59
N TRP A 1086 -65.62 10.27 10.09
CA TRP A 1086 -64.79 9.09 9.81
C TRP A 1086 -64.09 8.58 11.07
N PRO A 1087 -64.03 7.25 11.28
CA PRO A 1087 -63.28 6.71 12.41
C PRO A 1087 -61.79 7.05 12.26
N ILE A 1088 -61.18 7.44 13.37
CA ILE A 1088 -59.73 7.65 13.47
C ILE A 1088 -59.14 6.36 14.01
N GLU A 1089 -58.09 5.88 13.35
CA GLU A 1089 -57.31 4.76 13.85
C GLU A 1089 -55.80 5.03 13.63
N THR A 1090 -54.93 4.18 14.14
CA THR A 1090 -53.48 4.25 13.99
C THR A 1090 -53.02 3.48 12.75
N ILE A 1091 -51.95 3.92 12.09
CA ILE A 1091 -51.38 3.22 10.92
C ILE A 1091 -51.05 1.76 11.28
N GLY A 1092 -50.57 1.50 12.49
CA GLY A 1092 -50.28 0.16 12.99
C GLY A 1092 -51.49 -0.77 12.95
N ASN A 1093 -52.62 -0.35 13.51
CA ASN A 1093 -53.87 -1.13 13.48
C ASN A 1093 -54.49 -1.22 12.09
N TYR A 1094 -54.12 -0.30 11.19
CA TYR A 1094 -54.55 -0.28 9.80
C TYR A 1094 -53.70 -1.17 8.87
N SER A 1095 -52.54 -1.61 9.36
CA SER A 1095 -51.59 -2.51 8.69
C SER A 1095 -51.68 -3.94 9.25
N ILE A 1096 -51.27 -4.93 8.44
CA ILE A 1096 -51.14 -6.34 8.89
C ILE A 1096 -49.70 -6.71 9.23
N GLU A 1097 -48.71 -5.97 8.71
CA GLU A 1097 -47.30 -6.25 8.94
C GLU A 1097 -46.46 -4.99 8.76
N MET A 1098 -45.44 -4.84 9.60
CA MET A 1098 -44.37 -3.86 9.43
C MET A 1098 -43.01 -4.51 9.72
N HIS A 1099 -42.08 -4.47 8.77
CA HIS A 1099 -40.74 -5.00 8.95
C HIS A 1099 -39.66 -4.06 8.38
N TYR A 1100 -38.45 -4.20 8.90
CA TYR A 1100 -37.29 -3.50 8.37
C TYR A 1100 -36.64 -4.31 7.25
N GLY A 1101 -36.01 -3.61 6.32
CA GLY A 1101 -35.14 -4.25 5.36
C GLY A 1101 -33.85 -4.82 5.95
N THR A 1102 -32.95 -5.30 5.09
CA THR A 1102 -31.68 -5.90 5.50
C THR A 1102 -30.56 -4.86 5.64
N SER A 1103 -29.64 -5.08 6.57
CA SER A 1103 -28.37 -4.33 6.67
C SER A 1103 -27.23 -4.99 5.89
N ALA A 1104 -27.50 -6.07 5.16
CA ALA A 1104 -26.52 -6.76 4.34
C ALA A 1104 -25.97 -5.84 3.23
N LYS A 1105 -24.67 -5.99 2.95
CA LYS A 1105 -23.99 -5.21 1.90
C LYS A 1105 -24.56 -5.58 0.53
N ALA A 1106 -24.82 -4.58 -0.29
CA ALA A 1106 -25.29 -4.72 -1.67
C ALA A 1106 -24.23 -4.18 -2.65
N GLY A 1107 -24.08 -4.84 -3.80
CA GLY A 1107 -23.07 -4.56 -4.82
C GLY A 1107 -23.69 -4.24 -6.18
N ALA A 1108 -22.90 -4.30 -7.25
CA ALA A 1108 -23.40 -4.20 -8.63
C ALA A 1108 -24.11 -5.49 -9.08
N ASP A 1109 -23.63 -6.65 -8.59
CA ASP A 1109 -24.16 -7.97 -8.89
C ASP A 1109 -25.02 -8.56 -7.76
N GLY A 1110 -25.95 -9.44 -8.13
CA GLY A 1110 -26.82 -10.15 -7.19
C GLY A 1110 -28.18 -10.52 -7.78
N ASP A 1111 -28.84 -11.47 -7.13
CA ASP A 1111 -30.09 -12.05 -7.63
C ASP A 1111 -31.25 -11.04 -7.61
N TYR A 1112 -31.29 -10.15 -6.61
CA TYR A 1112 -32.42 -9.24 -6.37
C TYR A 1112 -31.99 -7.77 -6.40
N VAL A 1113 -32.86 -6.92 -6.93
CA VAL A 1113 -32.69 -5.45 -6.86
C VAL A 1113 -32.82 -4.98 -5.42
N TYR A 1114 -31.88 -4.16 -4.96
CA TYR A 1114 -31.79 -3.63 -3.61
C TYR A 1114 -32.25 -2.17 -3.53
N ILE A 1115 -33.43 -1.95 -2.96
CA ILE A 1115 -34.08 -0.65 -2.84
C ILE A 1115 -33.51 0.10 -1.63
N ARG A 1116 -32.97 1.31 -1.89
CA ARG A 1116 -32.31 2.18 -0.92
C ARG A 1116 -33.10 3.49 -0.69
N MET A 1117 -32.61 4.33 0.23
CA MET A 1117 -33.28 5.58 0.63
C MET A 1117 -33.33 6.62 -0.50
N ASN A 1118 -32.41 6.53 -1.46
CA ASN A 1118 -32.34 7.41 -2.63
C ASN A 1118 -33.35 7.01 -3.70
N ASN A 1119 -33.77 5.74 -3.72
CA ASN A 1119 -34.78 5.23 -4.64
C ASN A 1119 -36.21 5.69 -4.27
N ILE A 1120 -36.42 6.24 -3.07
CA ILE A 1120 -37.71 6.85 -2.69
C ILE A 1120 -37.60 8.36 -2.86
N THR A 1121 -38.32 8.92 -3.84
CA THR A 1121 -38.30 10.36 -4.11
C THR A 1121 -39.12 11.17 -3.10
N ASP A 1122 -38.89 12.49 -3.03
CA ASP A 1122 -39.64 13.39 -2.13
C ASP A 1122 -41.14 13.47 -2.47
N ASP A 1123 -41.50 13.17 -3.73
CA ASP A 1123 -42.87 13.15 -4.22
C ASP A 1123 -43.57 11.79 -4.02
N GLY A 1124 -42.84 10.80 -3.51
CA GLY A 1124 -43.39 9.48 -3.17
C GLY A 1124 -43.42 8.46 -4.30
N ILE A 1125 -42.51 8.62 -5.25
CA ILE A 1125 -42.30 7.71 -6.39
C ILE A 1125 -41.07 6.85 -6.13
N LEU A 1126 -41.11 5.60 -6.58
CA LEU A 1126 -39.98 4.68 -6.59
C LEU A 1126 -39.14 4.88 -7.87
N ASP A 1127 -37.94 5.42 -7.71
CA ASP A 1127 -36.94 5.63 -8.77
C ASP A 1127 -35.90 4.50 -8.74
N LEU A 1128 -35.84 3.74 -9.83
CA LEU A 1128 -34.95 2.58 -9.98
C LEU A 1128 -33.78 2.83 -10.94
N THR A 1129 -33.51 4.09 -11.30
CA THR A 1129 -32.40 4.45 -12.21
C THR A 1129 -31.02 4.18 -11.61
N ASP A 1130 -30.86 4.35 -10.30
CA ASP A 1130 -29.64 4.02 -9.54
C ASP A 1130 -29.94 2.89 -8.53
N THR A 1131 -29.77 1.64 -8.98
CA THR A 1131 -30.01 0.45 -8.14
C THR A 1131 -28.75 -0.38 -7.96
N LYS A 1132 -28.65 -0.97 -6.76
CA LYS A 1132 -27.67 -2.02 -6.45
C LYS A 1132 -28.38 -3.36 -6.49
N ARG A 1133 -27.63 -4.45 -6.57
CA ARG A 1133 -28.16 -5.81 -6.44
C ARG A 1133 -27.59 -6.50 -5.21
N ILE A 1134 -28.31 -7.51 -4.73
CA ILE A 1134 -27.96 -8.29 -3.55
C ILE A 1134 -28.49 -9.71 -3.68
N THR A 1135 -27.71 -10.68 -3.19
CA THR A 1135 -28.14 -12.06 -3.06
C THR A 1135 -28.43 -12.37 -1.60
N LEU A 1136 -29.69 -12.69 -1.30
CA LEU A 1136 -30.13 -13.14 0.02
C LEU A 1136 -30.73 -14.54 -0.10
N LYS A 1137 -30.57 -15.37 0.93
CA LYS A 1137 -31.13 -16.73 1.01
C LYS A 1137 -31.87 -16.94 2.32
N GLY A 1138 -32.84 -17.86 2.32
CA GLY A 1138 -33.60 -18.26 3.51
C GLY A 1138 -34.36 -17.11 4.17
N GLN A 1139 -34.37 -17.08 5.50
CA GLN A 1139 -35.17 -16.12 6.29
C GLN A 1139 -34.77 -14.65 6.05
N ALA A 1140 -33.50 -14.38 5.72
CA ALA A 1140 -33.02 -13.02 5.45
C ALA A 1140 -33.64 -12.44 4.17
N LEU A 1141 -33.90 -13.28 3.16
CA LEU A 1141 -34.62 -12.88 1.95
C LEU A 1141 -36.09 -12.59 2.27
N GLU A 1142 -36.77 -13.50 2.96
CA GLU A 1142 -38.19 -13.34 3.32
C GLU A 1142 -38.44 -12.06 4.11
N ASN A 1143 -37.56 -11.73 5.06
CA ASN A 1143 -37.68 -10.56 5.92
C ASN A 1143 -37.39 -9.24 5.21
N ALA A 1144 -36.72 -9.27 4.05
CA ALA A 1144 -36.35 -8.07 3.30
C ALA A 1144 -37.12 -7.91 1.99
N THR A 1145 -37.88 -8.92 1.57
CA THR A 1145 -38.63 -8.91 0.31
C THR A 1145 -39.85 -8.00 0.40
N VAL A 1146 -39.96 -7.08 -0.57
CA VAL A 1146 -41.15 -6.25 -0.77
C VAL A 1146 -42.12 -6.92 -1.74
N ARG A 1147 -43.42 -6.78 -1.50
CA ARG A 1147 -44.49 -7.30 -2.35
C ARG A 1147 -45.29 -6.18 -3.00
N TYR A 1148 -45.92 -6.51 -4.13
CA TYR A 1148 -46.83 -5.62 -4.81
C TYR A 1148 -47.90 -5.08 -3.84
N GLY A 1149 -48.07 -3.76 -3.79
CA GLY A 1149 -49.00 -3.07 -2.89
C GLY A 1149 -48.44 -2.74 -1.50
N ASP A 1150 -47.21 -3.14 -1.17
CA ASP A 1150 -46.56 -2.71 0.08
C ASP A 1150 -46.18 -1.22 0.00
N MET A 1151 -46.32 -0.50 1.11
CA MET A 1151 -45.81 0.87 1.24
C MET A 1151 -44.40 0.85 1.83
N LEU A 1152 -43.47 1.54 1.19
CA LEU A 1152 -42.11 1.73 1.67
C LEU A 1152 -42.00 3.10 2.36
N PHE A 1153 -41.38 3.12 3.54
CA PHE A 1153 -41.19 4.33 4.34
C PHE A 1153 -39.71 4.51 4.69
N ASN A 1154 -39.12 5.64 4.27
CA ASN A 1154 -37.73 5.95 4.60
C ASN A 1154 -37.59 6.45 6.04
N ARG A 1155 -37.04 5.61 6.92
CA ARG A 1155 -36.93 5.91 8.35
C ARG A 1155 -35.72 6.74 8.74
N THR A 1156 -34.68 6.82 7.91
CA THR A 1156 -33.45 7.58 8.24
C THR A 1156 -33.07 8.50 7.08
N ASN A 1157 -32.96 9.80 7.35
CA ASN A 1157 -32.44 10.80 6.40
C ASN A 1157 -32.12 12.12 7.13
N SER A 1158 -31.79 13.20 6.42
CA SER A 1158 -31.84 14.54 7.00
C SER A 1158 -33.26 14.88 7.49
N ILE A 1159 -33.38 15.84 8.42
CA ILE A 1159 -34.66 16.22 9.03
C ILE A 1159 -35.74 16.63 8.01
N ASP A 1160 -35.33 17.22 6.90
CA ASP A 1160 -36.24 17.66 5.83
C ASP A 1160 -36.67 16.52 4.90
N LYS A 1161 -35.91 15.41 4.86
CA LYS A 1161 -36.09 14.28 3.94
C LYS A 1161 -36.45 12.95 4.62
N VAL A 1162 -36.58 12.93 5.94
CA VAL A 1162 -37.02 11.72 6.68
C VAL A 1162 -38.54 11.53 6.50
N GLY A 1163 -38.98 10.28 6.34
CA GLY A 1163 -40.40 9.95 6.14
C GLY A 1163 -40.92 10.15 4.72
N LYS A 1164 -40.06 10.00 3.70
CA LYS A 1164 -40.50 9.79 2.30
C LYS A 1164 -41.20 8.43 2.19
N THR A 1165 -42.31 8.38 1.46
CA THR A 1165 -43.07 7.13 1.26
C THR A 1165 -43.40 6.89 -0.20
N CYS A 1166 -43.31 5.65 -0.67
CA CYS A 1166 -43.83 5.24 -1.97
C CYS A 1166 -44.59 3.90 -1.85
N VAL A 1167 -45.40 3.55 -2.85
CA VAL A 1167 -46.05 2.23 -2.93
C VAL A 1167 -45.33 1.39 -3.98
N PHE A 1168 -45.08 0.13 -3.67
CA PHE A 1168 -44.34 -0.77 -4.53
C PHE A 1168 -45.27 -1.47 -5.53
N HIS A 1169 -45.11 -1.18 -6.82
CA HIS A 1169 -45.91 -1.76 -7.91
C HIS A 1169 -45.09 -2.55 -8.94
N GLN A 1170 -43.85 -2.94 -8.60
CA GLN A 1170 -43.02 -3.70 -9.53
C GLN A 1170 -43.41 -5.18 -9.55
N SER A 1171 -43.28 -5.80 -10.72
CA SER A 1171 -43.52 -7.24 -10.91
C SER A 1171 -42.31 -8.11 -10.55
N GLU A 1172 -41.11 -7.53 -10.51
CA GLU A 1172 -39.89 -8.22 -10.11
C GLU A 1172 -39.79 -8.30 -8.58
N THR A 1173 -39.28 -9.43 -8.07
CA THR A 1173 -38.97 -9.59 -6.65
C THR A 1173 -37.79 -8.69 -6.29
N MET A 1174 -38.01 -7.75 -5.37
CA MET A 1174 -36.99 -6.81 -4.90
C MET A 1174 -36.88 -6.88 -3.38
N VAL A 1175 -35.76 -6.40 -2.85
CA VAL A 1175 -35.49 -6.36 -1.42
C VAL A 1175 -35.15 -4.96 -0.95
N ILE A 1176 -35.51 -4.63 0.28
CA ILE A 1176 -35.34 -3.29 0.85
C ILE A 1176 -34.17 -3.23 1.83
N ALA A 1177 -33.55 -2.05 1.91
CA ALA A 1177 -32.49 -1.75 2.86
C ALA A 1177 -33.01 -1.50 4.29
N GLY A 1178 -32.16 -1.70 5.30
CA GLY A 1178 -32.51 -1.63 6.73
C GLY A 1178 -32.95 -0.26 7.25
N TYR A 1179 -32.73 0.79 6.47
CA TYR A 1179 -33.26 2.14 6.71
C TYR A 1179 -34.59 2.42 5.99
N ILE A 1180 -35.23 1.38 5.44
CA ILE A 1180 -36.60 1.40 4.93
C ILE A 1180 -37.47 0.50 5.83
N VAL A 1181 -38.67 0.99 6.15
CA VAL A 1181 -39.74 0.22 6.75
C VAL A 1181 -40.71 -0.18 5.64
N CYS A 1182 -40.95 -1.47 5.47
CA CYS A 1182 -42.05 -1.98 4.64
C CYS A 1182 -43.31 -2.06 5.51
N VAL A 1183 -44.43 -1.55 5.00
CA VAL A 1183 -45.74 -1.61 5.64
C VAL A 1183 -46.71 -2.30 4.70
N ARG A 1184 -47.29 -3.41 5.17
CA ARG A 1184 -48.28 -4.19 4.43
C ARG A 1184 -49.66 -3.94 5.01
N PHE A 1185 -50.62 -3.62 4.15
CA PHE A 1185 -51.98 -3.28 4.54
C PHE A 1185 -52.95 -4.45 4.34
N ALA A 1186 -54.07 -4.44 5.06
CA ALA A 1186 -55.14 -5.42 4.89
C ALA A 1186 -55.99 -5.11 3.64
N ASP A 1187 -56.76 -6.08 3.14
CA ASP A 1187 -57.65 -5.92 1.97
C ASP A 1187 -58.71 -4.81 2.10
N HIS A 1188 -58.93 -4.28 3.30
CA HIS A 1188 -59.85 -3.18 3.57
C HIS A 1188 -59.15 -1.82 3.71
N SER A 1189 -57.88 -1.73 3.30
CA SER A 1189 -56.99 -0.59 3.47
C SER A 1189 -56.18 -0.33 2.19
N SER A 1190 -56.02 0.94 1.78
CA SER A 1190 -55.17 1.32 0.63
C SER A 1190 -53.83 1.90 1.09
N ALA A 1191 -52.74 1.33 0.58
CA ALA A 1191 -51.38 1.82 0.79
C ALA A 1191 -51.19 3.22 0.19
N GLU A 1192 -51.82 3.47 -0.96
CA GLU A 1192 -51.79 4.71 -1.72
C GLU A 1192 -52.45 5.85 -0.92
N TYR A 1193 -53.57 5.59 -0.26
CA TYR A 1193 -54.20 6.57 0.64
C TYR A 1193 -53.27 6.96 1.79
N VAL A 1194 -52.65 5.98 2.46
CA VAL A 1194 -51.74 6.22 3.59
C VAL A 1194 -50.48 6.95 3.15
N SER A 1195 -49.87 6.54 2.03
CA SER A 1195 -48.72 7.22 1.43
C SER A 1195 -49.08 8.65 1.01
N GLY A 1196 -50.24 8.85 0.40
CA GLY A 1196 -50.77 10.17 0.02
C GLY A 1196 -50.96 11.09 1.24
N TYR A 1197 -51.47 10.55 2.36
CA TYR A 1197 -51.56 11.29 3.62
C TYR A 1197 -50.18 11.67 4.15
N LEU A 1198 -49.24 10.73 4.22
CA LEU A 1198 -47.89 10.97 4.76
C LEU A 1198 -47.08 11.95 3.90
N ASN A 1199 -47.30 11.95 2.59
CA ASN A 1199 -46.69 12.91 1.66
C ASN A 1199 -47.43 14.26 1.59
N SER A 1200 -48.61 14.39 2.19
CA SER A 1200 -49.32 15.67 2.30
C SER A 1200 -48.59 16.66 3.23
N LYS A 1201 -48.93 17.95 3.15
CA LYS A 1201 -48.37 18.99 4.03
C LYS A 1201 -48.58 18.67 5.51
N GLU A 1202 -49.70 18.07 5.85
CA GLU A 1202 -50.07 17.68 7.21
C GLU A 1202 -49.31 16.45 7.67
N GLY A 1203 -49.21 15.42 6.81
CA GLY A 1203 -48.41 14.22 7.07
C GLY A 1203 -46.95 14.57 7.31
N LYS A 1204 -46.34 15.37 6.43
CA LYS A 1204 -44.97 15.86 6.62
C LYS A 1204 -44.80 16.67 7.91
N ARG A 1205 -45.81 17.44 8.34
CA ARG A 1205 -45.77 18.15 9.63
C ARG A 1205 -45.80 17.17 10.81
N VAL A 1206 -46.63 16.13 10.75
CA VAL A 1206 -46.65 15.08 11.78
C VAL A 1206 -45.31 14.37 11.84
N LEU A 1207 -44.75 13.98 10.69
CA LEU A 1207 -43.46 13.30 10.59
C LEU A 1207 -42.30 14.14 11.16
N ARG A 1208 -42.24 15.44 10.84
CA ARG A 1208 -41.22 16.34 11.42
C ARG A 1208 -41.32 16.48 12.94
N ASN A 1209 -42.54 16.47 13.48
CA ASN A 1209 -42.75 16.61 14.92
C ASN A 1209 -42.35 15.35 15.72
N ILE A 1210 -42.40 14.17 15.10
CA ILE A 1210 -42.04 12.90 15.74
C ILE A 1210 -40.61 12.44 15.42
N ALA A 1211 -39.95 13.06 14.43
CA ALA A 1211 -38.59 12.75 14.04
C ALA A 1211 -37.59 13.04 15.18
N LYS A 1212 -36.74 12.07 15.47
CA LYS A 1212 -35.69 12.17 16.51
C LYS A 1212 -34.37 12.51 15.84
N GLY A 1213 -33.81 13.69 16.13
CA GLY A 1213 -32.57 14.18 15.53
C GLY A 1213 -31.30 13.67 16.20
N SER A 1214 -30.26 13.46 15.38
CA SER A 1214 -28.84 13.26 15.71
C SER A 1214 -28.00 14.18 14.80
N VAL A 1215 -26.68 14.27 15.00
CA VAL A 1215 -25.80 15.14 14.19
C VAL A 1215 -25.96 14.77 12.70
N HIS A 1216 -26.46 15.72 11.89
CA HIS A 1216 -26.75 15.60 10.45
C HIS A 1216 -27.76 14.51 9.99
N GLN A 1217 -28.46 13.81 10.90
CA GLN A 1217 -29.45 12.78 10.56
C GLN A 1217 -30.67 12.80 11.50
N ALA A 1218 -31.81 12.33 11.02
CA ALA A 1218 -33.06 12.17 11.76
C ALA A 1218 -33.64 10.76 11.53
N ASN A 1219 -34.28 10.20 12.57
CA ASN A 1219 -34.88 8.87 12.51
C ASN A 1219 -36.35 8.86 12.98
N ILE A 1220 -37.18 8.03 12.35
CA ILE A 1220 -38.54 7.68 12.79
C ILE A 1220 -38.61 6.14 12.88
N SER A 1221 -38.87 5.58 14.05
CA SER A 1221 -38.95 4.11 14.21
C SER A 1221 -40.25 3.54 13.62
N ALA A 1222 -40.29 2.23 13.34
CA ALA A 1222 -41.55 1.59 12.91
C ALA A 1222 -42.66 1.71 13.97
N ALA A 1223 -42.31 1.74 15.26
CA ALA A 1223 -43.25 1.98 16.35
C ALA A 1223 -43.81 3.41 16.33
N ASP A 1224 -42.95 4.42 16.09
CA ASP A 1224 -43.39 5.81 15.97
C ASP A 1224 -44.29 6.00 14.73
N LEU A 1225 -43.97 5.32 13.61
CA LEU A 1225 -44.79 5.29 12.39
C LEU A 1225 -46.16 4.63 12.65
N ALA A 1226 -46.16 3.48 13.32
CA ALA A 1226 -47.38 2.74 13.65
C ALA A 1226 -48.34 3.56 14.53
N ALA A 1227 -47.81 4.40 15.43
CA ALA A 1227 -48.61 5.22 16.34
C ALA A 1227 -49.28 6.45 15.69
N ILE A 1228 -48.99 6.77 14.43
CA ILE A 1228 -49.56 7.93 13.75
C ILE A 1228 -51.08 7.75 13.59
N PRO A 1229 -51.90 8.69 14.10
CA PRO A 1229 -53.35 8.66 13.87
C PRO A 1229 -53.69 9.11 12.45
N ILE A 1230 -54.59 8.37 11.81
CA ILE A 1230 -55.10 8.59 10.46
C ILE A 1230 -56.61 8.37 10.41
N ALA A 1231 -57.32 9.18 9.63
CA ALA A 1231 -58.75 8.98 9.40
C ALA A 1231 -58.97 7.84 8.39
N ILE A 1232 -60.01 7.02 8.58
CA ILE A 1232 -60.30 5.89 7.70
C ILE A 1232 -61.54 6.20 6.85
N PRO A 1233 -61.39 6.79 5.65
CA PRO A 1233 -62.49 6.95 4.69
C PRO A 1233 -63.03 5.58 4.21
N PRO A 1234 -64.24 5.52 3.63
CA PRO A 1234 -64.71 4.33 2.94
C PRO A 1234 -63.68 3.82 1.91
N LEU A 1235 -63.43 2.52 1.88
CA LEU A 1235 -62.47 1.88 0.96
C LEU A 1235 -62.71 2.27 -0.49
N SER A 1236 -63.96 2.45 -0.92
CA SER A 1236 -64.29 2.86 -2.28
C SER A 1236 -63.67 4.21 -2.67
N LEU A 1237 -63.58 5.17 -1.74
CA LEU A 1237 -62.94 6.48 -1.98
C LEU A 1237 -61.42 6.36 -1.94
N GLN A 1238 -60.88 5.47 -1.12
CA GLN A 1238 -59.45 5.18 -1.11
C GLN A 1238 -59.01 4.56 -2.43
N GLN A 1239 -59.77 3.58 -2.93
CA GLN A 1239 -59.50 2.94 -4.21
C GLN A 1239 -59.63 3.92 -5.38
N GLU A 1240 -60.63 4.81 -5.35
CA GLU A 1240 -60.75 5.87 -6.37
C GLU A 1240 -59.50 6.77 -6.41
N PHE A 1241 -58.91 7.08 -5.26
CA PHE A 1241 -57.65 7.83 -5.21
C PHE A 1241 -56.45 6.99 -5.67
N ALA A 1242 -56.37 5.73 -5.25
CA ALA A 1242 -55.33 4.80 -5.65
C ALA A 1242 -55.28 4.62 -7.18
N ASP A 1243 -56.44 4.42 -7.81
CA ASP A 1243 -56.57 4.29 -9.26
C ASP A 1243 -56.12 5.57 -9.98
N PHE A 1244 -56.47 6.74 -9.44
CA PHE A 1244 -56.02 8.04 -9.98
C PHE A 1244 -54.51 8.23 -9.88
N ALA A 1245 -53.92 7.91 -8.72
CA ALA A 1245 -52.50 8.04 -8.49
C ALA A 1245 -51.69 7.08 -9.38
N ALA A 1246 -52.15 5.83 -9.52
CA ALA A 1246 -51.51 4.83 -10.38
C ALA A 1246 -51.51 5.25 -11.86
N GLU A 1247 -52.61 5.82 -12.35
CA GLU A 1247 -52.68 6.30 -13.75
C GLU A 1247 -51.78 7.54 -13.97
N ALA A 1248 -51.67 8.42 -12.97
CA ALA A 1248 -50.77 9.58 -13.01
C ALA A 1248 -49.30 9.15 -13.02
N ASP A 1249 -48.91 8.19 -12.18
CA ASP A 1249 -47.55 7.64 -12.11
C ASP A 1249 -47.15 6.97 -13.43
N LYS A 1250 -48.06 6.17 -14.02
CA LYS A 1250 -47.85 5.56 -15.35
C LYS A 1250 -47.63 6.62 -16.44
N SER A 1251 -48.42 7.69 -16.41
CA SER A 1251 -48.30 8.81 -17.34
C SER A 1251 -46.98 9.57 -17.16
N GLN A 1252 -46.55 9.76 -15.91
CA GLN A 1252 -45.27 10.40 -15.61
C GLN A 1252 -44.10 9.56 -16.12
N PHE A 1253 -44.08 8.26 -15.86
CA PHE A 1253 -43.00 7.37 -16.31
C PHE A 1253 -42.85 7.38 -17.85
N ALA A 1254 -43.97 7.36 -18.57
CA ALA A 1254 -43.95 7.46 -20.03
C ALA A 1254 -43.34 8.79 -20.50
N LEU A 1255 -43.72 9.91 -19.87
CA LEU A 1255 -43.15 11.22 -20.17
C LEU A 1255 -41.66 11.33 -19.83
N GLU A 1256 -41.20 10.68 -18.75
CA GLU A 1256 -39.78 10.64 -18.37
C GLU A 1256 -38.94 9.88 -19.41
N GLN A 1257 -39.41 8.72 -19.88
CA GLN A 1257 -38.76 7.99 -20.97
C GLN A 1257 -38.68 8.82 -22.27
N GLU A 1258 -39.75 9.55 -22.59
CA GLU A 1258 -39.75 10.47 -23.74
C GLU A 1258 -38.75 11.62 -23.55
N VAL A 1259 -38.63 12.18 -22.35
CA VAL A 1259 -37.62 13.20 -22.02
C VAL A 1259 -36.20 12.68 -22.19
N ASP A 1260 -35.92 11.45 -21.75
CA ASP A 1260 -34.60 10.84 -21.88
C ASP A 1260 -34.24 10.59 -23.35
N ALA A 1261 -35.17 10.03 -24.12
CA ALA A 1261 -34.99 9.81 -25.55
C ALA A 1261 -34.75 11.13 -26.32
N LEU A 1262 -35.54 12.17 -26.04
CA LEU A 1262 -35.37 13.49 -26.65
C LEU A 1262 -34.06 14.16 -26.21
N SER A 1263 -33.65 13.99 -24.96
CA SER A 1263 -32.38 14.54 -24.46
C SER A 1263 -31.20 13.88 -25.18
N ALA A 1264 -31.22 12.55 -25.35
CA ALA A 1264 -30.21 11.84 -26.13
C ALA A 1264 -30.19 12.27 -27.60
N GLU A 1265 -31.37 12.45 -28.21
CA GLU A 1265 -31.49 12.94 -29.59
C GLU A 1265 -30.93 14.35 -29.75
N ARG A 1266 -31.24 15.26 -28.82
CA ARG A 1266 -30.75 16.64 -28.78
C ARG A 1266 -29.23 16.67 -28.64
N ASP A 1267 -28.66 15.88 -27.75
CA ASP A 1267 -27.24 15.87 -27.47
C ASP A 1267 -26.45 15.30 -28.67
N ALA A 1268 -27.01 14.30 -29.36
CA ALA A 1268 -26.45 13.73 -30.58
C ALA A 1268 -26.68 14.58 -31.84
N LEU A 1269 -27.58 15.58 -31.79
CA LEU A 1269 -27.92 16.44 -32.93
C LEU A 1269 -26.67 17.16 -33.47
N LEU A 1270 -25.90 17.75 -32.57
CA LEU A 1270 -24.73 18.53 -32.94
C LEU A 1270 -23.59 17.64 -33.41
N ASP A 1271 -23.39 16.46 -32.81
CA ASP A 1271 -22.39 15.52 -33.29
C ASP A 1271 -22.71 14.99 -34.69
N ARG A 1272 -23.98 14.69 -34.99
CA ARG A 1272 -24.42 14.31 -36.34
C ARG A 1272 -24.30 15.43 -37.37
N PHE A 1273 -24.49 16.68 -36.95
CA PHE A 1273 -24.38 17.83 -37.82
C PHE A 1273 -22.92 18.18 -38.16
N LEU A 1274 -22.00 17.93 -37.22
CA LEU A 1274 -20.58 18.23 -37.37
C LEU A 1274 -19.77 17.06 -37.96
N ALA A 1275 -20.30 15.83 -37.91
CA ALA A 1275 -19.80 14.66 -38.62
C ALA A 1275 -20.16 14.75 -40.12
#